data_AF-A0A3R9MDE7-F1
#
_entry.id   AF-A0A3R9MDE7-F1
#
_cell.length_a   1.000
_cell.length_b   1.000
_cell.length_c   1.000
_cell.angle_alpha   90.00
_cell.angle_beta   90.00
_cell.angle_gamma   90.00
#
_symmetry.space_group_name_H-M   'P 1'
#
loop_
_entity.id
_entity.type
_entity.pdbx_description
1 polymer ?
#
loop_
_entity_poly.entity_id
_entity_poly.type
_entity_poly.pdbx_seq_one_letter_code
_entity_poly.pdbx_strand_id
1 'polypeptide(L)'
;MKRNYHLQSRTSEKRHYFGIRRLKVGVASVVIASGFLFGGAQLVKADETKATTSPATETVSAANSEALPKPADEAKAEEVDSSAQKESEQKGNIEKSAQPEAVVNQAAQPTEGADSSAILEAAGKEAKETAASDEKEKPASTDQSETSTKDAIADGHMRFHFKNLPSENLDSLGLWTWDDVETPSGQKGGWPTGATSFATAKKDDYGYYLDVKMAEKRSKVSLLINNTAGQNITGDKTVELLSPQMNEVWFDKDYNPHTSEPLKEGMLRINYYRTDGQYDKKSLWLWGDVQNPGQNWPDGVDFEKTGKYGRYVDVPLKEAAKMIGFLLLDESKSGDDVKIQKQDYNFANLGKTSQIFLRDADPTVYTNPYFVNDVRMTGAQHVSLTEIEATFSTLENAKKEDILKNLKITNKDGGEVTVKDVVLDPKNKSAKLIGDFNQAQSPYLIKYGNDQFKTSMNWQLKDSLYKYDGDLGARVSQAGKQVDLTFWSPSADQVDLVVYDKEDQNKVLGRIAMQKGESGTWTGSLTPKSGLGLSDYRGYFYHYEISRGGKKVLVLDPYAKSLAAWNSEDADKGDTYKIAKAAFVDPSEYGPKDLTYATIPNFKKREDALIYEAHVRDFTSDPAISKDLKSQFGTFSAFIEKLDYLKELGVTHVQLLPVLSYYFVNELKNAERMDKYASSNSNYNWGYDPQNYFSLTGMYSSTPTDPAKRIEEFKNLVNEIHKRGMGVIMDVVYNHTAKTSIFEDLEPNYYHFMDADGTPRTSFGGGRLGTTHYMSRRVLVDSIKYLTEQYKVDGFRFDMMGDHDAESIQKAFEEAKKLNPNLIMLGEGWKTYAGDENKAVQPADQSWMKSTDTVAVFSDDIRNTLKSGYPNEGTPAFITGGKRNVEDVFKNIKAQPTNFEADSPGDVIQYIAAHDNLTLFDIIAQSIKKDPAVAANNQEIHRRLRLGNLMILTSQGTPFIHSGQEYGRTKQFRDPAYKYPVSEDKVPNKAHLLTNEDGTPFEYPYFIHDSYDSSDAVNHFDWTKATDAEKFPENAKSHAYMKGLISLRKSTDAFTRSSKAEVDQNVTLITQPGKDGVEKEDLVLGYQVVASNGDIYAVFVNADKKERNFNFGEAYKHLAGAEVVADGNSAGVSAIANPAGVTRSSNGLTLAPLTATILRIKKASPAQEEKPQDTSKDIQQNQPQGSVKELQKEQSHSPKLSNKLVQVPSTSPSSESQKPLAAKPQQDKVSPTETASTEKVLPKTGTETSLLAILGASLAFLAGLLTFRKKQ
;
A
#
# COMPACT_ATOMS: atom_id res chain seq x y z
N MET A 1 -38.71 -13.46 -51.86
CA MET A 1 -38.27 -14.80 -52.35
C MET A 1 -36.76 -14.82 -52.46
N LYS A 2 -36.08 -15.96 -52.16
CA LYS A 2 -34.68 -16.34 -52.52
C LYS A 2 -33.55 -15.34 -52.09
N ARG A 3 -32.61 -15.76 -51.21
CA ARG A 3 -31.24 -16.29 -51.51
C ARG A 3 -30.36 -15.36 -52.37
N ASN A 4 -29.07 -15.08 -52.10
CA ASN A 4 -28.11 -15.45 -51.03
C ASN A 4 -26.88 -14.47 -51.09
N TYR A 5 -25.83 -14.47 -50.24
CA TYR A 5 -25.64 -14.61 -48.77
C TYR A 5 -24.11 -14.62 -48.45
N HIS A 6 -23.47 -13.51 -48.01
CA HIS A 6 -22.09 -13.50 -47.49
C HIS A 6 -21.79 -12.30 -46.54
N LEU A 7 -20.77 -12.43 -45.66
CA LEU A 7 -20.62 -11.63 -44.44
C LEU A 7 -19.57 -10.50 -44.51
N GLN A 8 -19.90 -9.36 -43.89
CA GLN A 8 -18.95 -8.47 -43.17
C GLN A 8 -19.66 -7.81 -41.99
N SER A 9 -19.32 -8.19 -40.75
CA SER A 9 -19.85 -7.55 -39.53
C SER A 9 -18.91 -6.45 -39.05
N ARG A 10 -19.28 -5.18 -39.29
CA ARG A 10 -18.69 -4.02 -38.60
C ARG A 10 -19.45 -3.77 -37.29
N THR A 11 -18.80 -3.92 -36.15
CA THR A 11 -19.26 -3.36 -34.87
C THR A 11 -18.32 -2.22 -34.48
N SER A 12 -18.86 -1.00 -34.44
CA SER A 12 -18.09 0.20 -34.10
C SER A 12 -18.14 0.47 -32.60
N GLU A 13 -17.05 0.20 -31.89
CA GLU A 13 -16.90 0.61 -30.49
C GLU A 13 -16.94 2.13 -30.34
N LYS A 14 -17.79 2.64 -29.45
CA LYS A 14 -17.86 4.06 -29.13
C LYS A 14 -16.77 4.42 -28.14
N ARG A 15 -15.67 5.01 -28.62
CA ARG A 15 -14.66 5.64 -27.75
C ARG A 15 -15.26 6.87 -27.05
N HIS A 16 -15.32 6.84 -25.72
CA HIS A 16 -15.76 7.98 -24.91
C HIS A 16 -14.59 8.97 -24.70
N TYR A 17 -14.71 10.17 -25.26
CA TYR A 17 -13.73 11.26 -25.10
C TYR A 17 -14.18 12.23 -24.00
N PHE A 18 -13.48 12.28 -22.86
CA PHE A 18 -13.71 13.28 -21.81
C PHE A 18 -13.08 14.65 -22.19
N GLY A 19 -13.77 15.39 -23.06
CA GLY A 19 -13.34 16.73 -23.51
C GLY A 19 -13.76 17.85 -22.55
N ILE A 20 -12.85 18.30 -21.68
CA ILE A 20 -13.09 19.43 -20.77
C ILE A 20 -13.22 20.75 -21.57
N ARG A 21 -14.45 21.26 -21.74
CA ARG A 21 -14.71 22.57 -22.32
C ARG A 21 -14.44 23.70 -21.32
N ARG A 22 -13.29 24.36 -21.43
CA ARG A 22 -13.04 25.66 -20.76
C ARG A 22 -13.97 26.74 -21.34
N LEU A 23 -14.86 27.29 -20.53
CA LEU A 23 -15.59 28.53 -20.86
C LEU A 23 -14.74 29.75 -20.44
N LYS A 24 -14.64 30.75 -21.33
CA LYS A 24 -14.04 32.06 -21.06
C LYS A 24 -15.11 33.14 -20.95
N VAL A 25 -15.36 33.61 -19.74
CA VAL A 25 -16.00 34.89 -19.39
C VAL A 25 -15.30 35.33 -18.09
N GLY A 26 -14.94 36.59 -17.84
CA GLY A 26 -15.16 37.85 -18.57
C GLY A 26 -15.35 38.94 -17.51
N VAL A 27 -14.38 39.86 -17.38
CA VAL A 27 -14.29 40.75 -16.20
C VAL A 27 -15.33 41.87 -16.25
N ALA A 28 -16.12 42.01 -15.17
CA ALA A 28 -16.91 43.20 -14.88
C ALA A 28 -17.08 43.36 -13.36
N SER A 29 -16.85 44.58 -12.85
CA SER A 29 -16.94 44.90 -11.42
C SER A 29 -18.22 45.68 -11.10
N VAL A 30 -18.95 45.28 -10.06
CA VAL A 30 -19.97 46.12 -9.41
C VAL A 30 -19.85 45.98 -7.89
N VAL A 31 -19.86 47.11 -7.19
CA VAL A 31 -19.95 47.18 -5.72
C VAL A 31 -21.23 47.89 -5.35
N ILE A 32 -22.07 47.25 -4.53
CA ILE A 32 -23.16 47.89 -3.78
C ILE A 32 -23.08 47.35 -2.35
N ALA A 33 -23.36 48.21 -1.37
CA ALA A 33 -23.31 47.93 0.07
C ALA A 33 -24.66 48.26 0.74
N SER A 34 -24.70 48.16 2.07
CA SER A 34 -25.87 48.25 2.98
C SER A 34 -26.58 46.90 3.19
N GLY A 35 -27.02 46.54 4.40
CA GLY A 35 -26.83 47.17 5.72
C GLY A 35 -28.06 47.04 6.62
N PHE A 36 -27.88 47.23 7.95
CA PHE A 36 -28.92 47.34 9.00
C PHE A 36 -29.73 46.05 9.32
N LEU A 37 -30.29 45.82 10.52
CA LEU A 37 -30.15 46.43 11.87
C LEU A 37 -30.60 45.44 12.99
N PHE A 38 -29.88 45.41 14.12
CA PHE A 38 -30.29 45.31 15.54
C PHE A 38 -31.33 44.28 16.07
N GLY A 39 -31.22 43.95 17.37
CA GLY A 39 -32.17 43.08 18.11
C GLY A 39 -32.41 43.45 19.59
N GLY A 40 -31.58 42.98 20.53
CA GLY A 40 -31.43 43.53 21.91
C GLY A 40 -32.37 43.07 23.05
N ALA A 41 -31.96 43.46 24.28
CA ALA A 41 -32.57 43.28 25.63
C ALA A 41 -32.59 41.83 26.22
N GLN A 42 -32.21 41.52 27.48
CA GLN A 42 -32.25 42.16 28.84
C GLN A 42 -33.62 42.03 29.57
N LEU A 43 -33.75 41.88 30.91
CA LEU A 43 -32.83 41.77 32.08
C LEU A 43 -33.10 40.42 32.85
N VAL A 44 -32.85 40.10 34.14
CA VAL A 44 -32.31 40.75 35.38
C VAL A 44 -31.69 39.71 36.38
N LYS A 45 -31.55 40.03 37.68
CA LYS A 45 -31.04 39.22 38.83
C LYS A 45 -32.19 38.50 39.60
N ALA A 46 -32.09 37.84 40.78
CA ALA A 46 -31.19 37.86 41.97
C ALA A 46 -31.50 36.64 42.90
N ASP A 47 -30.88 36.33 44.05
CA ASP A 47 -29.49 36.36 44.60
C ASP A 47 -29.51 35.60 46.00
N GLU A 48 -28.35 35.28 46.61
CA GLU A 48 -28.11 34.78 48.03
C GLU A 48 -28.51 33.34 48.48
N THR A 49 -28.00 32.73 49.59
CA THR A 49 -26.63 32.56 50.19
C THR A 49 -26.58 31.39 51.25
N LYS A 50 -25.36 30.92 51.62
CA LYS A 50 -24.96 30.21 52.91
C LYS A 50 -25.46 28.75 53.15
N ALA A 51 -24.80 27.90 53.97
CA ALA A 51 -23.44 27.86 54.54
C ALA A 51 -23.05 26.45 55.08
N THR A 52 -21.77 26.28 55.40
CA THR A 52 -21.03 25.09 55.92
C THR A 52 -21.44 24.53 57.29
N THR A 53 -21.20 23.21 57.51
CA THR A 53 -20.34 22.69 58.61
C THR A 53 -19.88 21.23 58.39
N SER A 54 -18.71 20.89 58.95
CA SER A 54 -18.17 19.51 59.19
C SER A 54 -18.03 19.33 60.74
N PRO A 55 -17.31 18.36 61.39
CA PRO A 55 -16.29 17.39 60.92
C PRO A 55 -16.29 15.98 61.61
N ALA A 56 -15.18 15.23 61.46
CA ALA A 56 -14.55 14.30 62.44
C ALA A 56 -15.18 12.91 62.76
N THR A 57 -14.46 11.85 63.19
CA THR A 57 -13.13 11.23 62.83
C THR A 57 -13.09 9.78 63.41
N GLU A 58 -12.05 8.97 63.10
CA GLU A 58 -11.49 7.88 63.96
C GLU A 58 -12.33 6.58 64.22
N THR A 59 -11.78 5.42 64.70
CA THR A 59 -10.66 4.56 64.20
C THR A 59 -10.71 3.12 64.80
N VAL A 60 -10.16 2.12 64.07
CA VAL A 60 -9.41 0.91 64.56
C VAL A 60 -10.11 -0.28 65.29
N SER A 61 -9.66 -1.51 64.97
CA SER A 61 -9.74 -2.82 65.72
C SER A 61 -11.08 -3.60 65.80
N ALA A 62 -11.13 -4.94 65.97
CA ALA A 62 -10.19 -6.05 65.67
C ALA A 62 -10.84 -7.48 65.73
N ALA A 63 -10.23 -8.42 64.99
CA ALA A 63 -10.09 -9.89 65.11
C ALA A 63 -11.01 -10.84 65.97
N ASN A 64 -11.56 -11.86 65.26
CA ASN A 64 -11.46 -13.33 65.49
C ASN A 64 -12.20 -14.15 66.59
N SER A 65 -12.26 -15.47 66.28
CA SER A 65 -12.63 -16.68 67.06
C SER A 65 -14.14 -16.95 67.27
N GLU A 66 -14.67 -18.19 67.12
CA GLU A 66 -14.13 -19.45 66.54
C GLU A 66 -15.29 -20.26 65.86
N ALA A 67 -15.37 -21.59 65.61
CA ALA A 67 -14.69 -22.79 66.14
C ALA A 67 -14.65 -23.99 65.12
N LEU A 68 -14.35 -25.19 65.61
CA LEU A 68 -14.12 -26.49 64.90
C LEU A 68 -14.81 -27.66 65.70
N PRO A 69 -14.77 -28.99 65.35
CA PRO A 69 -13.72 -29.74 64.62
C PRO A 69 -14.10 -30.97 63.72
N LYS A 70 -13.02 -31.66 63.29
CA LYS A 70 -12.78 -32.90 62.48
C LYS A 70 -13.15 -34.24 63.20
N PRO A 71 -12.87 -35.50 62.70
CA PRO A 71 -12.03 -36.00 61.58
C PRO A 71 -12.73 -37.09 60.69
N ALA A 72 -12.15 -38.09 59.98
CA ALA A 72 -10.80 -38.69 59.81
C ALA A 72 -10.71 -39.56 58.50
N ASP A 73 -9.62 -40.24 58.09
CA ASP A 73 -8.18 -39.91 57.89
C ASP A 73 -7.36 -41.18 57.43
N GLU A 74 -6.24 -41.02 56.69
CA GLU A 74 -5.11 -41.97 56.38
C GLU A 74 -5.32 -43.20 55.41
N ALA A 75 -4.29 -43.82 54.75
CA ALA A 75 -2.80 -43.74 54.77
C ALA A 75 -2.15 -44.05 53.36
N LYS A 76 -1.00 -43.48 52.91
CA LYS A 76 0.45 -43.90 52.97
C LYS A 76 0.88 -45.17 52.18
N ALA A 77 2.10 -45.33 51.59
CA ALA A 77 3.22 -44.43 51.21
C ALA A 77 4.33 -45.15 50.37
N GLU A 78 5.26 -44.39 49.73
CA GLU A 78 6.70 -44.72 49.40
C GLU A 78 7.02 -45.87 48.37
N GLU A 79 8.21 -46.00 47.70
CA GLU A 79 9.56 -45.40 47.82
C GLU A 79 10.47 -45.50 46.52
N VAL A 80 11.66 -44.86 46.53
CA VAL A 80 12.96 -45.01 45.75
C VAL A 80 13.07 -44.87 44.20
N ASP A 81 13.54 -43.68 43.79
CA ASP A 81 14.75 -43.27 43.01
C ASP A 81 15.56 -44.18 42.01
N SER A 82 16.22 -43.47 41.07
CA SER A 82 17.62 -43.63 40.56
C SER A 82 17.93 -44.21 39.15
N SER A 83 18.46 -43.32 38.29
CA SER A 83 19.63 -43.53 37.38
C SER A 83 19.54 -44.52 36.18
N ALA A 84 20.46 -44.54 35.20
CA ALA A 84 21.15 -43.45 34.48
C ALA A 84 21.85 -43.99 33.20
N GLN A 85 22.07 -43.08 32.23
CA GLN A 85 23.16 -43.07 31.24
C GLN A 85 23.38 -44.20 30.19
N LYS A 86 23.56 -43.70 28.94
CA LYS A 86 24.64 -44.01 27.96
C LYS A 86 24.55 -45.23 27.02
N GLU A 87 24.94 -44.92 25.77
CA GLU A 87 25.77 -45.71 24.82
C GLU A 87 25.22 -47.07 24.31
N SER A 88 25.47 -47.50 23.07
CA SER A 88 25.90 -46.84 21.82
C SER A 88 25.77 -47.84 20.66
N GLU A 89 25.88 -47.39 19.40
CA GLU A 89 26.01 -48.22 18.17
C GLU A 89 24.73 -49.03 17.79
N GLN A 90 24.12 -48.80 16.62
CA GLN A 90 24.49 -49.27 15.27
C GLN A 90 24.39 -50.79 15.02
N LYS A 91 23.69 -51.11 13.91
CA LYS A 91 23.76 -52.36 13.10
C LYS A 91 23.21 -53.65 13.72
N GLY A 92 21.88 -53.80 13.60
CA GLY A 92 21.21 -55.10 13.45
C GLY A 92 20.71 -55.31 12.01
N ASN A 93 21.60 -55.38 11.02
CA ASN A 93 21.21 -55.65 9.62
C ASN A 93 21.29 -57.17 9.35
N ILE A 94 20.15 -57.84 9.19
CA ILE A 94 20.07 -59.28 8.91
C ILE A 94 19.52 -59.49 7.49
N GLU A 95 20.17 -60.37 6.73
CA GLU A 95 19.98 -60.47 5.28
C GLU A 95 18.95 -61.51 4.82
N LYS A 96 18.43 -61.25 3.61
CA LYS A 96 17.93 -62.17 2.58
C LYS A 96 18.00 -63.68 2.86
N SER A 97 16.84 -64.33 2.80
CA SER A 97 16.60 -65.58 2.04
C SER A 97 15.08 -65.82 1.94
N ALA A 98 14.50 -66.50 0.95
CA ALA A 98 14.90 -66.80 -0.43
C ALA A 98 13.61 -67.10 -1.24
N GLN A 99 13.67 -67.18 -2.58
CA GLN A 99 12.57 -67.75 -3.39
C GLN A 99 12.46 -69.27 -3.20
N PRO A 100 11.30 -69.86 -3.54
CA PRO A 100 11.27 -70.64 -4.80
C PRO A 100 10.08 -70.31 -5.72
N GLU A 101 10.17 -70.76 -6.98
CA GLU A 101 9.12 -70.67 -8.01
C GLU A 101 8.25 -71.96 -8.10
N ALA A 102 7.38 -71.98 -9.13
CA ALA A 102 6.38 -72.99 -9.53
C ALA A 102 4.97 -72.77 -8.94
N VAL A 103 3.87 -72.96 -9.69
CA VAL A 103 3.67 -73.80 -10.88
C VAL A 103 3.12 -73.03 -12.11
N VAL A 104 3.42 -73.54 -13.30
CA VAL A 104 2.98 -73.05 -14.62
C VAL A 104 1.46 -73.20 -14.84
N ASN A 105 0.84 -72.25 -15.55
CA ASN A 105 -0.31 -72.54 -16.40
C ASN A 105 -0.36 -71.60 -17.62
N GLN A 106 -0.55 -72.16 -18.82
CA GLN A 106 -0.81 -71.44 -20.07
C GLN A 106 -1.95 -72.13 -20.82
N ALA A 107 -2.98 -71.37 -21.17
CA ALA A 107 -3.90 -71.62 -22.27
C ALA A 107 -4.52 -70.27 -22.69
N ALA A 108 -4.96 -70.14 -23.94
CA ALA A 108 -5.42 -68.87 -24.51
C ALA A 108 -6.83 -69.00 -25.12
N GLN A 109 -7.43 -67.84 -25.43
CA GLN A 109 -8.67 -67.70 -26.22
C GLN A 109 -9.94 -68.23 -25.50
N PRO A 110 -11.18 -67.95 -25.97
CA PRO A 110 -11.62 -67.78 -27.36
C PRO A 110 -11.92 -66.34 -27.83
N THR A 111 -11.90 -66.19 -29.16
CA THR A 111 -12.61 -65.18 -29.94
C THR A 111 -13.79 -65.85 -30.64
N GLU A 112 -14.77 -65.04 -31.09
CA GLU A 112 -15.91 -65.44 -31.91
C GLU A 112 -16.98 -66.33 -31.21
N GLY A 113 -18.26 -66.30 -31.62
CA GLY A 113 -18.86 -65.44 -32.65
C GLY A 113 -19.87 -66.09 -33.59
N ALA A 114 -20.59 -67.13 -33.15
CA ALA A 114 -21.66 -67.81 -33.89
C ALA A 114 -22.62 -68.49 -32.90
N ASP A 115 -23.86 -68.89 -33.24
CA ASP A 115 -24.56 -68.79 -34.53
C ASP A 115 -26.08 -68.51 -34.29
N SER A 116 -26.86 -68.66 -35.35
CA SER A 116 -28.20 -68.16 -35.58
C SER A 116 -29.30 -69.25 -35.55
N SER A 117 -30.55 -68.83 -35.81
CA SER A 117 -31.74 -69.66 -36.11
C SER A 117 -32.44 -70.38 -34.93
N ALA A 118 -33.72 -70.78 -35.01
CA ALA A 118 -34.90 -70.16 -35.66
C ALA A 118 -36.21 -70.89 -35.28
N ILE A 119 -37.31 -70.13 -35.08
CA ILE A 119 -38.70 -70.46 -35.49
C ILE A 119 -39.49 -71.57 -34.72
N LEU A 120 -40.84 -71.42 -34.67
CA LEU A 120 -41.90 -72.30 -34.09
C LEU A 120 -41.98 -72.35 -32.53
N GLU A 121 -43.06 -71.88 -31.86
CA GLU A 121 -44.43 -72.43 -31.66
C GLU A 121 -44.55 -73.40 -30.44
N ALA A 122 -45.65 -73.49 -29.67
CA ALA A 122 -46.83 -72.62 -29.48
C ALA A 122 -47.68 -73.05 -28.26
N ALA A 123 -48.60 -72.16 -27.82
CA ALA A 123 -49.78 -72.38 -26.96
C ALA A 123 -49.60 -72.79 -25.47
N GLY A 124 -50.51 -72.41 -24.56
CA GLY A 124 -51.65 -71.48 -24.70
C GLY A 124 -52.68 -71.52 -23.54
N LYS A 125 -53.79 -70.78 -23.73
CA LYS A 125 -54.94 -70.46 -22.83
C LYS A 125 -54.80 -69.14 -22.03
N GLU A 126 -55.80 -68.28 -21.83
CA GLU A 126 -57.18 -68.01 -22.38
C GLU A 126 -57.67 -66.68 -21.70
N ALA A 127 -58.72 -65.93 -22.07
CA ALA A 127 -59.44 -65.52 -23.31
C ALA A 127 -60.55 -64.47 -22.85
N LYS A 128 -61.44 -63.81 -23.63
CA LYS A 128 -61.80 -63.76 -25.08
C LYS A 128 -62.68 -62.50 -25.36
N GLU A 129 -62.38 -61.68 -26.39
CA GLU A 129 -63.31 -60.76 -27.13
C GLU A 129 -64.01 -59.60 -26.33
N THR A 130 -64.68 -58.57 -26.90
CA THR A 130 -65.21 -58.22 -28.26
C THR A 130 -64.78 -56.80 -28.75
N ALA A 131 -65.33 -56.27 -29.87
CA ALA A 131 -64.84 -55.07 -30.60
C ALA A 131 -65.95 -54.08 -31.09
N ALA A 132 -65.56 -53.05 -31.87
CA ALA A 132 -66.34 -51.96 -32.54
C ALA A 132 -66.74 -50.72 -31.66
N SER A 133 -66.83 -49.47 -32.15
CA SER A 133 -66.45 -48.83 -33.45
C SER A 133 -66.35 -47.27 -33.35
N ASP A 134 -65.97 -46.63 -34.48
CA ASP A 134 -66.25 -45.24 -34.91
C ASP A 134 -65.30 -44.06 -34.55
N GLU A 135 -65.28 -43.07 -35.45
CA GLU A 135 -64.40 -41.89 -35.48
C GLU A 135 -65.07 -40.62 -34.92
N LYS A 136 -64.32 -39.74 -34.22
CA LYS A 136 -63.93 -38.40 -34.74
C LYS A 136 -63.24 -37.44 -33.75
N GLU A 137 -62.36 -36.62 -34.33
CA GLU A 137 -61.98 -35.22 -34.01
C GLU A 137 -61.53 -34.78 -32.58
N LYS A 138 -60.28 -34.27 -32.53
CA LYS A 138 -59.71 -33.24 -31.63
C LYS A 138 -59.87 -33.36 -30.08
N PRO A 139 -58.74 -33.33 -29.35
CA PRO A 139 -58.64 -32.64 -28.06
C PRO A 139 -58.09 -31.21 -28.21
N ALA A 140 -58.41 -30.36 -27.23
CA ALA A 140 -57.78 -29.06 -27.00
C ALA A 140 -56.97 -29.09 -25.68
N SER A 141 -56.33 -27.96 -25.36
CA SER A 141 -55.46 -27.74 -24.20
C SER A 141 -56.04 -28.11 -22.83
N THR A 142 -55.17 -28.52 -21.92
CA THR A 142 -55.27 -28.21 -20.49
C THR A 142 -53.86 -27.99 -19.92
N ASP A 143 -53.68 -26.90 -19.18
CA ASP A 143 -52.40 -26.57 -18.52
C ASP A 143 -52.21 -27.39 -17.24
N GLN A 144 -50.95 -27.77 -16.97
CA GLN A 144 -50.43 -27.88 -15.61
C GLN A 144 -49.01 -27.31 -15.56
N SER A 145 -48.74 -26.47 -14.56
CA SER A 145 -47.47 -25.79 -14.37
C SER A 145 -46.52 -26.61 -13.49
N GLU A 146 -45.33 -26.95 -13.99
CA GLU A 146 -44.24 -27.45 -13.16
C GLU A 146 -43.61 -26.29 -12.36
N THR A 147 -43.33 -26.50 -11.08
CA THR A 147 -42.62 -25.56 -10.20
C THR A 147 -41.19 -26.04 -9.96
N SER A 148 -40.20 -25.18 -10.24
CA SER A 148 -38.78 -25.49 -10.01
C SER A 148 -38.46 -25.50 -8.51
N THR A 149 -37.87 -26.62 -8.04
CA THR A 149 -37.37 -26.73 -6.66
C THR A 149 -36.08 -25.94 -6.51
N LYS A 150 -36.13 -24.76 -5.89
CA LYS A 150 -34.92 -23.98 -5.58
C LYS A 150 -34.10 -24.67 -4.48
N ASP A 151 -32.79 -24.78 -4.71
CA ASP A 151 -31.82 -25.27 -3.73
C ASP A 151 -31.85 -24.42 -2.45
N ALA A 152 -31.96 -25.08 -1.29
CA ALA A 152 -31.86 -24.40 0.00
C ALA A 152 -30.49 -23.74 0.20
N ILE A 153 -30.44 -22.72 1.05
CA ILE A 153 -29.19 -22.10 1.53
C ILE A 153 -28.92 -22.70 2.92
N ALA A 154 -27.70 -23.18 3.15
CA ALA A 154 -27.33 -23.75 4.44
C ALA A 154 -27.25 -22.66 5.53
N ASP A 155 -27.57 -23.01 6.78
CA ASP A 155 -27.47 -22.07 7.90
C ASP A 155 -26.06 -21.48 8.00
N GLY A 156 -25.99 -20.19 8.37
CA GLY A 156 -24.74 -19.43 8.42
C GLY A 156 -24.13 -19.04 7.07
N HIS A 157 -24.72 -19.45 5.94
CA HIS A 157 -24.23 -19.07 4.61
C HIS A 157 -25.00 -17.87 4.02
N MET A 158 -24.36 -17.18 3.09
CA MET A 158 -24.97 -16.19 2.22
C MET A 158 -24.70 -16.55 0.75
N ARG A 159 -25.74 -16.50 -0.08
CA ARG A 159 -25.69 -16.78 -1.51
C ARG A 159 -25.48 -15.49 -2.30
N PHE A 160 -24.44 -15.46 -3.13
CA PHE A 160 -24.18 -14.37 -4.07
C PHE A 160 -24.59 -14.81 -5.48
N HIS A 161 -25.59 -14.14 -6.03
CA HIS A 161 -26.05 -14.35 -7.41
C HIS A 161 -25.42 -13.32 -8.35
N PHE A 162 -24.98 -13.76 -9.53
CA PHE A 162 -24.32 -12.92 -10.54
C PHE A 162 -25.05 -13.04 -11.88
N LYS A 163 -25.56 -11.91 -12.41
CA LYS A 163 -26.38 -11.94 -13.64
C LYS A 163 -25.59 -12.44 -14.85
N ASN A 164 -24.34 -12.01 -14.96
CA ASN A 164 -23.33 -12.46 -15.91
C ASN A 164 -22.03 -12.75 -15.13
N LEU A 165 -21.11 -13.50 -15.72
CA LEU A 165 -19.72 -13.62 -15.27
C LEU A 165 -18.77 -12.98 -16.29
N PRO A 166 -17.54 -12.57 -15.90
CA PRO A 166 -16.63 -11.88 -16.82
C PRO A 166 -15.99 -12.74 -17.91
N SER A 167 -16.04 -14.07 -17.78
CA SER A 167 -15.60 -15.06 -18.77
C SER A 167 -16.59 -16.24 -18.79
N GLU A 168 -16.65 -16.95 -19.91
CA GLU A 168 -17.38 -18.22 -20.03
C GLU A 168 -16.57 -19.40 -19.45
N ASN A 169 -15.25 -19.22 -19.28
CA ASN A 169 -14.36 -20.20 -18.66
C ASN A 169 -14.44 -20.12 -17.13
N LEU A 170 -15.19 -21.03 -16.51
CA LEU A 170 -15.42 -21.02 -15.08
C LEU A 170 -14.18 -21.43 -14.25
N ASP A 171 -13.26 -22.21 -14.84
CA ASP A 171 -12.02 -22.64 -14.18
C ASP A 171 -11.00 -21.51 -14.06
N SER A 172 -11.03 -20.49 -14.93
CA SER A 172 -10.15 -19.32 -14.83
C SER A 172 -10.66 -18.21 -13.89
N LEU A 173 -11.86 -18.36 -13.33
CA LEU A 173 -12.53 -17.35 -12.48
C LEU A 173 -12.63 -17.77 -11.01
N GLY A 174 -12.42 -16.82 -10.10
CA GLY A 174 -12.59 -17.01 -8.66
C GLY A 174 -13.39 -15.89 -7.97
N LEU A 175 -14.18 -16.25 -6.97
CA LEU A 175 -14.80 -15.32 -6.02
C LEU A 175 -13.87 -15.12 -4.82
N TRP A 176 -13.23 -13.96 -4.75
CA TRP A 176 -12.34 -13.57 -3.65
C TRP A 176 -13.13 -12.78 -2.60
N THR A 177 -13.06 -13.19 -1.33
CA THR A 177 -13.91 -12.65 -0.24
C THR A 177 -13.13 -12.29 1.01
N TRP A 178 -13.50 -11.20 1.69
CA TRP A 178 -12.96 -10.73 2.97
C TRP A 178 -14.04 -10.03 3.82
N ASP A 179 -13.63 -9.36 4.89
CA ASP A 179 -14.48 -8.95 6.03
C ASP A 179 -15.16 -10.19 6.69
N ASP A 180 -16.45 -10.15 7.03
CA ASP A 180 -17.07 -11.07 7.99
C ASP A 180 -17.41 -12.49 7.45
N VAL A 181 -16.56 -13.05 6.60
CA VAL A 181 -16.60 -14.45 6.15
C VAL A 181 -15.86 -15.38 7.12
N GLU A 182 -16.25 -16.66 7.22
CA GLU A 182 -15.59 -17.60 8.15
C GLU A 182 -14.11 -17.83 7.80
N THR A 183 -13.76 -17.76 6.52
CA THR A 183 -12.38 -17.90 6.04
C THR A 183 -12.17 -16.99 4.83
N PRO A 184 -11.60 -15.78 5.03
CA PRO A 184 -11.19 -14.90 3.95
C PRO A 184 -10.29 -15.62 2.93
N SER A 185 -10.38 -15.22 1.66
CA SER A 185 -9.67 -15.91 0.57
C SER A 185 -8.15 -15.95 0.75
N GLY A 186 -7.56 -14.89 1.32
CA GLY A 186 -6.13 -14.85 1.68
C GLY A 186 -5.69 -15.81 2.80
N GLN A 187 -6.61 -16.55 3.44
CA GLN A 187 -6.30 -17.70 4.31
C GLN A 187 -6.42 -19.05 3.59
N LYS A 188 -7.12 -19.10 2.45
CA LYS A 188 -7.25 -20.32 1.62
C LYS A 188 -6.07 -20.49 0.66
N GLY A 189 -5.40 -19.39 0.30
CA GLY A 189 -4.20 -19.36 -0.54
C GLY A 189 -3.80 -17.93 -0.88
N GLY A 190 -2.64 -17.77 -1.51
CA GLY A 190 -2.18 -16.48 -2.04
C GLY A 190 -3.10 -15.92 -3.13
N TRP A 191 -2.90 -14.67 -3.51
CA TRP A 191 -3.60 -14.09 -4.66
C TRP A 191 -3.06 -14.68 -5.98
N PRO A 192 -3.91 -15.03 -6.96
CA PRO A 192 -5.38 -15.01 -6.94
C PRO A 192 -6.02 -16.31 -6.42
N THR A 193 -5.23 -17.37 -6.23
CA THR A 193 -5.69 -18.77 -6.10
C THR A 193 -6.44 -19.10 -4.81
N GLY A 194 -6.37 -18.26 -3.77
CA GLY A 194 -7.23 -18.36 -2.57
C GLY A 194 -8.72 -18.02 -2.82
N ALA A 195 -9.09 -17.60 -4.03
CA ALA A 195 -10.48 -17.38 -4.41
C ALA A 195 -11.29 -18.69 -4.51
N THR A 196 -12.60 -18.60 -4.27
CA THR A 196 -13.52 -19.74 -4.42
C THR A 196 -13.88 -19.91 -5.90
N SER A 197 -13.42 -20.97 -6.56
CA SER A 197 -13.55 -21.12 -8.03
C SER A 197 -15.00 -21.18 -8.52
N PHE A 198 -15.30 -20.44 -9.59
CA PHE A 198 -16.60 -20.48 -10.26
C PHE A 198 -16.87 -21.79 -11.00
N ALA A 199 -15.89 -22.68 -11.19
CA ALA A 199 -16.14 -24.06 -11.64
C ALA A 199 -17.03 -24.86 -10.67
N THR A 200 -17.16 -24.41 -9.42
CA THR A 200 -18.09 -24.95 -8.42
C THR A 200 -19.44 -24.21 -8.36
N ALA A 201 -19.63 -23.16 -9.15
CA ALA A 201 -20.84 -22.34 -9.12
C ALA A 201 -22.05 -23.08 -9.69
N LYS A 202 -23.19 -22.90 -9.02
CA LYS A 202 -24.50 -23.38 -9.49
C LYS A 202 -25.18 -22.29 -10.32
N LYS A 203 -26.35 -22.60 -10.87
CA LYS A 203 -27.11 -21.66 -11.72
C LYS A 203 -28.60 -21.70 -11.40
N ASP A 204 -29.26 -20.56 -11.48
CA ASP A 204 -30.73 -20.44 -11.41
C ASP A 204 -31.27 -19.55 -12.56
N ASP A 205 -32.57 -19.21 -12.51
CA ASP A 205 -33.23 -18.36 -13.53
C ASP A 205 -32.63 -16.95 -13.63
N TYR A 206 -31.97 -16.47 -12.57
CA TYR A 206 -31.29 -15.18 -12.57
C TYR A 206 -29.90 -15.31 -13.19
N GLY A 207 -29.05 -16.21 -12.71
CA GLY A 207 -27.67 -16.32 -13.17
C GLY A 207 -26.85 -17.40 -12.46
N TYR A 208 -25.53 -17.22 -12.40
CA TYR A 208 -24.66 -18.10 -11.62
C TYR A 208 -24.67 -17.69 -10.14
N TYR A 209 -24.49 -18.65 -9.22
CA TYR A 209 -24.37 -18.34 -7.79
C TYR A 209 -23.36 -19.22 -7.05
N LEU A 210 -22.84 -18.66 -5.95
CA LEU A 210 -21.96 -19.32 -4.99
C LEU A 210 -22.47 -19.05 -3.56
N ASP A 211 -22.38 -20.06 -2.70
CA ASP A 211 -22.71 -19.97 -1.28
C ASP A 211 -21.42 -19.80 -0.47
N VAL A 212 -21.34 -18.71 0.31
CA VAL A 212 -20.18 -18.40 1.15
C VAL A 212 -20.58 -18.49 2.61
N LYS A 213 -19.78 -19.21 3.40
CA LYS A 213 -20.01 -19.36 4.84
C LYS A 213 -19.54 -18.10 5.58
N MET A 214 -20.45 -17.49 6.32
CA MET A 214 -20.23 -16.25 7.05
C MET A 214 -19.74 -16.53 8.48
N ALA A 215 -19.04 -15.57 9.08
CA ALA A 215 -18.72 -15.59 10.49
C ALA A 215 -19.99 -15.52 11.37
N GLU A 216 -19.89 -15.97 12.62
CA GLU A 216 -20.98 -15.90 13.61
C GLU A 216 -21.44 -14.46 13.88
N LYS A 217 -20.49 -13.51 13.84
CA LYS A 217 -20.73 -12.08 13.89
C LYS A 217 -20.46 -11.50 12.52
N ARG A 218 -21.45 -10.83 11.95
CA ARG A 218 -21.41 -10.26 10.61
C ARG A 218 -22.27 -8.99 10.54
N SER A 219 -21.70 -7.93 9.98
CA SER A 219 -22.37 -6.69 9.58
C SER A 219 -22.05 -6.31 8.13
N LYS A 220 -20.92 -6.76 7.58
CA LYS A 220 -20.57 -6.57 6.17
C LYS A 220 -19.85 -7.76 5.56
N VAL A 221 -19.88 -7.85 4.24
CA VAL A 221 -19.02 -8.73 3.44
C VAL A 221 -18.39 -7.93 2.32
N SER A 222 -17.13 -8.18 2.01
CA SER A 222 -16.47 -7.59 0.85
C SER A 222 -15.99 -8.67 -0.11
N LEU A 223 -16.19 -8.47 -1.40
CA LEU A 223 -15.93 -9.46 -2.44
C LEU A 223 -15.57 -8.83 -3.78
N LEU A 224 -14.95 -9.64 -4.64
CA LEU A 224 -14.68 -9.33 -6.05
C LEU A 224 -14.61 -10.63 -6.87
N ILE A 225 -14.74 -10.55 -8.19
CA ILE A 225 -14.38 -11.65 -9.10
C ILE A 225 -12.96 -11.39 -9.64
N ASN A 226 -12.07 -12.36 -9.44
CA ASN A 226 -10.73 -12.37 -10.01
C ASN A 226 -10.55 -13.45 -11.08
N ASN A 227 -9.39 -13.45 -11.72
CA ASN A 227 -8.92 -14.56 -12.55
C ASN A 227 -7.53 -15.05 -12.15
N THR A 228 -7.15 -16.21 -12.70
CA THR A 228 -5.82 -16.83 -12.60
C THR A 228 -4.65 -15.93 -13.04
N ALA A 229 -4.87 -15.01 -13.98
CA ALA A 229 -3.89 -14.00 -14.36
C ALA A 229 -3.66 -12.92 -13.28
N GLY A 230 -4.44 -12.92 -12.19
CA GLY A 230 -4.26 -12.02 -11.06
C GLY A 230 -4.99 -10.68 -11.19
N GLN A 231 -5.99 -10.57 -12.07
CA GLN A 231 -6.76 -9.34 -12.29
C GLN A 231 -7.99 -9.28 -11.39
N ASN A 232 -8.29 -8.12 -10.82
CA ASN A 232 -9.58 -7.80 -10.22
C ASN A 232 -10.52 -7.30 -11.34
N ILE A 233 -11.56 -8.06 -11.68
CA ILE A 233 -12.35 -7.81 -12.90
C ILE A 233 -13.61 -6.99 -12.62
N THR A 234 -14.23 -7.16 -11.46
CA THR A 234 -15.46 -6.43 -11.06
C THR A 234 -15.18 -5.11 -10.37
N GLY A 235 -13.95 -4.90 -9.89
CA GLY A 235 -13.67 -4.01 -8.78
C GLY A 235 -14.22 -4.57 -7.47
N ASP A 236 -13.78 -3.99 -6.35
CA ASP A 236 -14.19 -4.37 -5.00
C ASP A 236 -15.66 -3.99 -4.75
N LYS A 237 -16.39 -4.89 -4.09
CA LYS A 237 -17.80 -4.73 -3.73
C LYS A 237 -17.98 -5.02 -2.24
N THR A 238 -18.39 -4.03 -1.46
CA THR A 238 -18.82 -4.22 -0.07
C THR A 238 -20.35 -4.26 -0.01
N VAL A 239 -20.90 -5.16 0.80
CA VAL A 239 -22.33 -5.33 1.03
C VAL A 239 -22.60 -5.35 2.53
N GLU A 240 -23.34 -4.36 3.00
CA GLU A 240 -23.84 -4.28 4.39
C GLU A 240 -25.04 -5.21 4.59
N LEU A 241 -25.09 -5.93 5.71
CA LEU A 241 -26.20 -6.80 6.07
C LEU A 241 -27.28 -6.01 6.79
N LEU A 242 -28.38 -5.72 6.10
CA LEU A 242 -29.49 -4.93 6.67
C LEU A 242 -30.12 -5.59 7.90
N SER A 243 -30.20 -6.93 7.92
CA SER A 243 -30.70 -7.72 9.06
C SER A 243 -29.94 -9.04 9.22
N PRO A 244 -29.96 -9.69 10.40
CA PRO A 244 -29.33 -10.99 10.63
C PRO A 244 -29.87 -12.14 9.74
N GLN A 245 -31.11 -12.00 9.25
CA GLN A 245 -31.80 -12.93 8.35
C GLN A 245 -31.43 -12.74 6.87
N MET A 246 -30.60 -11.74 6.54
CA MET A 246 -30.11 -11.51 5.19
C MET A 246 -29.12 -12.62 4.80
N ASN A 247 -29.51 -13.42 3.81
CA ASN A 247 -28.76 -14.58 3.31
C ASN A 247 -28.66 -14.65 1.78
N GLU A 248 -29.14 -13.64 1.05
CA GLU A 248 -29.03 -13.55 -0.41
C GLU A 248 -28.71 -12.12 -0.85
N VAL A 249 -27.85 -12.01 -1.87
CA VAL A 249 -27.47 -10.77 -2.57
C VAL A 249 -27.43 -11.03 -4.07
N TRP A 250 -27.95 -10.10 -4.86
CA TRP A 250 -27.98 -10.19 -6.31
C TRP A 250 -27.12 -9.10 -6.96
N PHE A 251 -26.13 -9.49 -7.75
CA PHE A 251 -25.34 -8.59 -8.57
C PHE A 251 -25.96 -8.47 -9.97
N ASP A 252 -26.20 -7.23 -10.40
CA ASP A 252 -26.66 -6.94 -11.76
C ASP A 252 -25.54 -7.09 -12.81
N LYS A 253 -25.87 -6.79 -14.07
CA LYS A 253 -24.94 -6.88 -15.22
C LYS A 253 -23.70 -5.97 -15.09
N ASP A 254 -23.79 -4.92 -14.26
CA ASP A 254 -22.74 -3.92 -14.02
C ASP A 254 -22.08 -4.15 -12.63
N TYR A 255 -22.42 -5.27 -11.98
CA TYR A 255 -21.97 -5.70 -10.66
C TYR A 255 -22.29 -4.71 -9.53
N ASN A 256 -23.48 -4.11 -9.52
CA ASN A 256 -24.01 -3.45 -8.32
C ASN A 256 -24.78 -4.46 -7.45
N PRO A 257 -24.63 -4.44 -6.11
CA PRO A 257 -25.36 -5.34 -5.21
C PRO A 257 -26.80 -4.87 -4.95
N HIS A 258 -27.74 -5.82 -4.95
CA HIS A 258 -29.15 -5.61 -4.63
C HIS A 258 -29.60 -6.62 -3.56
N THR A 259 -30.51 -6.20 -2.67
CA THR A 259 -31.05 -7.03 -1.57
C THR A 259 -32.28 -7.86 -1.97
N SER A 260 -32.69 -7.77 -3.24
CA SER A 260 -33.70 -8.62 -3.88
C SER A 260 -33.39 -8.73 -5.37
N GLU A 261 -33.89 -9.76 -6.04
CA GLU A 261 -33.66 -10.02 -7.47
C GLU A 261 -34.07 -8.82 -8.36
N PRO A 262 -33.13 -8.20 -9.11
CA PRO A 262 -33.44 -7.09 -9.99
C PRO A 262 -34.35 -7.49 -11.16
N LEU A 263 -35.48 -6.80 -11.29
CA LEU A 263 -36.46 -7.05 -12.35
C LEU A 263 -36.14 -6.28 -13.64
N LYS A 264 -36.88 -6.59 -14.70
CA LYS A 264 -36.77 -5.92 -16.00
C LYS A 264 -37.11 -4.42 -15.88
N GLU A 265 -36.33 -3.58 -16.54
CA GLU A 265 -36.56 -2.14 -16.68
C GLU A 265 -38.01 -1.82 -17.13
N GLY A 266 -38.60 -0.79 -16.51
CA GLY A 266 -40.01 -0.40 -16.73
C GLY A 266 -41.04 -1.13 -15.86
N MET A 267 -40.60 -2.02 -14.95
CA MET A 267 -41.48 -2.71 -14.00
C MET A 267 -41.13 -2.37 -12.54
N LEU A 268 -42.15 -2.26 -11.70
CA LEU A 268 -42.02 -2.27 -10.24
C LEU A 268 -42.80 -3.48 -9.69
N ARG A 269 -42.19 -4.31 -8.84
CA ARG A 269 -42.92 -5.29 -8.04
C ARG A 269 -43.27 -4.74 -6.68
N ILE A 270 -44.54 -4.86 -6.33
CA ILE A 270 -45.06 -4.50 -5.00
C ILE A 270 -45.32 -5.80 -4.26
N ASN A 271 -44.44 -6.13 -3.32
CA ASN A 271 -44.55 -7.31 -2.46
C ASN A 271 -45.35 -6.94 -1.21
N TYR A 272 -46.33 -7.76 -0.85
CA TYR A 272 -47.15 -7.62 0.35
C TYR A 272 -47.07 -8.90 1.18
N TYR A 273 -46.50 -8.77 2.37
CA TYR A 273 -46.47 -9.82 3.39
C TYR A 273 -47.60 -9.63 4.39
N ARG A 274 -48.30 -10.71 4.72
CA ARG A 274 -49.27 -10.76 5.82
C ARG A 274 -48.88 -11.83 6.83
N THR A 275 -48.83 -11.44 8.09
CA THR A 275 -48.52 -12.32 9.23
C THR A 275 -49.63 -13.36 9.50
N ASP A 276 -50.86 -13.10 9.04
CA ASP A 276 -51.97 -14.07 9.09
C ASP A 276 -52.09 -14.99 7.86
N GLY A 277 -51.31 -14.74 6.79
CA GLY A 277 -51.37 -15.46 5.52
C GLY A 277 -52.67 -15.27 4.71
N GLN A 278 -53.58 -14.38 5.11
CA GLN A 278 -54.92 -14.24 4.52
C GLN A 278 -54.95 -13.25 3.36
N TYR A 279 -54.67 -13.75 2.16
CA TYR A 279 -54.67 -12.98 0.91
C TYR A 279 -56.00 -12.99 0.13
N ASP A 280 -57.04 -13.69 0.62
CA ASP A 280 -58.37 -13.63 0.01
C ASP A 280 -58.90 -12.18 0.01
N LYS A 281 -59.38 -11.70 -1.14
CA LYS A 281 -59.84 -10.31 -1.34
C LYS A 281 -58.84 -9.25 -0.90
N LYS A 282 -57.55 -9.50 -1.08
CA LYS A 282 -56.50 -8.49 -0.89
C LYS A 282 -56.04 -8.00 -2.25
N SER A 283 -56.31 -6.73 -2.53
CA SER A 283 -56.02 -6.10 -3.81
C SER A 283 -55.23 -4.80 -3.63
N LEU A 284 -54.75 -4.27 -4.75
CA LEU A 284 -53.87 -3.11 -4.82
C LEU A 284 -54.46 -2.05 -5.74
N TRP A 285 -54.87 -0.91 -5.17
CA TRP A 285 -55.35 0.23 -5.94
C TRP A 285 -54.17 1.15 -6.30
N LEU A 286 -54.04 1.53 -7.57
CA LEU A 286 -52.84 2.16 -8.14
C LEU A 286 -53.13 3.50 -8.84
N TRP A 287 -52.25 4.48 -8.69
CA TRP A 287 -52.26 5.73 -9.48
C TRP A 287 -50.86 6.34 -9.65
N GLY A 288 -50.77 7.47 -10.37
CA GLY A 288 -49.50 8.14 -10.69
C GLY A 288 -48.86 7.59 -11.97
N ASP A 289 -47.55 7.34 -11.94
CA ASP A 289 -46.76 6.98 -13.12
C ASP A 289 -46.84 5.49 -13.52
N VAL A 290 -47.94 4.81 -13.17
CA VAL A 290 -48.28 3.45 -13.65
C VAL A 290 -48.91 3.48 -15.04
N GLN A 291 -48.80 2.41 -15.84
CA GLN A 291 -49.52 2.28 -17.11
C GLN A 291 -51.03 2.05 -16.87
N ASN A 292 -51.38 1.23 -15.88
CA ASN A 292 -52.74 0.80 -15.58
C ASN A 292 -53.17 1.30 -14.18
N PRO A 293 -53.70 2.53 -14.04
CA PRO A 293 -54.26 3.02 -12.79
C PRO A 293 -55.68 2.45 -12.54
N GLY A 294 -56.09 2.38 -11.27
CA GLY A 294 -57.42 1.91 -10.87
C GLY A 294 -58.57 2.76 -11.45
N GLN A 295 -59.70 2.12 -11.76
CA GLN A 295 -60.84 2.74 -12.45
C GLN A 295 -62.14 2.74 -11.63
N ASN A 296 -62.50 1.61 -11.00
CA ASN A 296 -63.81 1.42 -10.35
C ASN A 296 -63.65 1.16 -8.83
N TRP A 297 -63.59 2.19 -7.98
CA TRP A 297 -63.35 1.93 -6.54
C TRP A 297 -64.41 0.99 -5.90
N PRO A 298 -64.03 -0.06 -5.15
CA PRO A 298 -62.68 -0.42 -4.70
C PRO A 298 -61.90 -1.44 -5.58
N ASP A 299 -62.48 -1.94 -6.67
CA ASP A 299 -61.95 -2.97 -7.60
C ASP A 299 -60.46 -2.75 -7.93
N GLY A 300 -59.58 -3.49 -7.25
CA GLY A 300 -58.13 -3.34 -7.32
C GLY A 300 -57.43 -4.44 -8.11
N VAL A 301 -56.10 -4.38 -8.19
CA VAL A 301 -55.31 -5.49 -8.76
C VAL A 301 -55.07 -6.53 -7.68
N ASP A 302 -55.69 -7.70 -7.80
CA ASP A 302 -55.59 -8.78 -6.81
C ASP A 302 -54.15 -9.28 -6.60
N PHE A 303 -53.80 -9.54 -5.33
CA PHE A 303 -52.58 -10.24 -4.96
C PHE A 303 -52.74 -11.74 -5.21
N GLU A 304 -52.68 -12.18 -6.47
CA GLU A 304 -52.72 -13.61 -6.83
C GLU A 304 -51.33 -14.28 -6.68
N LYS A 305 -50.29 -13.66 -7.23
CA LYS A 305 -48.96 -14.27 -7.36
C LYS A 305 -48.29 -14.39 -6.00
N THR A 306 -47.71 -15.56 -5.71
CA THR A 306 -46.95 -15.81 -4.48
C THR A 306 -45.46 -15.84 -4.77
N GLY A 307 -44.64 -15.25 -3.89
CA GLY A 307 -43.17 -15.20 -4.00
C GLY A 307 -42.50 -15.37 -2.63
N LYS A 308 -41.18 -15.16 -2.56
CA LYS A 308 -40.39 -15.34 -1.32
C LYS A 308 -40.84 -14.41 -0.17
N TYR A 309 -41.43 -13.26 -0.50
CA TYR A 309 -41.69 -12.17 0.45
C TYR A 309 -43.19 -11.89 0.67
N GLY A 310 -44.02 -12.95 0.62
CA GLY A 310 -45.47 -12.86 0.62
C GLY A 310 -46.05 -12.96 -0.79
N ARG A 311 -47.21 -12.33 -1.04
CA ARG A 311 -47.77 -12.21 -2.38
C ARG A 311 -47.33 -10.91 -3.05
N TYR A 312 -47.43 -10.81 -4.38
CA TYR A 312 -46.97 -9.64 -5.10
C TYR A 312 -47.80 -9.30 -6.35
N VAL A 313 -47.72 -8.03 -6.74
CA VAL A 313 -48.22 -7.52 -8.03
C VAL A 313 -47.04 -6.96 -8.82
N ASP A 314 -46.94 -7.31 -10.11
CA ASP A 314 -46.00 -6.70 -11.05
C ASP A 314 -46.69 -5.52 -11.74
N VAL A 315 -46.19 -4.30 -11.53
CA VAL A 315 -46.78 -3.05 -12.01
C VAL A 315 -45.95 -2.48 -13.17
N PRO A 316 -46.49 -2.40 -14.41
CA PRO A 316 -45.86 -1.70 -15.52
C PRO A 316 -45.87 -0.19 -15.28
N LEU A 317 -44.70 0.45 -15.43
CA LEU A 317 -44.51 1.90 -15.26
C LEU A 317 -44.54 2.63 -16.61
N LYS A 318 -44.86 3.93 -16.57
CA LYS A 318 -44.66 4.85 -17.71
C LYS A 318 -43.16 5.09 -17.95
N GLU A 319 -42.80 5.51 -19.16
CA GLU A 319 -41.43 5.98 -19.44
C GLU A 319 -41.07 7.16 -18.52
N ALA A 320 -39.85 7.15 -17.98
CA ALA A 320 -39.34 8.14 -17.04
C ALA A 320 -40.22 8.38 -15.79
N ALA A 321 -40.96 7.36 -15.35
CA ALA A 321 -41.76 7.37 -14.13
C ALA A 321 -40.96 7.85 -12.89
N LYS A 322 -41.58 8.73 -12.10
CA LYS A 322 -40.98 9.31 -10.89
C LYS A 322 -41.73 8.92 -9.63
N MET A 323 -43.07 8.93 -9.66
CA MET A 323 -43.88 8.67 -8.48
C MET A 323 -45.11 7.83 -8.80
N ILE A 324 -45.35 6.82 -7.95
CA ILE A 324 -46.65 6.16 -7.85
C ILE A 324 -47.29 6.49 -6.50
N GLY A 325 -48.62 6.42 -6.46
CA GLY A 325 -49.37 6.30 -5.22
C GLY A 325 -50.20 5.02 -5.25
N PHE A 326 -50.44 4.42 -4.07
CA PHE A 326 -51.20 3.19 -3.97
C PHE A 326 -51.90 3.02 -2.61
N LEU A 327 -52.86 2.10 -2.57
CA LEU A 327 -53.55 1.63 -1.36
C LEU A 327 -53.63 0.11 -1.34
N LEU A 328 -53.35 -0.47 -0.17
CA LEU A 328 -53.63 -1.87 0.15
C LEU A 328 -55.10 -2.00 0.58
N LEU A 329 -55.85 -2.89 -0.05
CA LEU A 329 -57.29 -3.05 0.17
C LEU A 329 -57.66 -4.42 0.73
N ASP A 330 -58.74 -4.46 1.51
CA ASP A 330 -59.44 -5.66 1.94
C ASP A 330 -60.91 -5.59 1.47
N GLU A 331 -61.16 -6.11 0.27
CA GLU A 331 -62.49 -6.10 -0.36
C GLU A 331 -63.50 -7.09 0.28
N SER A 332 -63.13 -7.68 1.43
CA SER A 332 -64.12 -8.29 2.35
C SER A 332 -64.85 -7.28 3.24
N LYS A 333 -64.43 -6.01 3.23
CA LYS A 333 -64.97 -4.92 4.06
C LYS A 333 -65.88 -3.99 3.24
N SER A 334 -66.31 -2.87 3.84
CA SER A 334 -67.21 -1.90 3.20
C SER A 334 -66.90 -0.47 3.64
N GLY A 335 -67.02 0.50 2.73
CA GLY A 335 -66.69 1.91 3.01
C GLY A 335 -65.19 2.13 3.21
N ASP A 336 -64.82 3.08 4.07
CA ASP A 336 -63.40 3.41 4.33
C ASP A 336 -62.61 2.24 4.94
N ASP A 337 -63.26 1.29 5.60
CA ASP A 337 -62.59 0.13 6.20
C ASP A 337 -62.16 -0.93 5.16
N VAL A 338 -62.45 -0.71 3.87
CA VAL A 338 -61.78 -1.41 2.75
C VAL A 338 -60.30 -1.00 2.66
N LYS A 339 -59.92 0.22 3.08
CA LYS A 339 -58.52 0.62 3.17
C LYS A 339 -57.87 -0.08 4.38
N ILE A 340 -56.87 -0.94 4.12
CA ILE A 340 -56.06 -1.57 5.19
C ILE A 340 -55.23 -0.50 5.93
N GLN A 341 -54.84 0.56 5.24
CA GLN A 341 -54.23 1.76 5.84
C GLN A 341 -54.95 3.00 5.32
N LYS A 342 -55.44 3.86 6.22
CA LYS A 342 -56.36 4.97 5.87
C LYS A 342 -55.68 6.12 5.11
N GLN A 343 -54.38 6.31 5.34
CA GLN A 343 -53.54 7.24 4.56
C GLN A 343 -52.98 6.56 3.32
N ASP A 344 -52.84 7.32 2.25
CA ASP A 344 -52.36 6.85 0.96
C ASP A 344 -50.83 6.63 0.94
N TYR A 345 -50.36 5.48 0.44
CA TYR A 345 -48.93 5.25 0.24
C TYR A 345 -48.46 6.00 -1.00
N ASN A 346 -47.26 6.58 -0.95
CA ASN A 346 -46.63 7.28 -2.08
C ASN A 346 -45.16 6.88 -2.16
N PHE A 347 -44.67 6.56 -3.35
CA PHE A 347 -43.29 6.11 -3.56
C PHE A 347 -42.65 6.84 -4.75
N ALA A 348 -41.57 7.58 -4.48
CA ALA A 348 -40.91 8.49 -5.41
C ALA A 348 -39.51 8.04 -5.88
N ASN A 349 -39.06 6.86 -5.44
CA ASN A 349 -37.70 6.35 -5.66
C ASN A 349 -37.65 5.24 -6.74
N LEU A 350 -38.53 5.32 -7.75
CA LEU A 350 -38.70 4.30 -8.81
C LEU A 350 -37.41 4.01 -9.62
N GLY A 351 -36.48 4.96 -9.68
CA GLY A 351 -35.17 4.78 -10.30
C GLY A 351 -34.09 4.16 -9.39
N LYS A 352 -34.36 3.95 -8.10
CA LYS A 352 -33.41 3.37 -7.12
C LYS A 352 -33.68 1.89 -6.82
N THR A 353 -34.89 1.36 -7.08
CA THR A 353 -35.22 -0.06 -6.90
C THR A 353 -36.35 -0.50 -7.84
N SER A 354 -36.32 -1.76 -8.27
CA SER A 354 -37.39 -2.41 -9.03
C SER A 354 -38.38 -3.20 -8.15
N GLN A 355 -38.15 -3.25 -6.83
CA GLN A 355 -39.07 -3.88 -5.87
C GLN A 355 -39.29 -2.99 -4.63
N ILE A 356 -40.53 -2.98 -4.13
CA ILE A 356 -40.87 -2.47 -2.79
C ILE A 356 -41.62 -3.54 -1.98
N PHE A 357 -41.63 -3.36 -0.67
CA PHE A 357 -42.10 -4.35 0.30
C PHE A 357 -43.02 -3.68 1.34
N LEU A 358 -44.11 -4.36 1.66
CA LEU A 358 -45.19 -3.90 2.54
C LEU A 358 -45.56 -5.04 3.51
N ARG A 359 -45.99 -4.70 4.72
CA ARG A 359 -46.35 -5.70 5.75
C ARG A 359 -47.66 -5.32 6.45
N ASP A 360 -48.57 -6.27 6.56
CA ASP A 360 -49.81 -6.17 7.36
C ASP A 360 -50.59 -4.85 7.15
N ALA A 361 -50.46 -3.87 8.05
CA ALA A 361 -51.00 -2.51 7.95
C ALA A 361 -49.94 -1.44 8.29
N ASP A 362 -48.66 -1.78 8.16
CA ASP A 362 -47.50 -0.93 8.40
C ASP A 362 -47.48 0.23 7.38
N PRO A 363 -47.50 1.51 7.81
CA PRO A 363 -47.55 2.65 6.89
C PRO A 363 -46.25 2.88 6.11
N THR A 364 -45.21 2.08 6.37
CA THR A 364 -43.87 2.22 5.78
C THR A 364 -43.79 1.50 4.43
N VAL A 365 -43.34 2.21 3.38
CA VAL A 365 -42.94 1.58 2.11
C VAL A 365 -41.48 1.18 2.22
N TYR A 366 -41.19 -0.12 2.32
CA TYR A 366 -39.82 -0.61 2.46
C TYR A 366 -39.15 -0.84 1.10
N THR A 367 -37.87 -0.50 1.06
CA THR A 367 -36.96 -0.65 -0.10
C THR A 367 -36.26 -2.02 -0.16
N ASN A 368 -36.41 -2.83 0.89
CA ASN A 368 -35.72 -4.10 1.11
C ASN A 368 -36.67 -5.15 1.73
N PRO A 369 -36.47 -6.46 1.47
CA PRO A 369 -37.37 -7.52 1.94
C PRO A 369 -37.29 -7.81 3.45
N TYR A 370 -36.39 -7.13 4.17
CA TYR A 370 -36.16 -7.35 5.61
C TYR A 370 -36.94 -6.35 6.49
N PHE A 371 -37.74 -5.46 5.88
CA PHE A 371 -38.55 -4.45 6.55
C PHE A 371 -37.73 -3.50 7.44
N VAL A 372 -36.55 -3.10 6.95
CA VAL A 372 -35.63 -2.17 7.61
C VAL A 372 -35.83 -0.76 7.05
N ASN A 373 -35.96 0.24 7.92
CA ASN A 373 -36.19 1.65 7.54
C ASN A 373 -34.98 2.27 6.81
N ASP A 374 -35.25 3.15 5.83
CA ASP A 374 -34.21 3.90 5.12
C ASP A 374 -33.37 4.79 6.07
N VAL A 375 -33.99 5.48 7.04
CA VAL A 375 -33.30 6.25 8.10
C VAL A 375 -33.22 5.39 9.37
N ARG A 376 -32.02 4.92 9.69
CA ARG A 376 -31.69 4.22 10.95
C ARG A 376 -30.29 4.59 11.42
N MET A 377 -30.01 4.43 12.71
CA MET A 377 -28.68 4.63 13.28
C MET A 377 -27.81 3.42 12.97
N THR A 378 -26.54 3.63 12.59
CA THR A 378 -25.57 2.59 12.22
C THR A 378 -24.37 2.52 13.16
N GLY A 379 -24.17 3.53 14.01
CA GLY A 379 -23.09 3.59 15.00
C GLY A 379 -23.19 4.80 15.92
N ALA A 380 -22.38 4.82 16.99
CA ALA A 380 -22.27 5.96 17.90
C ALA A 380 -20.92 6.00 18.63
N GLN A 381 -20.22 7.14 18.54
CA GLN A 381 -18.92 7.37 19.16
C GLN A 381 -18.93 8.53 20.16
N HIS A 382 -18.20 8.36 21.26
CA HIS A 382 -17.92 9.43 22.21
C HIS A 382 -16.69 10.20 21.73
N VAL A 383 -16.90 11.43 21.21
CA VAL A 383 -15.87 12.20 20.49
C VAL A 383 -15.28 13.35 21.32
N SER A 384 -16.03 13.84 22.31
CA SER A 384 -15.53 14.74 23.35
C SER A 384 -16.46 14.69 24.57
N LEU A 385 -16.02 15.19 25.72
CA LEU A 385 -16.82 15.26 26.96
C LEU A 385 -18.14 16.07 26.84
N THR A 386 -18.39 16.73 25.70
CA THR A 386 -19.62 17.46 25.38
C THR A 386 -20.31 17.01 24.09
N GLU A 387 -19.71 16.11 23.31
CA GLU A 387 -20.25 15.64 22.02
C GLU A 387 -20.14 14.12 21.84
N ILE A 388 -21.20 13.54 21.29
CA ILE A 388 -21.23 12.19 20.71
C ILE A 388 -21.58 12.35 19.23
N GLU A 389 -20.84 11.67 18.34
CA GLU A 389 -21.17 11.59 16.91
C GLU A 389 -21.91 10.26 16.67
N ALA A 390 -23.16 10.34 16.20
CA ALA A 390 -23.97 9.19 15.82
C ALA A 390 -24.08 9.10 14.30
N THR A 391 -23.88 7.91 13.74
CA THR A 391 -23.91 7.66 12.29
C THR A 391 -25.23 7.03 11.88
N PHE A 392 -25.66 7.28 10.63
CA PHE A 392 -26.92 6.82 10.08
C PHE A 392 -26.75 6.24 8.67
N SER A 393 -27.69 5.40 8.26
CA SER A 393 -27.78 4.85 6.88
C SER A 393 -27.99 5.96 5.83
N THR A 394 -28.86 6.92 6.15
CA THR A 394 -29.02 8.22 5.48
C THR A 394 -29.72 9.21 6.42
N LEU A 395 -29.57 10.50 6.16
CA LEU A 395 -30.35 11.59 6.77
C LEU A 395 -31.02 12.49 5.70
N GLU A 396 -31.16 12.00 4.46
CA GLU A 396 -31.94 12.68 3.40
C GLU A 396 -33.36 13.00 3.90
N ASN A 397 -33.70 14.29 3.99
CA ASN A 397 -34.99 14.82 4.50
C ASN A 397 -35.27 14.57 6.00
N ALA A 398 -34.32 14.05 6.77
CA ALA A 398 -34.48 13.87 8.22
C ALA A 398 -34.56 15.22 8.94
N LYS A 399 -35.46 15.34 9.92
CA LYS A 399 -35.62 16.56 10.75
C LYS A 399 -35.07 16.34 12.14
N LYS A 400 -34.54 17.42 12.73
CA LYS A 400 -33.95 17.43 14.07
C LYS A 400 -34.94 16.98 15.15
N GLU A 401 -36.20 17.38 15.02
CA GLU A 401 -37.30 17.06 15.93
C GLU A 401 -37.65 15.58 15.85
N ASP A 402 -37.64 15.01 14.64
CA ASP A 402 -37.89 13.58 14.41
C ASP A 402 -36.71 12.71 14.86
N ILE A 403 -35.47 13.22 14.80
CA ILE A 403 -34.31 12.56 15.43
C ILE A 403 -34.45 12.57 16.96
N LEU A 404 -34.61 13.75 17.57
CA LEU A 404 -34.74 13.92 19.02
C LEU A 404 -35.89 13.10 19.63
N LYS A 405 -37.04 13.04 18.96
CA LYS A 405 -38.23 12.29 19.41
C LYS A 405 -38.00 10.78 19.52
N ASN A 406 -37.13 10.22 18.68
CA ASN A 406 -36.86 8.78 18.60
C ASN A 406 -35.56 8.36 19.32
N LEU A 407 -34.83 9.34 19.88
CA LEU A 407 -33.54 9.18 20.52
C LEU A 407 -33.68 9.06 22.05
N LYS A 408 -32.96 8.11 22.66
CA LYS A 408 -32.78 8.01 24.12
C LYS A 408 -31.31 7.71 24.43
N ILE A 409 -30.73 8.39 25.43
CA ILE A 409 -29.38 8.11 25.93
C ILE A 409 -29.46 7.75 27.42
N THR A 410 -28.76 6.69 27.82
CA THR A 410 -28.47 6.39 29.23
C THR A 410 -26.97 6.24 29.47
N ASN A 411 -26.50 6.58 30.67
CA ASN A 411 -25.14 6.28 31.11
C ASN A 411 -24.96 4.80 31.47
N LYS A 412 -23.74 4.41 31.84
CA LYS A 412 -23.38 3.03 32.23
C LYS A 412 -24.23 2.46 33.38
N ASP A 413 -24.76 3.33 34.24
CA ASP A 413 -25.53 3.02 35.44
C ASP A 413 -27.06 3.00 35.16
N GLY A 414 -27.46 3.20 33.89
CA GLY A 414 -28.85 3.22 33.44
C GLY A 414 -29.58 4.56 33.61
N GLY A 415 -28.91 5.59 34.17
CA GLY A 415 -29.47 6.93 34.32
C GLY A 415 -29.60 7.66 32.98
N GLU A 416 -30.73 8.32 32.74
CA GLU A 416 -31.03 9.03 31.49
C GLU A 416 -30.25 10.34 31.35
N VAL A 417 -29.80 10.64 30.13
CA VAL A 417 -28.85 11.73 29.84
C VAL A 417 -29.47 12.71 28.84
N THR A 418 -29.63 13.96 29.28
CA THR A 418 -30.27 15.01 28.47
C THR A 418 -29.38 15.47 27.32
N VAL A 419 -29.80 15.19 26.09
CA VAL A 419 -29.27 15.86 24.89
C VAL A 419 -29.74 17.30 24.89
N LYS A 420 -28.78 18.24 24.90
CA LYS A 420 -29.02 19.70 24.90
C LYS A 420 -29.33 20.19 23.49
N ASP A 421 -28.64 19.65 22.49
CA ASP A 421 -28.82 20.01 21.09
C ASP A 421 -28.43 18.87 20.14
N VAL A 422 -28.90 18.93 18.89
CA VAL A 422 -28.54 18.01 17.81
C VAL A 422 -28.24 18.78 16.53
N VAL A 423 -27.06 18.55 15.95
CA VAL A 423 -26.62 19.09 14.65
C VAL A 423 -26.56 17.94 13.65
N LEU A 424 -27.38 18.01 12.60
CA LEU A 424 -27.41 17.01 11.53
C LEU A 424 -26.42 17.38 10.42
N ASP A 425 -25.70 16.40 9.90
CA ASP A 425 -24.93 16.48 8.66
C ASP A 425 -25.46 15.45 7.64
N PRO A 426 -26.46 15.81 6.82
CA PRO A 426 -27.03 14.88 5.84
C PRO A 426 -26.09 14.49 4.71
N LYS A 427 -24.98 15.23 4.49
CA LYS A 427 -23.99 14.91 3.47
C LYS A 427 -23.09 13.76 3.94
N ASN A 428 -22.66 13.83 5.21
CA ASN A 428 -21.77 12.86 5.85
C ASN A 428 -22.55 11.77 6.62
N LYS A 429 -23.88 11.79 6.56
CA LYS A 429 -24.82 10.88 7.25
C LYS A 429 -24.66 10.80 8.78
N SER A 430 -24.07 11.82 9.42
CA SER A 430 -23.88 11.84 10.88
C SER A 430 -24.74 12.89 11.56
N ALA A 431 -24.93 12.72 12.87
CA ALA A 431 -25.55 13.70 13.75
C ALA A 431 -24.69 13.86 15.01
N LYS A 432 -24.28 15.09 15.30
CA LYS A 432 -23.65 15.44 16.58
C LYS A 432 -24.73 15.65 17.63
N LEU A 433 -24.69 14.82 18.66
CA LEU A 433 -25.49 14.92 19.87
C LEU A 433 -24.68 15.71 20.90
N ILE A 434 -25.20 16.84 21.36
CA ILE A 434 -24.49 17.78 22.25
C ILE A 434 -25.09 17.66 23.66
N GLY A 435 -24.25 17.51 24.69
CA GLY A 435 -24.71 17.13 26.03
C GLY A 435 -23.72 17.41 27.15
N ASP A 436 -23.66 16.50 28.11
CA ASP A 436 -22.62 16.35 29.13
C ASP A 436 -22.30 14.86 29.18
N PHE A 437 -21.10 14.50 28.71
CA PHE A 437 -20.71 13.12 28.47
C PHE A 437 -19.41 12.81 29.23
N ASN A 438 -19.39 13.06 30.54
CA ASN A 438 -18.21 12.79 31.34
C ASN A 438 -17.77 11.31 31.30
N GLN A 439 -16.46 11.09 31.17
CA GLN A 439 -15.88 9.75 30.99
C GLN A 439 -16.04 8.82 32.21
N ALA A 440 -16.49 9.34 33.36
CA ALA A 440 -16.83 8.52 34.53
C ALA A 440 -18.21 7.82 34.42
N GLN A 441 -19.13 8.38 33.62
CA GLN A 441 -20.46 7.84 33.31
C GLN A 441 -20.50 7.04 31.99
N SER A 442 -19.50 7.25 31.14
CA SER A 442 -19.18 6.40 29.99
C SER A 442 -18.95 4.93 30.42
N PRO A 443 -19.29 3.93 29.58
CA PRO A 443 -19.87 4.03 28.24
C PRO A 443 -21.38 4.34 28.26
N TYR A 444 -21.82 5.21 27.35
CA TYR A 444 -23.22 5.54 27.14
C TYR A 444 -23.90 4.50 26.23
N LEU A 445 -25.19 4.25 26.45
CA LEU A 445 -26.05 3.49 25.55
C LEU A 445 -27.00 4.47 24.86
N ILE A 446 -26.98 4.47 23.53
CA ILE A 446 -27.82 5.32 22.69
C ILE A 446 -28.78 4.43 21.93
N LYS A 447 -30.07 4.73 22.03
CA LYS A 447 -31.13 4.05 21.31
C LYS A 447 -31.80 5.02 20.34
N TYR A 448 -31.98 4.58 19.09
CA TYR A 448 -32.72 5.30 18.05
C TYR A 448 -33.76 4.35 17.43
N GLY A 449 -35.04 4.55 17.77
CA GLY A 449 -36.11 3.63 17.38
C GLY A 449 -35.86 2.21 17.93
N ASN A 450 -35.55 1.26 17.03
CA ASN A 450 -35.22 -0.13 17.40
C ASN A 450 -33.71 -0.36 17.58
N ASP A 451 -32.86 0.44 16.93
CA ASP A 451 -31.40 0.27 16.96
C ASP A 451 -30.80 0.83 18.26
N GLN A 452 -29.76 0.18 18.78
CA GLN A 452 -29.05 0.62 19.98
C GLN A 452 -27.54 0.38 19.88
N PHE A 453 -26.75 1.40 20.23
CA PHE A 453 -25.28 1.38 20.17
C PHE A 453 -24.68 1.85 21.49
N LYS A 454 -23.61 1.18 21.90
CA LYS A 454 -22.87 1.48 23.13
C LYS A 454 -21.58 2.21 22.76
N THR A 455 -21.42 3.44 23.23
CA THR A 455 -20.32 4.31 22.81
C THR A 455 -18.96 3.83 23.31
N SER A 456 -17.97 3.78 22.43
CA SER A 456 -16.55 3.80 22.77
C SER A 456 -16.00 5.23 22.71
N MET A 457 -14.87 5.48 23.40
CA MET A 457 -14.06 6.67 23.12
C MET A 457 -13.46 6.52 21.72
N ASN A 458 -13.53 7.56 20.91
CA ASN A 458 -12.83 7.60 19.62
C ASN A 458 -11.39 8.14 19.75
N TRP A 459 -10.69 8.30 18.63
CA TRP A 459 -9.29 8.73 18.65
C TRP A 459 -9.10 10.17 19.16
N GLN A 460 -9.96 11.13 18.84
CA GLN A 460 -9.80 12.51 19.34
C GLN A 460 -9.95 12.57 20.87
N LEU A 461 -10.92 11.84 21.42
CA LEU A 461 -11.10 11.77 22.87
C LEU A 461 -9.92 11.02 23.53
N LYS A 462 -9.45 9.92 22.94
CA LYS A 462 -8.25 9.19 23.43
C LYS A 462 -7.00 10.07 23.40
N ASP A 463 -6.75 10.83 22.33
CA ASP A 463 -5.62 11.77 22.24
C ASP A 463 -5.71 12.88 23.31
N SER A 464 -6.92 13.38 23.60
CA SER A 464 -7.12 14.41 24.61
C SER A 464 -6.85 13.94 26.06
N LEU A 465 -6.95 12.63 26.32
CA LEU A 465 -6.82 12.03 27.65
C LEU A 465 -5.52 11.23 27.87
N TYR A 466 -4.96 10.63 26.81
CA TYR A 466 -3.95 9.57 26.89
C TYR A 466 -2.75 9.76 25.95
N LYS A 467 -2.62 10.88 25.23
CA LYS A 467 -1.38 11.16 24.49
C LYS A 467 -0.16 11.10 25.42
N TYR A 468 0.94 10.55 24.93
CA TYR A 468 2.15 10.31 25.71
C TYR A 468 3.40 10.75 24.96
N ASP A 469 4.23 11.54 25.66
CA ASP A 469 5.42 12.17 25.07
C ASP A 469 6.75 11.49 25.46
N GLY A 470 6.75 10.55 26.41
CA GLY A 470 7.96 9.87 26.87
C GLY A 470 8.45 8.72 25.98
N ASP A 471 9.46 7.99 26.48
CA ASP A 471 10.06 6.84 25.81
C ASP A 471 9.11 5.63 25.78
N LEU A 472 9.13 4.91 24.66
CA LEU A 472 8.36 3.68 24.42
C LEU A 472 9.27 2.50 24.04
N GLY A 473 8.71 1.30 24.15
CA GLY A 473 9.37 0.02 23.92
C GLY A 473 10.22 -0.45 25.09
N ALA A 474 10.97 -1.54 24.88
CA ALA A 474 12.00 -2.03 25.79
C ALA A 474 13.36 -1.37 25.54
N ARG A 475 13.97 -0.81 26.60
CA ARG A 475 15.30 -0.16 26.59
C ARG A 475 16.28 -1.01 27.42
N VAL A 476 17.17 -1.71 26.73
CA VAL A 476 18.23 -2.51 27.37
C VAL A 476 19.35 -1.60 27.86
N SER A 477 19.91 -1.88 29.04
CA SER A 477 21.03 -1.12 29.61
C SER A 477 21.90 -1.99 30.55
N GLN A 478 22.96 -1.39 31.09
CA GLN A 478 23.93 -2.05 31.98
C GLN A 478 24.57 -3.34 31.40
N ALA A 479 24.84 -3.36 30.09
CA ALA A 479 25.27 -4.55 29.33
C ALA A 479 24.31 -5.74 29.52
N GLY A 480 23.03 -5.49 29.28
CA GLY A 480 21.96 -6.50 29.33
C GLY A 480 21.38 -6.81 30.71
N LYS A 481 21.97 -6.28 31.80
CA LYS A 481 21.52 -6.57 33.17
C LYS A 481 20.22 -5.87 33.57
N GLN A 482 19.85 -4.80 32.88
CA GLN A 482 18.60 -4.08 33.10
C GLN A 482 17.85 -3.89 31.78
N VAL A 483 16.53 -4.06 31.81
CA VAL A 483 15.65 -3.66 30.70
C VAL A 483 14.47 -2.88 31.26
N ASP A 484 14.31 -1.63 30.86
CA ASP A 484 13.15 -0.83 31.25
C ASP A 484 12.15 -0.78 30.10
N LEU A 485 10.90 -1.13 30.38
CA LEU A 485 9.83 -1.23 29.39
C LEU A 485 8.78 -0.14 29.62
N THR A 486 8.33 0.49 28.52
CA THR A 486 7.14 1.34 28.50
C THR A 486 6.27 0.96 27.30
N PHE A 487 5.04 0.57 27.55
CA PHE A 487 4.06 0.20 26.54
C PHE A 487 2.81 1.08 26.66
N TRP A 488 2.12 1.38 25.56
CA TRP A 488 0.93 2.25 25.58
C TRP A 488 -0.33 1.45 25.24
N SER A 489 -1.26 1.36 26.19
CA SER A 489 -2.54 0.67 26.02
C SER A 489 -3.54 1.18 27.08
N PRO A 490 -4.14 2.38 26.86
CA PRO A 490 -4.97 3.04 27.87
C PRO A 490 -6.19 2.21 28.26
N SER A 491 -6.79 1.47 27.30
CA SER A 491 -7.97 0.63 27.52
C SER A 491 -7.71 -0.70 28.25
N ALA A 492 -6.45 -1.09 28.49
CA ALA A 492 -6.13 -2.34 29.16
C ALA A 492 -6.55 -2.35 30.64
N ASP A 493 -7.06 -3.50 31.10
CA ASP A 493 -7.31 -3.80 32.51
C ASP A 493 -6.02 -4.28 33.20
N GLN A 494 -5.22 -5.09 32.50
CA GLN A 494 -3.92 -5.62 32.92
C GLN A 494 -3.03 -5.84 31.69
N VAL A 495 -1.73 -5.64 31.84
CA VAL A 495 -0.71 -6.04 30.86
C VAL A 495 0.35 -6.87 31.56
N ASP A 496 0.61 -8.08 31.07
CA ASP A 496 1.72 -8.93 31.51
C ASP A 496 2.81 -8.98 30.43
N LEU A 497 4.08 -8.93 30.81
CA LEU A 497 5.21 -9.21 29.94
C LEU A 497 5.49 -10.72 29.93
N VAL A 498 5.36 -11.37 28.78
CA VAL A 498 5.70 -12.78 28.58
C VAL A 498 7.11 -12.87 28.03
N VAL A 499 8.01 -13.58 28.72
CA VAL A 499 9.42 -13.75 28.30
C VAL A 499 9.65 -15.19 27.83
N TYR A 500 10.32 -15.35 26.69
CA TYR A 500 10.67 -16.61 26.04
C TYR A 500 12.19 -16.82 26.02
N ASP A 501 12.63 -18.07 25.98
CA ASP A 501 14.05 -18.45 25.91
C ASP A 501 14.69 -17.98 24.58
N LYS A 502 15.97 -17.61 24.63
CA LYS A 502 16.72 -17.16 23.45
C LYS A 502 17.21 -18.31 22.56
N GLU A 503 17.42 -19.49 23.14
CA GLU A 503 17.82 -20.70 22.38
C GLU A 503 16.59 -21.49 21.88
N ASP A 504 15.43 -21.32 22.53
CA ASP A 504 14.13 -21.86 22.11
C ASP A 504 13.04 -20.79 22.28
N GLN A 505 12.76 -20.07 21.19
CA GLN A 505 11.75 -19.00 21.15
C GLN A 505 10.31 -19.45 21.48
N ASN A 506 10.04 -20.75 21.66
CA ASN A 506 8.70 -21.27 22.03
C ASN A 506 8.60 -21.61 23.53
N LYS A 507 9.74 -21.74 24.23
CA LYS A 507 9.81 -22.00 25.67
C LYS A 507 9.58 -20.70 26.46
N VAL A 508 8.40 -20.56 27.07
CA VAL A 508 8.11 -19.47 28.02
C VAL A 508 8.93 -19.66 29.30
N LEU A 509 9.68 -18.64 29.70
CA LEU A 509 10.43 -18.58 30.96
C LEU A 509 9.61 -18.00 32.11
N GLY A 510 8.66 -17.11 31.82
CA GLY A 510 7.75 -16.58 32.82
C GLY A 510 6.86 -15.44 32.32
N ARG A 511 6.01 -14.94 33.22
CA ARG A 511 5.15 -13.77 33.03
C ARG A 511 5.38 -12.78 34.17
N ILE A 512 5.49 -11.49 33.85
CA ILE A 512 5.69 -10.41 34.83
C ILE A 512 4.63 -9.33 34.61
N ALA A 513 3.77 -9.12 35.60
CA ALA A 513 2.75 -8.07 35.54
C ALA A 513 3.40 -6.67 35.48
N MET A 514 2.94 -5.84 34.54
CA MET A 514 3.36 -4.45 34.39
C MET A 514 2.51 -3.53 35.28
N GLN A 515 3.03 -2.34 35.59
CA GLN A 515 2.36 -1.35 36.43
C GLN A 515 1.72 -0.26 35.55
N LYS A 516 0.47 0.13 35.81
CA LYS A 516 -0.21 1.19 35.04
C LYS A 516 0.41 2.55 35.37
N GLY A 517 0.86 3.27 34.35
CA GLY A 517 1.59 4.54 34.44
C GLY A 517 0.78 5.77 34.02
N GLU A 518 1.47 6.90 33.85
CA GLU A 518 0.90 8.16 33.38
C GLU A 518 0.41 8.02 31.90
N SER A 519 -0.61 8.79 31.50
CA SER A 519 -1.24 8.77 30.16
C SER A 519 -1.68 7.38 29.62
N GLY A 520 -2.01 6.42 30.47
CA GLY A 520 -2.44 5.09 30.02
C GLY A 520 -1.29 4.19 29.51
N THR A 521 -0.05 4.54 29.86
CA THR A 521 1.10 3.65 29.70
C THR A 521 1.07 2.49 30.71
N TRP A 522 1.90 1.50 30.44
CA TRP A 522 2.25 0.39 31.31
C TRP A 522 3.77 0.29 31.38
N THR A 523 4.33 0.16 32.58
CA THR A 523 5.77 0.15 32.81
C THR A 523 6.25 -1.11 33.53
N GLY A 524 7.50 -1.48 33.29
CA GLY A 524 8.16 -2.59 33.96
C GLY A 524 9.68 -2.44 33.93
N SER A 525 10.38 -3.13 34.83
CA SER A 525 11.84 -3.20 34.82
C SER A 525 12.32 -4.62 35.12
N LEU A 526 13.15 -5.15 34.22
CA LEU A 526 13.80 -6.44 34.35
C LEU A 526 15.20 -6.26 34.93
N THR A 527 15.53 -7.07 35.92
CA THR A 527 16.83 -7.12 36.60
C THR A 527 17.15 -8.57 36.98
N PRO A 528 18.35 -8.89 37.50
CA PRO A 528 18.63 -10.25 38.01
C PRO A 528 17.81 -10.65 39.24
N LYS A 529 16.97 -9.75 39.78
CA LYS A 529 16.04 -9.99 40.89
C LYS A 529 14.59 -10.23 40.43
N SER A 530 14.29 -10.09 39.13
CA SER A 530 12.91 -10.18 38.59
C SER A 530 12.37 -11.62 38.43
N GLY A 531 12.84 -12.57 39.24
CA GLY A 531 12.30 -13.94 39.34
C GLY A 531 12.64 -14.92 38.21
N LEU A 532 13.06 -14.44 37.03
CA LEU A 532 13.30 -15.29 35.84
C LEU A 532 14.63 -16.07 35.84
N GLY A 533 15.50 -15.89 36.85
CA GLY A 533 16.82 -16.53 36.91
C GLY A 533 17.86 -15.98 35.93
N LEU A 534 17.53 -14.95 35.15
CA LEU A 534 18.39 -14.35 34.13
C LEU A 534 19.31 -13.26 34.69
N SER A 535 20.59 -13.29 34.32
CA SER A 535 21.59 -12.27 34.69
C SER A 535 21.91 -11.28 33.57
N ASP A 536 21.54 -11.61 32.34
CA ASP A 536 21.66 -10.82 31.12
C ASP A 536 20.43 -11.15 30.27
N TYR A 537 19.69 -10.13 29.83
CA TYR A 537 18.45 -10.26 29.07
C TYR A 537 18.66 -10.19 27.55
N ARG A 538 19.88 -9.91 27.05
CA ARG A 538 20.12 -9.77 25.61
C ARG A 538 19.86 -11.06 24.85
N GLY A 539 19.15 -10.93 23.74
CA GLY A 539 18.74 -12.04 22.87
C GLY A 539 17.48 -12.79 23.32
N TYR A 540 17.00 -12.63 24.55
CA TYR A 540 15.72 -13.21 24.97
C TYR A 540 14.54 -12.49 24.30
N PHE A 541 13.46 -13.22 24.05
CA PHE A 541 12.31 -12.73 23.31
C PHE A 541 11.11 -12.43 24.22
N TYR A 542 10.17 -11.59 23.76
CA TYR A 542 8.98 -11.22 24.51
C TYR A 542 7.74 -10.89 23.66
N HIS A 543 6.59 -10.99 24.32
CA HIS A 543 5.30 -10.42 23.93
C HIS A 543 4.72 -9.66 25.13
N TYR A 544 3.80 -8.73 24.88
CA TYR A 544 2.85 -8.30 25.90
C TYR A 544 1.58 -9.16 25.82
N GLU A 545 1.05 -9.60 26.96
CA GLU A 545 -0.23 -10.29 27.10
C GLU A 545 -1.23 -9.30 27.72
N ILE A 546 -2.10 -8.73 26.88
CA ILE A 546 -3.04 -7.67 27.28
C ILE A 546 -4.37 -8.31 27.67
N SER A 547 -4.90 -7.92 28.83
CA SER A 547 -6.25 -8.30 29.28
C SER A 547 -7.22 -7.13 29.13
N ARG A 548 -8.36 -7.37 28.46
CA ARG A 548 -9.49 -6.43 28.32
C ARG A 548 -10.83 -7.15 28.40
N GLY A 549 -11.67 -6.79 29.36
CA GLY A 549 -13.00 -7.37 29.56
C GLY A 549 -12.99 -8.89 29.77
N GLY A 550 -11.93 -9.42 30.41
CA GLY A 550 -11.71 -10.85 30.61
C GLY A 550 -11.15 -11.62 29.40
N LYS A 551 -10.98 -10.98 28.24
CA LYS A 551 -10.25 -11.56 27.10
C LYS A 551 -8.76 -11.26 27.20
N LYS A 552 -7.91 -12.18 26.73
CA LYS A 552 -6.46 -12.00 26.59
C LYS A 552 -6.05 -12.06 25.12
N VAL A 553 -5.06 -11.25 24.74
CA VAL A 553 -4.38 -11.25 23.44
C VAL A 553 -2.86 -11.14 23.63
N LEU A 554 -2.08 -11.80 22.78
CA LEU A 554 -0.62 -11.66 22.73
C LEU A 554 -0.25 -10.69 21.60
N VAL A 555 0.64 -9.73 21.89
CA VAL A 555 1.02 -8.68 20.94
C VAL A 555 2.53 -8.46 20.87
N LEU A 556 2.96 -8.00 19.71
CA LEU A 556 4.30 -7.48 19.44
C LEU A 556 4.43 -6.04 19.96
N ASP A 557 5.59 -5.71 20.53
CA ASP A 557 5.92 -4.33 20.89
C ASP A 557 6.06 -3.47 19.62
N PRO A 558 5.23 -2.43 19.40
CA PRO A 558 5.33 -1.57 18.21
C PRO A 558 6.68 -0.85 18.10
N TYR A 559 7.45 -0.75 19.19
CA TYR A 559 8.79 -0.16 19.26
C TYR A 559 9.90 -1.22 19.39
N ALA A 560 9.63 -2.51 19.14
CA ALA A 560 10.62 -3.61 19.16
C ALA A 560 11.86 -3.32 18.28
N LYS A 561 13.07 -3.52 18.82
CA LYS A 561 14.32 -3.16 18.12
C LYS A 561 14.94 -4.30 17.28
N SER A 562 14.54 -5.54 17.56
CA SER A 562 14.71 -6.71 16.71
C SER A 562 13.66 -7.77 17.09
N LEU A 563 13.64 -8.89 16.37
CA LEU A 563 12.64 -9.98 16.51
C LEU A 563 13.32 -11.35 16.61
N ALA A 564 12.56 -12.34 17.08
CA ALA A 564 12.86 -13.75 16.81
C ALA A 564 12.77 -14.07 15.30
N ALA A 565 13.35 -15.20 14.88
CA ALA A 565 13.16 -15.69 13.51
C ALA A 565 11.66 -15.93 13.24
N TRP A 566 11.15 -15.32 12.18
CA TRP A 566 9.72 -15.30 11.85
C TRP A 566 9.34 -16.29 10.74
N ASN A 567 8.13 -16.85 10.84
CA ASN A 567 7.54 -17.72 9.84
C ASN A 567 6.01 -17.59 9.84
N SER A 568 5.43 -16.98 8.79
CA SER A 568 3.97 -16.88 8.68
C SER A 568 3.26 -18.21 8.42
N GLU A 569 3.96 -19.25 7.93
CA GLU A 569 3.39 -20.60 7.79
C GLU A 569 3.02 -21.23 9.15
N ASP A 570 3.52 -20.67 10.26
CA ASP A 570 3.24 -21.14 11.61
C ASP A 570 2.07 -20.41 12.31
N ALA A 571 1.51 -19.35 11.70
CA ALA A 571 0.57 -18.44 12.36
C ALA A 571 -0.69 -19.12 12.94
N ASP A 572 -1.19 -20.18 12.29
CA ASP A 572 -2.36 -20.94 12.73
C ASP A 572 -2.07 -21.97 13.83
N LYS A 573 -0.80 -22.15 14.24
CA LYS A 573 -0.42 -23.07 15.34
C LYS A 573 -0.85 -22.60 16.74
N GLY A 574 -1.31 -21.36 16.88
CA GLY A 574 -1.83 -20.79 18.12
C GLY A 574 -1.39 -19.35 18.35
N ASP A 575 -1.93 -18.69 19.38
CA ASP A 575 -1.76 -17.24 19.60
C ASP A 575 -0.30 -16.79 19.75
N THR A 576 0.61 -17.67 20.20
CA THR A 576 2.06 -17.40 20.29
C THR A 576 2.79 -17.33 18.95
N TYR A 577 2.11 -17.66 17.84
CA TYR A 577 2.66 -17.68 16.48
C TYR A 577 1.97 -16.68 15.54
N LYS A 578 0.84 -16.07 15.93
CA LYS A 578 0.09 -15.12 15.07
C LYS A 578 0.85 -13.83 14.75
N ILE A 579 1.88 -13.51 15.55
CA ILE A 579 2.75 -12.35 15.38
C ILE A 579 4.17 -12.71 15.85
N ALA A 580 5.19 -12.00 15.35
CA ALA A 580 6.57 -12.22 15.78
C ALA A 580 6.82 -11.73 17.21
N LYS A 581 7.74 -12.41 17.90
CA LYS A 581 8.18 -12.07 19.26
C LYS A 581 9.27 -11.00 19.17
N ALA A 582 9.14 -9.94 19.94
CA ALA A 582 10.18 -8.90 20.07
C ALA A 582 11.43 -9.46 20.75
N ALA A 583 12.60 -8.90 20.48
CA ALA A 583 13.86 -9.28 21.12
C ALA A 583 14.43 -8.15 21.98
N PHE A 584 15.01 -8.51 23.13
CA PHE A 584 15.79 -7.57 23.94
C PHE A 584 17.19 -7.39 23.34
N VAL A 585 17.44 -6.23 22.74
CA VAL A 585 18.72 -5.86 22.12
C VAL A 585 19.06 -4.40 22.43
N ASP A 586 20.34 -4.08 22.54
CA ASP A 586 20.86 -2.71 22.47
C ASP A 586 21.51 -2.51 21.08
N PRO A 587 20.88 -1.77 20.14
CA PRO A 587 21.44 -1.55 18.81
C PRO A 587 22.81 -0.85 18.81
N SER A 588 23.20 -0.16 19.88
CA SER A 588 24.52 0.49 19.98
C SER A 588 25.66 -0.50 20.24
N GLU A 589 25.37 -1.66 20.83
CA GLU A 589 26.37 -2.71 21.09
C GLU A 589 26.80 -3.45 19.80
N TYR A 590 26.01 -3.42 18.72
CA TYR A 590 26.28 -4.14 17.47
C TYR A 590 26.80 -3.26 16.32
N GLY A 591 27.36 -3.90 15.29
CA GLY A 591 27.89 -3.23 14.09
C GLY A 591 29.14 -2.34 14.32
N PRO A 592 29.61 -1.65 13.27
CA PRO A 592 30.83 -0.85 13.30
C PRO A 592 30.69 0.38 14.21
N LYS A 593 31.72 0.69 14.99
CA LYS A 593 31.72 1.81 15.96
C LYS A 593 32.14 3.16 15.35
N ASP A 594 32.57 3.14 14.10
CA ASP A 594 32.89 4.27 13.24
C ASP A 594 31.72 4.71 12.34
N LEU A 595 30.58 4.00 12.37
CA LEU A 595 29.41 4.28 11.54
C LEU A 595 28.84 5.68 11.83
N THR A 596 28.82 6.51 10.79
CA THR A 596 28.34 7.90 10.76
C THR A 596 27.54 8.13 9.47
N TYR A 597 27.07 9.34 9.16
CA TYR A 597 26.34 9.64 7.92
C TYR A 597 27.26 9.74 6.70
N ALA A 598 26.71 9.57 5.49
CA ALA A 598 27.51 9.54 4.26
C ALA A 598 28.21 10.87 3.94
N THR A 599 29.48 10.78 3.53
CA THR A 599 30.19 11.88 2.86
C THR A 599 30.20 11.64 1.35
N ILE A 600 29.10 12.03 0.69
CA ILE A 600 28.84 11.75 -0.73
C ILE A 600 29.56 12.77 -1.63
N PRO A 601 30.51 12.38 -2.49
CA PRO A 601 31.27 13.33 -3.31
C PRO A 601 30.40 14.09 -4.32
N ASN A 602 30.53 15.42 -4.32
CA ASN A 602 29.81 16.38 -5.17
C ASN A 602 28.29 16.46 -4.99
N PHE A 603 27.71 15.79 -4.00
CA PHE A 603 26.30 15.95 -3.62
C PHE A 603 26.14 17.11 -2.62
N LYS A 604 25.25 18.07 -2.90
CA LYS A 604 25.01 19.24 -2.02
C LYS A 604 23.54 19.50 -1.72
N LYS A 605 22.64 18.88 -2.48
CA LYS A 605 21.20 19.18 -2.58
C LYS A 605 20.50 18.06 -3.34
N ARG A 606 19.17 17.96 -3.21
CA ARG A 606 18.36 16.87 -3.77
C ARG A 606 18.55 16.64 -5.28
N GLU A 607 18.72 17.69 -6.08
CA GLU A 607 18.89 17.62 -7.54
C GLU A 607 20.23 17.00 -7.99
N ASP A 608 21.24 16.97 -7.10
CA ASP A 608 22.52 16.30 -7.33
C ASP A 608 22.45 14.78 -7.04
N ALA A 609 21.32 14.28 -6.51
CA ALA A 609 21.15 12.85 -6.25
C ALA A 609 20.99 12.04 -7.55
N LEU A 610 21.42 10.79 -7.47
CA LEU A 610 21.38 9.75 -8.49
C LEU A 610 21.00 8.48 -7.73
N ILE A 611 19.69 8.21 -7.68
CA ILE A 611 19.11 7.16 -6.86
C ILE A 611 19.08 5.86 -7.65
N TYR A 612 19.59 4.78 -7.06
CA TYR A 612 19.59 3.44 -7.63
C TYR A 612 18.79 2.49 -6.71
N GLU A 613 17.63 2.05 -7.18
CA GLU A 613 16.71 1.21 -6.42
C GLU A 613 17.02 -0.27 -6.61
N ALA A 614 17.41 -0.96 -5.54
CA ALA A 614 17.72 -2.37 -5.53
C ALA A 614 17.02 -3.10 -4.37
N HIS A 615 16.57 -4.32 -4.63
CA HIS A 615 16.16 -5.25 -3.59
C HIS A 615 17.36 -6.07 -3.11
N VAL A 616 17.46 -6.30 -1.80
CA VAL A 616 18.64 -6.94 -1.17
C VAL A 616 18.83 -8.37 -1.70
N ARG A 617 17.73 -9.09 -1.92
CA ARG A 617 17.77 -10.45 -2.48
C ARG A 617 18.19 -10.43 -3.96
N ASP A 618 17.49 -9.67 -4.81
CA ASP A 618 17.70 -9.62 -6.27
C ASP A 618 19.16 -9.41 -6.64
N PHE A 619 19.82 -8.45 -5.97
CA PHE A 619 21.16 -8.00 -6.33
C PHE A 619 22.22 -9.10 -6.14
N THR A 620 21.91 -10.18 -5.40
CA THR A 620 22.82 -11.33 -5.24
C THR A 620 22.17 -12.72 -5.40
N SER A 621 20.88 -12.80 -5.75
CA SER A 621 20.20 -14.09 -5.95
C SER A 621 20.47 -14.77 -7.30
N ASP A 622 21.30 -14.19 -8.19
CA ASP A 622 21.73 -14.85 -9.42
C ASP A 622 22.54 -16.13 -9.11
N PRO A 623 22.15 -17.31 -9.62
CA PRO A 623 22.92 -18.54 -9.46
C PRO A 623 24.34 -18.45 -10.06
N ALA A 624 24.58 -17.64 -11.10
CA ALA A 624 25.86 -17.52 -11.79
C ALA A 624 27.01 -17.06 -10.88
N ILE A 625 26.74 -16.15 -9.94
CA ILE A 625 27.75 -15.61 -9.00
C ILE A 625 27.92 -16.45 -7.73
N SER A 626 27.25 -17.59 -7.59
CA SER A 626 27.27 -18.41 -6.36
C SER A 626 28.66 -18.93 -5.98
N LYS A 627 29.65 -18.86 -6.88
CA LYS A 627 31.05 -19.23 -6.65
C LYS A 627 31.95 -18.04 -6.32
N ASP A 628 31.47 -16.81 -6.54
CA ASP A 628 32.20 -15.56 -6.28
C ASP A 628 31.91 -15.01 -4.88
N LEU A 629 30.68 -15.25 -4.39
CA LEU A 629 30.22 -14.83 -3.07
C LEU A 629 30.87 -15.67 -1.95
N LYS A 630 31.23 -15.00 -0.85
CA LYS A 630 31.72 -15.64 0.39
C LYS A 630 30.63 -15.71 1.45
N SER A 631 29.68 -14.78 1.39
CA SER A 631 28.50 -14.71 2.24
C SER A 631 27.35 -15.54 1.66
N GLN A 632 26.36 -15.89 2.49
CA GLN A 632 25.09 -16.43 2.00
C GLN A 632 24.43 -15.43 1.05
N PHE A 633 24.04 -15.89 -0.15
CA PHE A 633 23.40 -15.06 -1.17
C PHE A 633 22.10 -14.41 -0.64
N GLY A 634 21.73 -13.26 -1.21
CA GLY A 634 20.50 -12.55 -0.87
C GLY A 634 20.48 -11.89 0.53
N THR A 635 21.62 -11.86 1.21
CA THR A 635 21.79 -11.20 2.52
C THR A 635 22.41 -9.82 2.40
N PHE A 636 22.29 -9.01 3.47
CA PHE A 636 23.03 -7.74 3.60
C PHE A 636 24.55 -7.94 3.38
N SER A 637 25.10 -9.02 3.93
CA SER A 637 26.52 -9.37 3.82
C SER A 637 26.95 -9.70 2.38
N ALA A 638 26.14 -10.43 1.61
CA ALA A 638 26.42 -10.67 0.19
C ALA A 638 26.32 -9.40 -0.66
N PHE A 639 25.38 -8.50 -0.34
CA PHE A 639 25.22 -7.22 -1.07
C PHE A 639 26.51 -6.37 -1.03
N ILE A 640 27.24 -6.39 0.11
CA ILE A 640 28.55 -5.72 0.28
C ILE A 640 29.54 -6.16 -0.81
N GLU A 641 29.59 -7.46 -1.12
CA GLU A 641 30.55 -8.06 -2.05
C GLU A 641 30.35 -7.61 -3.52
N LYS A 642 29.24 -6.90 -3.82
CA LYS A 642 28.92 -6.37 -5.15
C LYS A 642 28.85 -4.83 -5.20
N LEU A 643 29.07 -4.11 -4.09
CA LEU A 643 28.96 -2.64 -4.03
C LEU A 643 29.93 -1.88 -4.95
N ASP A 644 31.07 -2.46 -5.28
CA ASP A 644 32.04 -1.80 -6.17
C ASP A 644 31.49 -1.65 -7.61
N TYR A 645 30.52 -2.46 -8.04
CA TYR A 645 29.75 -2.24 -9.29
C TYR A 645 28.97 -0.92 -9.24
N LEU A 646 28.25 -0.63 -8.15
CA LEU A 646 27.44 0.60 -8.00
C LEU A 646 28.33 1.84 -7.88
N LYS A 647 29.43 1.72 -7.13
CA LYS A 647 30.48 2.74 -7.05
C LYS A 647 31.08 3.05 -8.44
N GLU A 648 31.32 2.02 -9.24
CA GLU A 648 31.83 2.15 -10.61
C GLU A 648 30.79 2.68 -11.61
N LEU A 649 29.50 2.35 -11.43
CA LEU A 649 28.39 2.94 -12.18
C LEU A 649 28.26 4.45 -11.88
N GLY A 650 28.65 4.85 -10.66
CA GLY A 650 28.83 6.25 -10.26
C GLY A 650 27.60 6.90 -9.63
N VAL A 651 26.61 6.11 -9.19
CA VAL A 651 25.41 6.58 -8.50
C VAL A 651 25.77 7.27 -7.16
N THR A 652 24.82 7.95 -6.51
CA THR A 652 25.09 8.62 -5.22
C THR A 652 24.29 8.05 -4.06
N HIS A 653 23.12 7.46 -4.32
CA HIS A 653 22.30 6.85 -3.28
C HIS A 653 21.84 5.46 -3.72
N VAL A 654 21.98 4.47 -2.85
CA VAL A 654 21.37 3.15 -3.01
C VAL A 654 20.06 3.17 -2.24
N GLN A 655 18.92 3.11 -2.94
CA GLN A 655 17.62 2.86 -2.33
C GLN A 655 17.45 1.36 -2.18
N LEU A 656 17.18 0.91 -0.96
CA LEU A 656 16.85 -0.47 -0.66
C LEU A 656 15.34 -0.62 -0.50
N LEU A 657 14.76 -1.57 -1.23
CA LEU A 657 13.38 -2.05 -0.99
C LEU A 657 13.22 -2.54 0.48
N PRO A 658 11.99 -2.63 1.02
CA PRO A 658 11.74 -2.74 2.45
C PRO A 658 12.61 -3.75 3.21
N VAL A 659 13.47 -3.23 4.09
CA VAL A 659 14.35 -4.00 5.00
C VAL A 659 13.85 -4.05 6.44
N LEU A 660 12.74 -3.37 6.73
CA LEU A 660 12.00 -3.51 7.98
C LEU A 660 11.23 -4.84 8.00
N SER A 661 10.77 -5.28 9.16
CA SER A 661 10.09 -6.57 9.28
C SER A 661 8.73 -6.59 8.57
N TYR A 662 8.52 -7.61 7.75
CA TYR A 662 7.31 -7.87 6.98
C TYR A 662 6.74 -9.27 7.25
N TYR A 663 5.43 -9.43 7.00
CA TYR A 663 4.64 -10.53 7.57
C TYR A 663 4.65 -11.81 6.72
N PHE A 664 4.37 -11.75 5.41
CA PHE A 664 4.26 -12.99 4.61
C PHE A 664 5.63 -13.47 4.12
N VAL A 665 6.30 -14.27 4.96
CA VAL A 665 7.62 -14.85 4.72
C VAL A 665 7.92 -15.99 5.72
N ASN A 666 8.74 -16.95 5.29
CA ASN A 666 9.46 -17.87 6.17
C ASN A 666 10.96 -17.50 6.18
N GLU A 667 11.40 -16.79 7.22
CA GLU A 667 12.81 -16.38 7.38
C GLU A 667 13.75 -17.58 7.51
N LEU A 668 13.28 -18.71 8.05
CA LEU A 668 14.09 -19.93 8.25
C LEU A 668 14.48 -20.63 6.94
N LYS A 669 13.77 -20.32 5.85
CA LYS A 669 14.07 -20.78 4.48
C LYS A 669 14.86 -19.76 3.65
N ASN A 670 15.41 -18.69 4.24
CA ASN A 670 16.04 -17.63 3.44
C ASN A 670 17.25 -18.09 2.60
N ALA A 671 17.96 -19.12 3.06
CA ALA A 671 19.07 -19.77 2.37
C ALA A 671 18.64 -20.68 1.19
N GLU A 672 17.34 -20.96 1.03
CA GLU A 672 16.82 -21.75 -0.09
C GLU A 672 16.71 -20.89 -1.35
N ARG A 673 17.09 -21.44 -2.51
CA ARG A 673 16.96 -20.77 -3.81
C ARG A 673 15.63 -21.08 -4.48
N MET A 674 14.98 -20.07 -5.04
CA MET A 674 13.74 -20.20 -5.80
C MET A 674 14.05 -20.23 -7.30
N ASP A 675 14.80 -21.26 -7.72
CA ASP A 675 15.33 -21.42 -9.08
C ASP A 675 14.28 -21.82 -10.14
N LYS A 676 13.03 -22.09 -9.73
CA LYS A 676 11.91 -22.38 -10.64
C LYS A 676 11.10 -21.11 -10.90
N TYR A 677 10.74 -20.86 -12.16
CA TYR A 677 9.85 -19.78 -12.56
C TYR A 677 8.47 -19.92 -11.90
N ALA A 678 8.16 -18.98 -11.01
CA ALA A 678 6.86 -18.75 -10.39
C ALA A 678 6.63 -17.24 -10.22
N SER A 679 5.37 -16.80 -10.33
CA SER A 679 4.92 -15.41 -10.10
C SER A 679 3.77 -15.28 -9.08
N SER A 680 3.53 -16.36 -8.33
CA SER A 680 2.70 -16.39 -7.12
C SER A 680 3.13 -17.56 -6.24
N ASN A 681 2.81 -17.51 -4.95
CA ASN A 681 3.08 -18.54 -3.94
C ASN A 681 4.59 -18.87 -3.82
N SER A 682 5.39 -17.81 -3.68
CA SER A 682 6.83 -17.80 -3.46
C SER A 682 7.16 -17.62 -1.96
N ASN A 683 8.39 -17.92 -1.55
CA ASN A 683 8.93 -17.40 -0.27
C ASN A 683 9.67 -16.06 -0.47
N TYR A 684 9.75 -15.59 -1.71
CA TYR A 684 10.19 -14.24 -2.04
C TYR A 684 9.07 -13.26 -1.71
N ASN A 685 9.43 -12.14 -1.10
CA ASN A 685 8.55 -10.99 -0.93
C ASN A 685 9.40 -9.72 -1.13
N TRP A 686 8.84 -8.66 -1.75
CA TRP A 686 9.46 -7.33 -1.78
C TRP A 686 9.51 -6.66 -0.40
N GLY A 687 8.59 -7.04 0.50
CA GLY A 687 8.50 -6.57 1.88
C GLY A 687 7.45 -5.49 2.14
N TYR A 688 6.54 -5.23 1.19
CA TYR A 688 5.42 -4.29 1.33
C TYR A 688 4.25 -4.83 2.20
N ASP A 689 4.55 -5.70 3.18
CA ASP A 689 3.59 -6.33 4.08
C ASP A 689 3.96 -6.04 5.56
N PRO A 690 3.79 -4.81 6.07
CA PRO A 690 4.53 -4.40 7.28
C PRO A 690 4.08 -5.12 8.55
N GLN A 691 5.07 -5.59 9.33
CA GLN A 691 4.90 -6.21 10.64
C GLN A 691 5.48 -5.36 11.78
N ASN A 692 6.64 -4.72 11.58
CA ASN A 692 7.23 -3.82 12.57
C ASN A 692 8.10 -2.73 11.94
N TYR A 693 7.99 -1.51 12.45
CA TYR A 693 8.65 -0.33 11.87
C TYR A 693 10.07 -0.03 12.40
N PHE A 694 10.53 -0.71 13.45
CA PHE A 694 11.84 -0.48 14.06
C PHE A 694 12.79 -1.68 13.92
N SER A 695 12.24 -2.89 13.86
CA SER A 695 12.98 -4.13 13.65
C SER A 695 13.26 -4.38 12.17
N LEU A 696 14.46 -4.86 11.85
CA LEU A 696 14.81 -5.33 10.51
C LEU A 696 14.22 -6.72 10.24
N THR A 697 13.94 -7.01 8.97
CA THR A 697 13.64 -8.38 8.51
C THR A 697 14.85 -9.30 8.73
N GLY A 698 14.59 -10.56 9.06
CA GLY A 698 15.58 -11.63 9.17
C GLY A 698 15.84 -12.30 7.84
N MET A 699 14.96 -12.11 6.85
CA MET A 699 15.10 -12.68 5.50
C MET A 699 16.44 -12.33 4.84
N TYR A 700 17.04 -11.18 5.17
CA TYR A 700 18.34 -10.74 4.64
C TYR A 700 19.51 -10.92 5.63
N SER A 701 19.32 -11.63 6.75
CA SER A 701 20.39 -11.98 7.69
C SER A 701 21.01 -13.33 7.36
N SER A 702 22.31 -13.51 7.66
CA SER A 702 22.95 -14.83 7.62
C SER A 702 22.45 -15.77 8.73
N THR A 703 21.94 -15.23 9.84
CA THR A 703 21.39 -16.01 10.97
C THR A 703 20.09 -15.35 11.46
N PRO A 704 18.93 -15.68 10.88
CA PRO A 704 17.65 -15.06 11.29
C PRO A 704 17.28 -15.30 12.76
N THR A 705 17.75 -16.39 13.35
CA THR A 705 17.56 -16.78 14.75
C THR A 705 18.37 -15.95 15.75
N ASP A 706 19.39 -15.22 15.29
CA ASP A 706 20.14 -14.27 16.11
C ASP A 706 19.54 -12.86 15.92
N PRO A 707 18.85 -12.29 16.93
CA PRO A 707 18.24 -10.97 16.83
C PRO A 707 19.27 -9.84 16.73
N ALA A 708 20.52 -10.05 17.16
CA ALA A 708 21.58 -9.06 17.03
C ALA A 708 22.22 -9.08 15.62
N LYS A 709 22.30 -10.26 14.98
CA LYS A 709 23.01 -10.40 13.70
C LYS A 709 22.44 -9.53 12.59
N ARG A 710 21.10 -9.47 12.45
CA ARG A 710 20.44 -8.60 11.47
C ARG A 710 20.77 -7.10 11.65
N ILE A 711 20.97 -6.64 12.89
CA ILE A 711 21.40 -5.26 13.20
C ILE A 711 22.88 -5.04 12.80
N GLU A 712 23.75 -5.99 13.16
CA GLU A 712 25.17 -5.92 12.82
C GLU A 712 25.40 -5.89 11.31
N GLU A 713 24.76 -6.78 10.56
CA GLU A 713 24.94 -6.93 9.11
C GLU A 713 24.40 -5.74 8.32
N PHE A 714 23.26 -5.17 8.72
CA PHE A 714 22.75 -3.94 8.09
C PHE A 714 23.66 -2.73 8.40
N LYS A 715 24.16 -2.60 9.63
CA LYS A 715 25.16 -1.56 9.98
C LYS A 715 26.48 -1.73 9.23
N ASN A 716 26.91 -2.98 8.99
CA ASN A 716 28.06 -3.27 8.12
C ASN A 716 27.78 -2.84 6.67
N LEU A 717 26.60 -3.15 6.12
CA LEU A 717 26.20 -2.77 4.77
C LEU A 717 26.19 -1.25 4.57
N VAL A 718 25.56 -0.50 5.48
CA VAL A 718 25.53 0.97 5.40
C VAL A 718 26.95 1.55 5.45
N ASN A 719 27.80 1.09 6.38
CA ASN A 719 29.19 1.54 6.49
C ASN A 719 30.01 1.26 5.20
N GLU A 720 29.80 0.11 4.57
CA GLU A 720 30.50 -0.26 3.32
C GLU A 720 29.96 0.47 2.07
N ILE A 721 28.72 0.97 2.10
CA ILE A 721 28.18 1.91 1.10
C ILE A 721 28.80 3.30 1.32
N HIS A 722 28.86 3.78 2.57
CA HIS A 722 29.43 5.07 2.94
C HIS A 722 30.93 5.18 2.60
N LYS A 723 31.73 4.16 2.91
CA LYS A 723 33.16 4.08 2.54
C LYS A 723 33.41 4.13 1.02
N ARG A 724 32.36 3.89 0.21
CA ARG A 724 32.42 3.97 -1.26
C ARG A 724 31.95 5.33 -1.80
N GLY A 725 31.56 6.26 -0.94
CA GLY A 725 31.11 7.61 -1.32
C GLY A 725 29.65 7.67 -1.78
N MET A 726 28.82 6.73 -1.31
CA MET A 726 27.38 6.67 -1.59
C MET A 726 26.60 6.75 -0.27
N GLY A 727 25.34 7.16 -0.32
CA GLY A 727 24.39 7.10 0.80
C GLY A 727 23.38 5.96 0.67
N VAL A 728 22.63 5.71 1.74
CA VAL A 728 21.55 4.71 1.79
C VAL A 728 20.20 5.37 1.96
N ILE A 729 19.24 5.01 1.11
CA ILE A 729 17.83 5.35 1.24
C ILE A 729 17.06 4.09 1.63
N MET A 730 16.23 4.15 2.67
CA MET A 730 15.32 3.05 3.03
C MET A 730 13.94 3.27 2.42
N ASP A 731 13.41 2.27 1.72
CA ASP A 731 11.97 2.20 1.45
C ASP A 731 11.21 1.89 2.75
N VAL A 732 10.15 2.64 3.03
CA VAL A 732 9.40 2.62 4.28
C VAL A 732 7.89 2.75 4.05
N VAL A 733 7.14 1.84 4.68
CA VAL A 733 5.79 1.45 4.29
C VAL A 733 4.83 1.72 5.46
N TYR A 734 4.61 2.98 5.82
CA TYR A 734 3.77 3.35 6.97
C TYR A 734 2.28 3.46 6.63
N ASN A 735 1.92 3.49 5.35
CA ASN A 735 0.56 3.61 4.83
C ASN A 735 -0.39 2.53 5.41
N HIS A 736 0.12 1.31 5.58
CA HIS A 736 -0.67 0.16 6.03
C HIS A 736 0.19 -0.88 6.77
N THR A 737 -0.47 -1.92 7.27
CA THR A 737 0.13 -3.11 7.88
C THR A 737 -0.39 -4.37 7.20
N ALA A 738 0.31 -5.50 7.33
CA ALA A 738 -0.14 -6.77 6.73
C ALA A 738 -1.38 -7.38 7.41
N LYS A 739 -1.65 -7.01 8.67
CA LYS A 739 -2.77 -7.50 9.49
C LYS A 739 -3.24 -6.40 10.43
N THR A 740 -4.53 -6.07 10.40
CA THR A 740 -5.15 -5.03 11.24
C THR A 740 -4.95 -5.28 12.75
N SER A 741 -4.87 -6.55 13.16
CA SER A 741 -4.58 -6.94 14.55
C SER A 741 -3.25 -6.42 15.10
N ILE A 742 -2.24 -6.16 14.26
CA ILE A 742 -0.90 -5.71 14.67
C ILE A 742 -0.97 -4.46 15.55
N PHE A 743 -1.93 -3.55 15.29
CA PHE A 743 -2.17 -2.38 16.13
C PHE A 743 -3.52 -2.39 16.87
N GLU A 744 -4.56 -3.05 16.36
CA GLU A 744 -5.85 -3.13 17.08
C GLU A 744 -5.78 -3.94 18.38
N ASP A 745 -4.96 -4.99 18.42
CA ASP A 745 -4.75 -5.72 19.67
C ASP A 745 -3.90 -4.91 20.68
N LEU A 746 -3.20 -3.86 20.25
CA LEU A 746 -2.52 -2.92 21.17
C LEU A 746 -3.53 -1.99 21.86
N GLU A 747 -4.31 -1.25 21.07
CA GLU A 747 -5.37 -0.34 21.53
C GLU A 747 -6.48 -0.27 20.46
N PRO A 748 -7.65 -0.90 20.69
CA PRO A 748 -8.66 -1.10 19.66
C PRO A 748 -9.43 0.19 19.36
N ASN A 749 -9.76 0.40 18.08
CA ASN A 749 -10.37 1.61 17.53
C ASN A 749 -9.52 2.84 17.89
N TYR A 750 -8.26 2.86 17.45
CA TYR A 750 -7.37 4.02 17.65
C TYR A 750 -6.30 4.18 16.56
N TYR A 751 -5.45 3.17 16.35
CA TYR A 751 -4.21 3.36 15.60
C TYR A 751 -4.43 3.59 14.10
N HIS A 752 -5.45 2.96 13.55
CA HIS A 752 -5.81 3.05 12.14
C HIS A 752 -6.68 4.27 11.84
N PHE A 753 -6.67 4.73 10.59
CA PHE A 753 -7.80 5.51 10.06
C PHE A 753 -9.08 4.68 10.17
N MET A 754 -10.22 5.30 10.46
CA MET A 754 -11.47 4.60 10.74
C MET A 754 -12.65 5.11 9.92
N ASP A 755 -13.62 4.22 9.69
CA ASP A 755 -14.99 4.60 9.34
C ASP A 755 -15.69 5.25 10.55
N ALA A 756 -16.77 6.01 10.34
CA ALA A 756 -17.33 6.86 11.38
C ALA A 756 -18.03 6.10 12.53
N ASP A 757 -18.21 4.79 12.42
CA ASP A 757 -18.59 3.90 13.53
C ASP A 757 -17.38 3.51 14.42
N GLY A 758 -16.16 3.56 13.88
CA GLY A 758 -14.91 3.14 14.51
C GLY A 758 -14.30 1.87 13.95
N THR A 759 -14.86 1.32 12.86
CA THR A 759 -14.29 0.19 12.14
C THR A 759 -12.95 0.62 11.49
N PRO A 760 -11.83 -0.10 11.75
CA PRO A 760 -10.54 0.20 11.12
C PRO A 760 -10.60 0.06 9.60
N ARG A 761 -10.13 1.09 8.88
CA ARG A 761 -10.02 1.08 7.43
C ARG A 761 -8.84 0.23 6.99
N THR A 762 -9.03 -0.55 5.94
CA THR A 762 -8.06 -1.55 5.49
C THR A 762 -7.39 -1.22 4.16
N SER A 763 -6.20 -1.77 3.94
CA SER A 763 -5.54 -1.88 2.63
C SER A 763 -4.81 -3.21 2.57
N PHE A 764 -4.86 -3.89 1.42
CA PHE A 764 -4.12 -5.14 1.15
C PHE A 764 -4.31 -6.29 2.17
N GLY A 765 -5.36 -6.25 3.00
CA GLY A 765 -5.68 -7.28 4.00
C GLY A 765 -5.29 -6.94 5.44
N GLY A 766 -4.67 -5.77 5.69
CA GLY A 766 -4.46 -5.24 7.04
C GLY A 766 -4.86 -3.77 7.16
N GLY A 767 -4.47 -3.12 8.26
CA GLY A 767 -5.01 -1.81 8.66
C GLY A 767 -4.21 -0.62 8.12
N ARG A 768 -4.91 0.45 7.70
CA ARG A 768 -4.34 1.74 7.25
C ARG A 768 -3.94 2.60 8.45
N LEU A 769 -2.66 2.88 8.65
CA LEU A 769 -2.19 3.58 9.85
C LEU A 769 -2.63 5.06 9.83
N GLY A 770 -3.41 5.48 10.83
CA GLY A 770 -3.98 6.82 10.91
C GLY A 770 -2.97 7.84 11.40
N THR A 771 -2.08 8.34 10.53
CA THR A 771 -0.97 9.22 10.93
C THR A 771 -1.41 10.61 11.42
N THR A 772 -2.70 10.93 11.34
CA THR A 772 -3.32 12.06 12.06
C THR A 772 -3.38 11.85 13.59
N HIS A 773 -3.45 10.60 14.06
CA HIS A 773 -3.68 10.24 15.47
C HIS A 773 -2.36 10.26 16.23
N TYR A 774 -2.34 10.78 17.46
CA TYR A 774 -1.09 11.21 18.08
C TYR A 774 -0.04 10.09 18.23
N MET A 775 -0.43 8.92 18.73
CA MET A 775 0.51 7.81 18.93
C MET A 775 0.85 7.07 17.61
N SER A 776 -0.01 7.14 16.59
CA SER A 776 0.28 6.65 15.23
C SER A 776 1.31 7.53 14.52
N ARG A 777 1.15 8.86 14.63
CA ARG A 777 2.12 9.85 14.18
C ARG A 777 3.48 9.68 14.87
N ARG A 778 3.46 9.45 16.19
CA ARG A 778 4.65 9.10 16.99
C ARG A 778 5.35 7.87 16.44
N VAL A 779 4.63 6.77 16.13
CA VAL A 779 5.24 5.54 15.56
C VAL A 779 6.01 5.83 14.28
N LEU A 780 5.45 6.62 13.34
CA LEU A 780 6.14 7.01 12.11
C LEU A 780 7.38 7.89 12.41
N VAL A 781 7.21 8.97 13.17
CA VAL A 781 8.28 9.96 13.42
C VAL A 781 9.40 9.37 14.28
N ASP A 782 9.08 8.62 15.33
CA ASP A 782 10.06 7.96 16.19
C ASP A 782 10.80 6.83 15.46
N SER A 783 10.13 6.13 14.54
CA SER A 783 10.78 5.17 13.63
C SER A 783 11.80 5.87 12.74
N ILE A 784 11.38 6.90 11.99
CA ILE A 784 12.29 7.69 11.12
C ILE A 784 13.50 8.22 11.90
N LYS A 785 13.29 8.75 13.12
CA LYS A 785 14.36 9.20 14.02
C LYS A 785 15.30 8.06 14.43
N TYR A 786 14.74 6.94 14.89
CA TYR A 786 15.50 5.76 15.30
C TYR A 786 16.33 5.18 14.15
N LEU A 787 15.75 5.06 12.95
CA LEU A 787 16.45 4.53 11.78
C LEU A 787 17.59 5.47 11.34
N THR A 788 17.32 6.78 11.31
CA THR A 788 18.36 7.80 11.06
C THR A 788 19.47 7.72 12.10
N GLU A 789 19.15 7.71 13.39
CA GLU A 789 20.15 7.73 14.46
C GLU A 789 20.95 6.42 14.55
N GLN A 790 20.30 5.26 14.50
CA GLN A 790 20.94 3.98 14.80
C GLN A 790 21.62 3.35 13.59
N TYR A 791 21.05 3.50 12.39
CA TYR A 791 21.62 2.95 11.15
C TYR A 791 22.35 3.98 10.29
N LYS A 792 22.28 5.27 10.63
CA LYS A 792 22.96 6.39 9.93
C LYS A 792 22.58 6.54 8.45
N VAL A 793 21.34 6.19 8.10
CA VAL A 793 20.84 6.32 6.73
C VAL A 793 20.71 7.78 6.28
N ASP A 794 20.71 7.96 4.96
CA ASP A 794 20.82 9.26 4.28
C ASP A 794 19.52 9.66 3.56
N GLY A 795 18.50 8.81 3.61
CA GLY A 795 17.15 9.16 3.18
C GLY A 795 16.10 8.08 3.32
N PHE A 796 14.89 8.42 2.93
CA PHE A 796 13.72 7.52 2.94
C PHE A 796 12.87 7.69 1.68
N ARG A 797 12.36 6.57 1.13
CA ARG A 797 11.28 6.54 0.13
C ARG A 797 10.00 6.10 0.84
N PHE A 798 8.99 6.95 0.85
CA PHE A 798 7.67 6.61 1.40
C PHE A 798 6.81 5.90 0.35
N ASP A 799 6.43 4.67 0.66
CA ASP A 799 5.42 3.91 -0.07
C ASP A 799 4.05 4.60 -0.01
N MET A 800 3.35 4.70 -1.15
CA MET A 800 2.01 5.30 -1.26
C MET A 800 1.86 6.58 -0.42
N MET A 801 2.85 7.48 -0.47
CA MET A 801 2.98 8.63 0.43
C MET A 801 1.70 9.50 0.51
N GLY A 802 0.92 9.58 -0.57
CA GLY A 802 -0.37 10.25 -0.59
C GLY A 802 -1.47 9.66 0.31
N ASP A 803 -1.28 8.48 0.91
CA ASP A 803 -2.16 7.95 1.97
C ASP A 803 -1.94 8.67 3.31
N HIS A 804 -0.81 9.37 3.48
CA HIS A 804 -0.49 10.13 4.68
C HIS A 804 -0.93 11.59 4.61
N ASP A 805 -1.15 12.18 5.79
CA ASP A 805 -1.29 13.62 5.95
C ASP A 805 0.07 14.33 5.80
N ALA A 806 0.07 15.49 5.14
CA ALA A 806 1.29 16.27 4.90
C ALA A 806 1.99 16.74 6.19
N GLU A 807 1.25 16.92 7.29
CA GLU A 807 1.83 17.35 8.57
C GLU A 807 2.74 16.27 9.19
N SER A 808 2.36 14.99 9.09
CA SER A 808 3.19 13.87 9.56
C SER A 808 4.48 13.71 8.77
N ILE A 809 4.41 13.79 7.43
CA ILE A 809 5.58 13.66 6.56
C ILE A 809 6.53 14.85 6.71
N GLN A 810 6.00 16.08 6.81
CA GLN A 810 6.78 17.29 7.11
C GLN A 810 7.53 17.16 8.46
N LYS A 811 6.86 16.68 9.52
CA LYS A 811 7.50 16.45 10.83
C LYS A 811 8.58 15.37 10.79
N ALA A 812 8.34 14.28 10.06
CA ALA A 812 9.32 13.21 9.87
C ALA A 812 10.57 13.72 9.16
N PHE A 813 10.42 14.52 8.10
CA PHE A 813 11.52 15.20 7.43
C PHE A 813 12.28 16.11 8.39
N GLU A 814 11.59 17.00 9.11
CA GLU A 814 12.23 17.96 10.04
C GLU A 814 13.02 17.28 11.16
N GLU A 815 12.49 16.21 11.76
CA GLU A 815 13.20 15.46 12.81
C GLU A 815 14.41 14.69 12.24
N ALA A 816 14.28 14.09 11.05
CA ALA A 816 15.40 13.43 10.37
C ALA A 816 16.50 14.43 9.99
N LYS A 817 16.13 15.64 9.50
CA LYS A 817 17.06 16.73 9.14
C LYS A 817 17.86 17.27 10.32
N LYS A 818 17.31 17.21 11.54
CA LYS A 818 18.03 17.58 12.79
C LYS A 818 19.11 16.57 13.15
N LEU A 819 18.93 15.29 12.76
CA LEU A 819 19.89 14.21 12.99
C LEU A 819 20.94 14.11 11.88
N ASN A 820 20.53 14.20 10.61
CA ASN A 820 21.40 14.16 9.43
C ASN A 820 21.14 15.41 8.55
N PRO A 821 22.01 16.44 8.59
CA PRO A 821 21.86 17.65 7.78
C PRO A 821 21.92 17.46 6.26
N ASN A 822 22.34 16.29 5.75
CA ASN A 822 22.41 16.00 4.32
C ASN A 822 21.24 15.14 3.81
N LEU A 823 20.34 14.73 4.71
CA LEU A 823 19.28 13.76 4.41
C LEU A 823 18.26 14.29 3.39
N ILE A 824 17.84 13.40 2.50
CA ILE A 824 16.77 13.61 1.52
C ILE A 824 15.62 12.64 1.72
N MET A 825 14.42 13.01 1.27
CA MET A 825 13.26 12.12 1.25
C MET A 825 12.55 12.22 -0.09
N LEU A 826 11.96 11.11 -0.50
CA LEU A 826 11.06 11.02 -1.64
C LEU A 826 9.85 10.14 -1.29
N GLY A 827 8.83 10.12 -2.14
CA GLY A 827 7.73 9.19 -1.97
C GLY A 827 6.74 9.18 -3.13
N GLU A 828 5.78 8.27 -3.04
CA GLU A 828 4.72 8.14 -4.02
C GLU A 828 3.59 9.13 -3.78
N GLY A 829 3.70 10.29 -4.40
CA GLY A 829 2.67 11.34 -4.36
C GLY A 829 1.38 11.01 -5.11
N TRP A 830 0.98 9.74 -5.21
CA TRP A 830 -0.28 9.33 -5.84
C TRP A 830 -1.47 9.88 -5.05
N LYS A 831 -2.60 10.13 -5.72
CA LYS A 831 -3.77 10.80 -5.12
C LYS A 831 -4.72 9.78 -4.50
N THR A 832 -4.27 9.15 -3.42
CA THR A 832 -4.85 7.92 -2.85
C THR A 832 -5.50 8.09 -1.47
N TYR A 833 -5.32 9.26 -0.82
CA TYR A 833 -5.77 9.55 0.54
C TYR A 833 -7.21 9.12 0.84
N ALA A 834 -7.35 8.13 1.72
CA ALA A 834 -8.63 7.73 2.29
C ALA A 834 -8.98 8.50 3.58
N GLY A 835 -8.00 8.73 4.45
CA GLY A 835 -8.17 9.33 5.78
C GLY A 835 -9.18 8.60 6.67
N ASP A 836 -9.56 9.23 7.79
CA ASP A 836 -10.82 8.90 8.47
C ASP A 836 -12.01 9.31 7.62
N GLU A 837 -13.14 8.63 7.82
CA GLU A 837 -14.39 9.07 7.21
C GLU A 837 -14.77 10.49 7.66
N ASN A 838 -15.16 11.31 6.69
CA ASN A 838 -15.64 12.67 6.89
C ASN A 838 -14.61 13.67 7.47
N LYS A 839 -13.33 13.29 7.67
CA LYS A 839 -12.26 14.19 8.13
C LYS A 839 -11.24 14.48 7.01
N ALA A 840 -11.53 15.48 6.17
CA ALA A 840 -10.62 15.89 5.09
C ALA A 840 -9.37 16.62 5.63
N VAL A 841 -8.19 16.25 5.11
CA VAL A 841 -6.87 16.79 5.45
C VAL A 841 -6.09 17.01 4.14
N GLN A 842 -5.04 17.84 4.12
CA GLN A 842 -4.10 17.90 2.98
C GLN A 842 -3.21 16.65 3.00
N PRO A 843 -3.25 15.77 1.98
CA PRO A 843 -2.35 14.64 1.90
C PRO A 843 -0.94 15.04 1.47
N ALA A 844 0.02 14.16 1.72
CA ALA A 844 1.39 14.25 1.21
C ALA A 844 1.49 13.75 -0.26
N ASP A 845 0.56 14.18 -1.11
CA ASP A 845 0.48 13.79 -2.53
C ASP A 845 1.18 14.80 -3.46
N GLN A 846 1.14 14.56 -4.77
CA GLN A 846 1.63 15.48 -5.80
C GLN A 846 1.02 16.90 -5.73
N SER A 847 -0.11 17.12 -5.06
CA SER A 847 -0.69 18.47 -4.88
C SER A 847 -0.01 19.29 -3.78
N TRP A 848 0.78 18.65 -2.91
CA TRP A 848 1.52 19.27 -1.82
C TRP A 848 2.82 19.98 -2.28
N MET A 849 3.41 19.58 -3.40
CA MET A 849 4.75 20.02 -3.86
C MET A 849 4.89 21.55 -3.93
N LYS A 850 3.95 22.23 -4.57
CA LYS A 850 3.75 23.70 -4.59
C LYS A 850 3.56 24.40 -3.22
N SER A 851 3.90 23.72 -2.13
CA SER A 851 3.76 24.16 -0.73
C SER A 851 4.81 23.49 0.19
N THR A 852 5.83 22.80 -0.36
CA THR A 852 7.00 22.32 0.41
C THR A 852 8.23 22.14 -0.48
N ASP A 853 9.41 22.52 0.02
CA ASP A 853 10.72 22.33 -0.64
C ASP A 853 11.46 21.08 -0.06
N THR A 854 10.74 20.14 0.56
CA THR A 854 11.31 19.09 1.42
C THR A 854 11.37 17.71 0.75
N VAL A 855 10.23 17.03 0.66
CA VAL A 855 10.09 15.66 0.16
C VAL A 855 9.68 15.67 -1.30
N ALA A 856 10.40 14.93 -2.15
CA ALA A 856 10.13 14.86 -3.58
C ALA A 856 9.13 13.75 -3.95
N VAL A 857 8.50 13.82 -5.12
CA VAL A 857 7.54 12.82 -5.61
C VAL A 857 7.90 12.24 -6.97
N PHE A 858 7.53 10.98 -7.20
CA PHE A 858 7.64 10.33 -8.50
C PHE A 858 6.81 11.05 -9.57
N SER A 859 7.46 11.38 -10.70
CA SER A 859 6.80 11.90 -11.90
C SER A 859 6.29 10.75 -12.77
N ASP A 860 5.00 10.45 -12.66
CA ASP A 860 4.32 9.59 -13.63
C ASP A 860 4.17 10.24 -15.00
N ASP A 861 4.14 11.58 -15.11
CA ASP A 861 4.00 12.26 -16.41
C ASP A 861 5.21 12.00 -17.32
N ILE A 862 6.45 12.14 -16.82
CA ILE A 862 7.64 11.82 -17.63
C ILE A 862 7.69 10.34 -18.00
N ARG A 863 7.35 9.44 -17.06
CA ARG A 863 7.23 7.99 -17.28
C ARG A 863 6.23 7.69 -18.41
N ASN A 864 4.99 8.17 -18.25
CA ASN A 864 3.86 7.95 -19.15
C ASN A 864 4.09 8.59 -20.53
N THR A 865 4.80 9.72 -20.58
CA THR A 865 5.17 10.43 -21.81
C THR A 865 6.32 9.76 -22.56
N LEU A 866 7.33 9.25 -21.85
CA LEU A 866 8.48 8.59 -22.50
C LEU A 866 8.21 7.13 -22.86
N LYS A 867 7.70 6.30 -21.92
CA LYS A 867 7.60 4.83 -22.07
C LYS A 867 6.21 4.21 -21.88
N SER A 868 5.18 4.99 -21.54
CA SER A 868 3.89 4.57 -20.97
C SER A 868 3.95 4.22 -19.47
N GLY A 869 2.91 3.58 -18.94
CA GLY A 869 2.74 3.37 -17.50
C GLY A 869 1.26 3.18 -17.15
N TYR A 870 0.98 2.74 -15.92
CA TYR A 870 -0.38 2.56 -15.42
C TYR A 870 -1.27 3.80 -15.65
N PRO A 871 -2.55 3.64 -16.09
CA PRO A 871 -3.25 2.38 -16.41
C PRO A 871 -3.11 1.92 -17.87
N ASN A 872 -2.17 2.47 -18.64
CA ASN A 872 -2.04 2.27 -20.09
C ASN A 872 -0.68 1.67 -20.50
N GLU A 873 -0.14 0.75 -19.69
CA GLU A 873 1.12 0.02 -19.96
C GLU A 873 1.12 -0.56 -21.39
N GLY A 874 2.28 -0.49 -22.06
CA GLY A 874 2.46 -0.95 -23.43
C GLY A 874 1.96 0.03 -24.50
N THR A 875 1.24 1.11 -24.17
CA THR A 875 0.81 2.10 -25.19
C THR A 875 2.02 2.82 -25.81
N PRO A 876 2.14 2.96 -27.14
CA PRO A 876 3.23 3.70 -27.75
C PRO A 876 3.40 5.13 -27.18
N ALA A 877 4.65 5.46 -26.89
CA ALA A 877 5.10 6.67 -26.22
C ALA A 877 6.39 7.20 -26.88
N PHE A 878 6.96 8.31 -26.39
CA PHE A 878 7.99 9.05 -27.12
C PHE A 878 9.21 8.20 -27.52
N ILE A 879 9.73 7.33 -26.64
CA ILE A 879 10.87 6.45 -26.99
C ILE A 879 10.43 5.15 -27.68
N THR A 880 9.14 4.84 -27.72
CA THR A 880 8.54 3.62 -28.30
C THR A 880 7.71 3.87 -29.56
N GLY A 881 7.84 5.05 -30.19
CA GLY A 881 7.25 5.36 -31.49
C GLY A 881 5.84 5.97 -31.47
N GLY A 882 5.27 6.22 -30.29
CA GLY A 882 4.06 7.03 -30.15
C GLY A 882 4.42 8.51 -30.00
N LYS A 883 4.10 9.32 -31.01
CA LYS A 883 4.32 10.78 -30.99
C LYS A 883 3.73 11.43 -29.73
N ARG A 884 4.44 12.40 -29.16
CA ARG A 884 3.98 13.18 -27.99
C ARG A 884 4.22 14.67 -28.21
N ASN A 885 3.46 15.53 -27.52
CA ASN A 885 3.57 16.98 -27.64
C ASN A 885 4.97 17.44 -27.22
N VAL A 886 5.74 18.00 -28.15
CA VAL A 886 7.16 18.33 -27.95
C VAL A 886 7.33 19.34 -26.80
N GLU A 887 6.36 20.24 -26.59
CA GLU A 887 6.35 21.15 -25.44
C GLU A 887 6.15 20.44 -24.10
N ASP A 888 5.33 19.39 -24.04
CA ASP A 888 5.01 18.70 -22.78
C ASP A 888 6.13 17.71 -22.41
N VAL A 889 6.77 17.09 -23.43
CA VAL A 889 8.07 16.41 -23.26
C VAL A 889 9.10 17.39 -22.68
N PHE A 890 9.24 18.59 -23.28
CA PHE A 890 10.22 19.59 -22.85
C PHE A 890 9.94 20.14 -21.44
N LYS A 891 8.68 20.34 -21.05
CA LYS A 891 8.30 20.72 -19.68
C LYS A 891 8.73 19.64 -18.66
N ASN A 892 8.51 18.37 -18.97
CA ASN A 892 8.97 17.26 -18.12
C ASN A 892 10.51 17.23 -17.98
N ILE A 893 11.26 17.43 -19.08
CA ILE A 893 12.74 17.58 -19.05
C ILE A 893 13.20 18.74 -18.13
N LYS A 894 12.39 19.80 -18.01
CA LYS A 894 12.63 20.93 -17.09
C LYS A 894 12.20 20.69 -15.64
N ALA A 895 11.80 19.47 -15.25
CA ALA A 895 11.15 19.19 -13.96
C ALA A 895 9.89 20.04 -13.74
N GLN A 896 9.08 20.18 -14.80
CA GLN A 896 7.79 20.88 -14.77
C GLN A 896 6.72 19.94 -15.35
N PRO A 897 6.33 18.86 -14.64
CA PRO A 897 5.31 17.94 -15.11
C PRO A 897 3.96 18.65 -15.34
N THR A 898 3.08 18.04 -16.13
CA THR A 898 1.83 18.67 -16.59
C THR A 898 0.58 18.29 -15.79
N ASN A 899 0.71 17.29 -14.91
CA ASN A 899 -0.37 16.77 -14.04
C ASN A 899 -0.33 17.30 -12.59
N PHE A 900 0.80 17.88 -12.15
CA PHE A 900 0.93 18.60 -10.89
C PHE A 900 1.82 19.83 -11.02
N GLU A 901 1.80 20.70 -10.00
CA GLU A 901 2.57 21.94 -9.96
C GLU A 901 3.82 21.75 -9.08
N ALA A 902 4.99 21.83 -9.69
CA ALA A 902 6.28 21.92 -9.02
C ALA A 902 6.89 23.30 -9.29
N ASP A 903 7.11 24.08 -8.24
CA ASP A 903 7.84 25.35 -8.29
C ASP A 903 9.34 25.18 -7.98
N SER A 904 9.75 24.02 -7.46
CA SER A 904 11.15 23.62 -7.29
C SER A 904 11.48 22.39 -8.17
N PRO A 905 12.61 22.36 -8.90
CA PRO A 905 12.99 21.20 -9.70
C PRO A 905 13.28 19.98 -8.82
N GLY A 906 13.73 20.20 -7.59
CA GLY A 906 14.01 19.14 -6.61
C GLY A 906 12.78 18.38 -6.11
N ASP A 907 11.56 18.87 -6.35
CA ASP A 907 10.32 18.16 -6.01
C ASP A 907 10.07 16.95 -6.92
N VAL A 908 10.77 16.87 -8.05
CA VAL A 908 10.46 15.93 -9.13
C VAL A 908 11.49 14.81 -9.18
N ILE A 909 11.08 13.60 -8.77
CA ILE A 909 11.82 12.36 -9.04
C ILE A 909 11.54 11.92 -10.48
N GLN A 910 12.57 12.01 -11.33
CA GLN A 910 12.52 11.73 -12.76
C GLN A 910 12.84 10.25 -13.01
N TYR A 911 11.86 9.47 -13.47
CA TYR A 911 12.01 8.02 -13.67
C TYR A 911 11.29 7.47 -14.89
N ILE A 912 11.71 6.30 -15.35
CA ILE A 912 11.07 5.51 -16.41
C ILE A 912 10.93 4.01 -16.09
N ALA A 913 11.49 3.55 -14.97
CA ALA A 913 11.23 2.23 -14.39
C ALA A 913 11.47 2.26 -12.88
N ALA A 914 10.76 1.41 -12.14
CA ALA A 914 10.99 1.06 -10.74
C ALA A 914 10.96 -0.48 -10.63
N HIS A 915 11.04 -1.01 -9.41
CA HIS A 915 10.72 -2.41 -9.09
C HIS A 915 9.31 -2.78 -9.59
N ASP A 916 8.39 -1.83 -9.48
CA ASP A 916 7.01 -1.84 -9.97
C ASP A 916 6.88 -1.78 -11.50
N ASN A 917 5.78 -2.36 -12.01
CA ASN A 917 5.42 -2.44 -13.44
C ASN A 917 6.44 -3.26 -14.28
N LEU A 918 6.22 -3.33 -15.61
CA LEU A 918 7.20 -3.91 -16.52
C LEU A 918 8.51 -3.10 -16.53
N THR A 919 9.64 -3.80 -16.62
CA THR A 919 10.97 -3.17 -16.73
C THR A 919 11.05 -2.30 -17.99
N LEU A 920 12.02 -1.37 -18.02
CA LEU A 920 12.26 -0.54 -19.19
C LEU A 920 12.54 -1.35 -20.47
N PHE A 921 13.19 -2.52 -20.36
CA PHE A 921 13.41 -3.40 -21.51
C PHE A 921 12.10 -4.05 -21.97
N ASP A 922 11.37 -4.66 -21.03
CA ASP A 922 10.17 -5.45 -21.32
C ASP A 922 9.04 -4.59 -21.90
N ILE A 923 8.83 -3.40 -21.35
CA ILE A 923 7.79 -2.50 -21.85
C ILE A 923 8.14 -1.82 -23.16
N ILE A 924 9.44 -1.59 -23.44
CA ILE A 924 9.85 -1.16 -24.78
C ILE A 924 9.53 -2.27 -25.79
N ALA A 925 9.82 -3.54 -25.47
CA ALA A 925 9.47 -4.69 -26.32
C ALA A 925 7.95 -4.82 -26.52
N GLN A 926 7.15 -4.64 -25.47
CA GLN A 926 5.68 -4.60 -25.53
C GLN A 926 5.18 -3.47 -26.43
N SER A 927 5.61 -2.23 -26.19
CA SER A 927 5.10 -1.05 -26.92
C SER A 927 5.47 -1.02 -28.39
N ILE A 928 6.67 -1.48 -28.75
CA ILE A 928 7.07 -1.56 -30.16
C ILE A 928 6.63 -2.86 -30.84
N LYS A 929 6.03 -3.79 -30.07
CA LYS A 929 5.56 -5.12 -30.50
C LYS A 929 6.62 -5.90 -31.27
N LYS A 930 7.76 -6.17 -30.61
CA LYS A 930 8.88 -6.89 -31.20
C LYS A 930 9.55 -7.86 -30.23
N ASP A 931 9.54 -9.14 -30.60
CA ASP A 931 10.16 -10.22 -29.82
C ASP A 931 11.69 -9.98 -29.63
N PRO A 932 12.20 -9.87 -28.39
CA PRO A 932 13.63 -9.71 -28.11
C PRO A 932 14.48 -10.93 -28.46
N ALA A 933 13.90 -12.11 -28.67
CA ALA A 933 14.63 -13.30 -29.16
C ALA A 933 15.25 -13.08 -30.56
N VAL A 934 14.68 -12.16 -31.35
CA VAL A 934 15.26 -11.73 -32.62
C VAL A 934 16.34 -10.68 -32.38
N ALA A 935 17.61 -11.01 -32.67
CA ALA A 935 18.76 -10.15 -32.35
C ALA A 935 18.65 -8.70 -32.87
N ALA A 936 18.03 -8.47 -34.03
CA ALA A 936 17.78 -7.12 -34.56
C ALA A 936 16.74 -6.33 -33.75
N ASN A 937 15.73 -7.00 -33.20
CA ASN A 937 14.76 -6.40 -32.29
C ASN A 937 15.41 -6.07 -30.95
N ASN A 938 16.24 -6.99 -30.41
CA ASN A 938 17.03 -6.71 -29.21
C ASN A 938 17.91 -5.45 -29.36
N GLN A 939 18.58 -5.30 -30.51
CA GLN A 939 19.35 -4.08 -30.82
C GLN A 939 18.45 -2.82 -30.93
N GLU A 940 17.22 -2.92 -31.42
CA GLU A 940 16.28 -1.79 -31.41
C GLU A 940 15.83 -1.42 -29.98
N ILE A 941 15.50 -2.42 -29.15
CA ILE A 941 15.13 -2.24 -27.74
C ILE A 941 16.29 -1.57 -26.98
N HIS A 942 17.52 -2.06 -27.15
CA HIS A 942 18.72 -1.48 -26.51
C HIS A 942 19.05 -0.05 -26.98
N ARG A 943 18.70 0.34 -28.21
CA ARG A 943 18.77 1.75 -28.64
C ARG A 943 17.75 2.60 -27.91
N ARG A 944 16.47 2.18 -27.92
CA ARG A 944 15.37 2.93 -27.27
C ARG A 944 15.57 3.08 -25.75
N LEU A 945 16.07 2.03 -25.09
CA LEU A 945 16.47 2.05 -23.67
C LEU A 945 17.56 3.11 -23.42
N ARG A 946 18.57 3.21 -24.28
CA ARG A 946 19.62 4.25 -24.19
C ARG A 946 19.09 5.66 -24.46
N LEU A 947 18.09 5.84 -25.32
CA LEU A 947 17.39 7.14 -25.48
C LEU A 947 16.68 7.55 -24.18
N GLY A 948 15.92 6.64 -23.56
CA GLY A 948 15.22 6.90 -22.30
C GLY A 948 16.18 7.24 -21.16
N ASN A 949 17.23 6.43 -20.98
CA ASN A 949 18.25 6.65 -19.94
C ASN A 949 18.98 7.99 -20.15
N LEU A 950 19.25 8.39 -21.39
CA LEU A 950 19.83 9.71 -21.70
C LEU A 950 18.87 10.84 -21.30
N MET A 951 17.60 10.78 -21.71
CA MET A 951 16.61 11.82 -21.43
C MET A 951 16.42 12.04 -19.92
N ILE A 952 16.41 10.97 -19.11
CA ILE A 952 16.31 11.09 -17.65
C ILE A 952 17.58 11.72 -17.06
N LEU A 953 18.78 11.27 -17.44
CA LEU A 953 20.02 11.80 -16.85
C LEU A 953 20.37 13.23 -17.29
N THR A 954 19.85 13.70 -18.43
CA THR A 954 19.93 15.11 -18.86
C THR A 954 18.69 15.95 -18.54
N SER A 955 17.74 15.43 -17.76
CA SER A 955 16.63 16.22 -17.19
C SER A 955 17.05 17.00 -15.95
N GLN A 956 16.35 18.09 -15.67
CA GLN A 956 16.38 18.76 -14.35
C GLN A 956 15.62 17.93 -13.31
N GLY A 957 15.76 18.27 -12.04
CA GLY A 957 15.23 17.46 -10.93
C GLY A 957 16.06 16.21 -10.68
N THR A 958 15.52 15.25 -9.94
CA THR A 958 16.31 14.17 -9.32
C THR A 958 16.14 12.85 -10.08
N PRO A 959 17.16 12.35 -10.81
CA PRO A 959 17.05 11.10 -11.55
C PRO A 959 17.04 9.85 -10.66
N PHE A 960 16.19 8.92 -11.06
CA PHE A 960 15.99 7.61 -10.43
C PHE A 960 16.20 6.49 -11.44
N ILE A 961 16.86 5.42 -11.00
CA ILE A 961 17.26 4.27 -11.81
C ILE A 961 16.84 3.00 -11.08
N HIS A 962 15.98 2.18 -11.70
CA HIS A 962 15.71 0.83 -11.20
C HIS A 962 16.90 -0.09 -11.46
N SER A 963 17.26 -0.95 -10.50
CA SER A 963 18.38 -1.89 -10.63
C SER A 963 18.22 -2.80 -11.85
N GLY A 964 19.17 -2.67 -12.78
CA GLY A 964 19.22 -3.34 -14.06
C GLY A 964 18.61 -2.58 -15.24
N GLN A 965 18.04 -1.38 -15.03
CA GLN A 965 17.65 -0.46 -16.11
C GLN A 965 18.86 -0.02 -16.95
N GLU A 966 20.06 -0.05 -16.38
CA GLU A 966 21.31 0.25 -17.05
C GLU A 966 21.72 -0.80 -18.09
N TYR A 967 21.56 -2.11 -17.80
CA TYR A 967 21.94 -3.18 -18.74
C TYR A 967 20.76 -3.77 -19.54
N GLY A 968 19.51 -3.48 -19.15
CA GLY A 968 18.31 -4.08 -19.75
C GLY A 968 17.86 -5.37 -19.05
N ARG A 969 17.57 -5.30 -17.75
CA ARG A 969 16.90 -6.34 -16.96
C ARG A 969 15.53 -6.66 -17.53
N THR A 970 15.16 -7.94 -17.50
CA THR A 970 13.88 -8.48 -17.96
C THR A 970 13.27 -9.36 -16.88
N LYS A 971 11.94 -9.34 -16.75
CA LYS A 971 11.13 -10.24 -15.92
C LYS A 971 10.34 -11.25 -16.79
N GLN A 972 10.89 -11.65 -17.93
CA GLN A 972 10.29 -12.65 -18.80
C GLN A 972 10.13 -13.99 -18.07
N PHE A 973 8.94 -14.59 -18.16
CA PHE A 973 8.62 -15.87 -17.53
C PHE A 973 9.09 -17.03 -18.42
N ARG A 974 10.31 -17.51 -18.20
CA ARG A 974 11.00 -18.45 -19.11
C ARG A 974 10.90 -19.92 -18.68
N ASP A 975 9.79 -20.30 -18.05
CA ASP A 975 9.50 -21.72 -17.80
C ASP A 975 9.32 -22.49 -19.13
N PRO A 976 9.91 -23.68 -19.31
CA PRO A 976 9.81 -24.46 -20.54
C PRO A 976 8.38 -24.77 -21.01
N ALA A 977 7.41 -24.93 -20.10
CA ALA A 977 6.01 -25.17 -20.46
C ALA A 977 5.30 -23.91 -20.99
N TYR A 978 5.90 -22.73 -20.78
CA TYR A 978 5.37 -21.40 -21.11
C TYR A 978 6.07 -20.76 -22.33
N LYS A 979 6.81 -21.56 -23.12
CA LYS A 979 7.43 -21.11 -24.39
C LYS A 979 6.39 -20.56 -25.39
N TYR A 980 5.15 -21.02 -25.30
CA TYR A 980 3.99 -20.58 -26.09
C TYR A 980 2.83 -20.21 -25.13
N PRO A 981 1.76 -19.55 -25.62
CA PRO A 981 0.58 -19.30 -24.79
C PRO A 981 -0.01 -20.59 -24.21
N VAL A 982 -0.39 -20.52 -22.94
CA VAL A 982 -1.11 -21.57 -22.22
C VAL A 982 -2.61 -21.25 -22.13
N SER A 983 -3.41 -22.22 -21.70
CA SER A 983 -4.82 -22.00 -21.37
C SER A 983 -4.98 -21.05 -20.18
N GLU A 984 -6.10 -20.32 -20.09
CA GLU A 984 -6.30 -19.24 -19.10
C GLU A 984 -6.04 -19.67 -17.66
N ASP A 985 -6.48 -20.88 -17.29
CA ASP A 985 -6.30 -21.51 -15.98
C ASP A 985 -4.83 -21.62 -15.54
N LYS A 986 -3.88 -21.52 -16.48
CA LYS A 986 -2.44 -21.64 -16.25
C LYS A 986 -1.66 -20.33 -16.44
N VAL A 987 -2.30 -19.25 -16.91
CA VAL A 987 -1.60 -17.96 -17.16
C VAL A 987 -0.89 -17.50 -15.88
N PRO A 988 0.40 -17.12 -15.91
CA PRO A 988 1.10 -16.74 -14.69
C PRO A 988 0.48 -15.49 -14.08
N ASN A 989 0.33 -15.47 -12.75
CA ASN A 989 -0.13 -14.31 -12.00
C ASN A 989 0.70 -13.07 -12.37
N LYS A 990 0.04 -11.92 -12.55
CA LYS A 990 0.65 -10.63 -12.92
C LYS A 990 1.49 -10.66 -14.21
N ALA A 991 1.17 -11.54 -15.16
CA ALA A 991 1.79 -11.55 -16.48
C ALA A 991 1.05 -10.66 -17.50
N HIS A 992 1.82 -9.97 -18.35
CA HIS A 992 1.35 -9.51 -19.65
C HIS A 992 1.76 -10.52 -20.74
N LEU A 993 0.86 -10.82 -21.68
CA LEU A 993 1.15 -11.62 -22.87
C LEU A 993 1.57 -10.67 -24.01
N LEU A 994 2.84 -10.73 -24.40
CA LEU A 994 3.44 -9.88 -25.43
C LEU A 994 3.33 -10.50 -26.83
N THR A 995 3.05 -9.65 -27.82
CA THR A 995 2.80 -10.01 -29.22
C THR A 995 3.54 -9.10 -30.20
N ASN A 996 3.89 -9.63 -31.36
CA ASN A 996 4.50 -8.88 -32.47
C ASN A 996 3.47 -7.96 -33.17
N GLU A 997 3.93 -7.10 -34.09
CA GLU A 997 3.07 -6.17 -34.85
C GLU A 997 1.92 -6.89 -35.60
N ASP A 998 2.06 -8.18 -35.94
CA ASP A 998 1.05 -9.04 -36.58
C ASP A 998 0.12 -9.80 -35.62
N GLY A 999 0.34 -9.69 -34.30
CA GLY A 999 -0.42 -10.40 -33.27
C GLY A 999 0.13 -11.79 -32.89
N THR A 1000 1.22 -12.27 -33.51
CA THR A 1000 1.86 -13.51 -33.06
C THR A 1000 2.50 -13.35 -31.68
N PRO A 1001 2.40 -14.34 -30.76
CA PRO A 1001 3.11 -14.28 -29.47
C PRO A 1001 4.63 -14.26 -29.64
N PHE A 1002 5.34 -13.64 -28.69
CA PHE A 1002 6.79 -13.81 -28.57
C PHE A 1002 7.17 -15.25 -28.14
N GLU A 1003 8.42 -15.66 -28.32
CA GLU A 1003 8.94 -16.86 -27.65
C GLU A 1003 9.07 -16.61 -26.14
N TYR A 1004 8.37 -17.42 -25.33
CA TYR A 1004 8.04 -17.14 -23.92
C TYR A 1004 7.26 -15.81 -23.78
N PRO A 1005 5.98 -15.77 -24.19
CA PRO A 1005 5.25 -14.52 -24.36
C PRO A 1005 4.82 -13.85 -23.06
N TYR A 1006 4.95 -14.51 -21.91
CA TYR A 1006 4.55 -13.99 -20.61
C TYR A 1006 5.69 -13.19 -19.95
N PHE A 1007 5.42 -11.95 -19.58
CA PHE A 1007 6.35 -11.07 -18.88
C PHE A 1007 5.69 -10.54 -17.61
N ILE A 1008 6.35 -10.68 -16.46
CA ILE A 1008 5.76 -10.34 -15.16
C ILE A 1008 5.85 -8.82 -14.93
N HIS A 1009 4.69 -8.17 -14.81
CA HIS A 1009 4.60 -6.71 -14.58
C HIS A 1009 4.55 -6.35 -13.10
N ASP A 1010 4.18 -7.27 -12.23
CA ASP A 1010 4.21 -7.09 -10.78
C ASP A 1010 4.76 -8.38 -10.17
N SER A 1011 5.92 -8.28 -9.54
CA SER A 1011 6.75 -9.45 -9.17
C SER A 1011 7.03 -9.55 -7.67
N TYR A 1012 6.17 -8.94 -6.85
CA TYR A 1012 6.22 -8.99 -5.38
C TYR A 1012 6.28 -10.42 -4.82
N ASP A 1013 5.54 -11.35 -5.43
CA ASP A 1013 5.43 -12.77 -5.06
C ASP A 1013 6.04 -13.68 -6.17
N SER A 1014 7.19 -13.28 -6.72
CA SER A 1014 7.87 -14.02 -7.80
C SER A 1014 9.20 -14.63 -7.37
N SER A 1015 9.48 -15.80 -7.92
CA SER A 1015 10.72 -16.57 -7.77
C SER A 1015 12.02 -15.79 -8.04
N ASP A 1016 13.16 -16.28 -7.52
CA ASP A 1016 14.49 -15.75 -7.85
C ASP A 1016 14.76 -15.80 -9.36
N ALA A 1017 14.24 -16.83 -10.06
CA ALA A 1017 14.32 -16.96 -11.52
C ALA A 1017 13.66 -15.80 -12.32
N VAL A 1018 12.71 -15.09 -11.71
CA VAL A 1018 12.09 -13.85 -12.25
C VAL A 1018 12.79 -12.60 -11.72
N ASN A 1019 13.14 -12.58 -10.43
CA ASN A 1019 13.58 -11.36 -9.75
C ASN A 1019 15.11 -11.14 -9.72
N HIS A 1020 15.97 -12.11 -10.00
CA HIS A 1020 17.42 -11.89 -9.89
C HIS A 1020 17.96 -10.76 -10.78
N PHE A 1021 19.03 -10.12 -10.31
CA PHE A 1021 19.88 -9.26 -11.13
C PHE A 1021 20.81 -10.14 -11.96
N ASP A 1022 20.71 -10.13 -13.29
CA ASP A 1022 21.58 -10.91 -14.18
C ASP A 1022 22.98 -10.29 -14.27
N TRP A 1023 23.90 -10.82 -13.47
CA TRP A 1023 25.29 -10.36 -13.43
C TRP A 1023 26.03 -10.66 -14.72
N THR A 1024 25.64 -11.70 -15.45
CA THR A 1024 26.29 -12.06 -16.71
C THR A 1024 25.93 -11.04 -17.79
N LYS A 1025 24.65 -10.65 -17.92
CA LYS A 1025 24.22 -9.56 -18.82
C LYS A 1025 24.81 -8.21 -18.42
N ALA A 1026 24.96 -7.93 -17.12
CA ALA A 1026 25.49 -6.65 -16.64
C ALA A 1026 27.01 -6.47 -16.89
N THR A 1027 27.79 -7.57 -16.86
CA THR A 1027 29.26 -7.50 -16.82
C THR A 1027 30.00 -8.23 -17.95
N ASP A 1028 29.42 -9.29 -18.54
CA ASP A 1028 30.07 -10.07 -19.58
C ASP A 1028 29.86 -9.45 -20.97
N ALA A 1029 30.77 -8.55 -21.34
CA ALA A 1029 30.74 -7.86 -22.63
C ALA A 1029 31.03 -8.76 -23.84
N GLU A 1030 31.56 -9.97 -23.65
CA GLU A 1030 31.80 -10.92 -24.75
C GLU A 1030 30.52 -11.72 -25.06
N LYS A 1031 29.77 -12.15 -24.04
CA LYS A 1031 28.49 -12.85 -24.20
C LYS A 1031 27.32 -11.91 -24.49
N PHE A 1032 27.27 -10.75 -23.83
CA PHE A 1032 26.14 -9.82 -23.87
C PHE A 1032 26.54 -8.38 -24.29
N PRO A 1033 27.10 -8.19 -25.50
CA PRO A 1033 27.70 -6.92 -25.90
C PRO A 1033 26.74 -5.73 -25.93
N GLU A 1034 25.46 -5.89 -26.29
CA GLU A 1034 24.50 -4.77 -26.24
C GLU A 1034 24.03 -4.44 -24.81
N ASN A 1035 24.02 -5.40 -23.87
CA ASN A 1035 23.73 -5.16 -22.46
C ASN A 1035 24.88 -4.43 -21.77
N ALA A 1036 26.11 -4.93 -21.92
CA ALA A 1036 27.32 -4.26 -21.43
C ALA A 1036 27.50 -2.85 -22.05
N LYS A 1037 27.11 -2.66 -23.32
CA LYS A 1037 27.10 -1.36 -23.99
C LYS A 1037 26.04 -0.41 -23.41
N SER A 1038 24.84 -0.87 -23.09
CA SER A 1038 23.84 -0.06 -22.38
C SER A 1038 24.32 0.33 -20.97
N HIS A 1039 24.94 -0.60 -20.25
CA HIS A 1039 25.53 -0.34 -18.93
C HIS A 1039 26.65 0.71 -19.01
N ALA A 1040 27.58 0.56 -19.96
CA ALA A 1040 28.64 1.55 -20.21
C ALA A 1040 28.08 2.92 -20.64
N TYR A 1041 26.97 2.94 -21.39
CA TYR A 1041 26.26 4.18 -21.76
C TYR A 1041 25.69 4.89 -20.53
N MET A 1042 25.08 4.14 -19.59
CA MET A 1042 24.57 4.68 -18.33
C MET A 1042 25.71 5.26 -17.48
N LYS A 1043 26.79 4.51 -17.25
CA LYS A 1043 27.99 4.97 -16.53
C LYS A 1043 28.58 6.25 -17.15
N GLY A 1044 28.57 6.34 -18.48
CA GLY A 1044 28.94 7.54 -19.24
C GLY A 1044 28.03 8.74 -18.98
N LEU A 1045 26.71 8.55 -19.05
CA LEU A 1045 25.70 9.59 -18.77
C LEU A 1045 25.76 10.08 -17.31
N ILE A 1046 25.93 9.16 -16.35
CA ILE A 1046 26.10 9.49 -14.92
C ILE A 1046 27.35 10.35 -14.73
N SER A 1047 28.46 9.95 -15.34
CA SER A 1047 29.72 10.72 -15.32
C SER A 1047 29.57 12.12 -15.95
N LEU A 1048 28.80 12.23 -17.04
CA LEU A 1048 28.48 13.50 -17.68
C LEU A 1048 27.62 14.40 -16.78
N ARG A 1049 26.54 13.87 -16.19
CA ARG A 1049 25.69 14.63 -15.25
C ARG A 1049 26.50 15.17 -14.07
N LYS A 1050 27.33 14.33 -13.45
CA LYS A 1050 28.19 14.72 -12.30
C LYS A 1050 29.32 15.71 -12.67
N SER A 1051 29.52 16.01 -13.96
CA SER A 1051 30.56 16.95 -14.43
C SER A 1051 30.09 18.40 -14.58
N THR A 1052 28.79 18.69 -14.49
CA THR A 1052 28.25 20.03 -14.71
C THR A 1052 26.92 20.25 -13.98
N ASP A 1053 26.73 21.45 -13.45
CA ASP A 1053 25.46 21.88 -12.83
C ASP A 1053 24.37 22.23 -13.86
N ALA A 1054 24.66 22.12 -15.16
CA ALA A 1054 23.69 22.33 -16.24
C ALA A 1054 22.40 21.53 -16.00
N PHE A 1055 22.53 20.27 -15.57
CA PHE A 1055 21.42 19.34 -15.39
C PHE A 1055 20.91 19.25 -13.94
N THR A 1056 21.46 20.05 -13.01
CA THR A 1056 21.09 20.07 -11.58
C THR A 1056 20.75 21.50 -11.11
N ARG A 1057 19.94 22.26 -11.87
CA ARG A 1057 19.54 23.62 -11.46
C ARG A 1057 18.71 23.63 -10.17
N SER A 1058 18.89 24.67 -9.36
CA SER A 1058 18.35 24.76 -7.99
C SER A 1058 16.99 25.46 -7.89
N SER A 1059 16.49 26.08 -8.96
CA SER A 1059 15.17 26.71 -8.94
C SER A 1059 14.51 26.69 -10.32
N LYS A 1060 13.18 26.74 -10.33
CA LYS A 1060 12.40 26.88 -11.57
C LYS A 1060 12.79 28.13 -12.38
N ALA A 1061 13.18 29.22 -11.71
CA ALA A 1061 13.66 30.44 -12.36
C ALA A 1061 15.00 30.23 -13.10
N GLU A 1062 15.97 29.55 -12.47
CA GLU A 1062 17.23 29.17 -13.14
C GLU A 1062 16.96 28.25 -14.35
N VAL A 1063 16.06 27.28 -14.20
CA VAL A 1063 15.67 26.35 -15.26
C VAL A 1063 15.04 27.10 -16.44
N ASP A 1064 14.03 27.94 -16.18
CA ASP A 1064 13.32 28.68 -17.24
C ASP A 1064 14.20 29.72 -17.94
N GLN A 1065 15.23 30.25 -17.27
CA GLN A 1065 16.22 31.14 -17.87
C GLN A 1065 17.27 30.41 -18.72
N ASN A 1066 17.75 29.24 -18.28
CA ASN A 1066 18.95 28.60 -18.84
C ASN A 1066 18.66 27.36 -19.71
N VAL A 1067 17.44 26.82 -19.70
CA VAL A 1067 17.02 25.65 -20.50
C VAL A 1067 16.05 26.10 -21.59
N THR A 1068 16.45 26.02 -22.87
CA THR A 1068 15.66 26.55 -23.99
C THR A 1068 15.39 25.52 -25.10
N LEU A 1069 14.19 25.54 -25.67
CA LEU A 1069 13.76 24.64 -26.73
C LEU A 1069 14.32 25.06 -28.10
N ILE A 1070 15.02 24.15 -28.76
CA ILE A 1070 15.53 24.29 -30.13
C ILE A 1070 14.46 23.78 -31.12
N THR A 1071 13.92 22.58 -30.89
CA THR A 1071 12.86 21.98 -31.73
C THR A 1071 11.50 22.57 -31.43
N GLN A 1072 11.25 23.79 -31.93
CA GLN A 1072 9.99 24.49 -31.74
C GLN A 1072 8.90 23.93 -32.68
N PRO A 1073 7.72 23.56 -32.17
CA PRO A 1073 6.60 23.09 -32.98
C PRO A 1073 6.27 23.98 -34.19
N GLY A 1074 6.09 23.35 -35.35
CA GLY A 1074 5.73 24.04 -36.59
C GLY A 1074 6.90 24.74 -37.30
N LYS A 1075 8.15 24.55 -36.84
CA LYS A 1075 9.37 25.02 -37.51
C LYS A 1075 10.24 23.85 -37.94
N ASP A 1076 11.01 24.04 -39.00
CA ASP A 1076 12.12 23.15 -39.43
C ASP A 1076 11.80 21.65 -39.56
N GLY A 1077 10.53 21.29 -39.81
CA GLY A 1077 10.10 19.89 -39.90
C GLY A 1077 9.85 19.20 -38.55
N VAL A 1078 9.65 19.97 -37.48
CA VAL A 1078 9.17 19.52 -36.17
C VAL A 1078 7.66 19.69 -36.09
N GLU A 1079 6.93 18.58 -35.91
CA GLU A 1079 5.49 18.61 -35.71
C GLU A 1079 5.13 19.04 -34.26
N LYS A 1080 3.85 19.35 -33.99
CA LYS A 1080 3.40 19.61 -32.62
C LYS A 1080 3.57 18.35 -31.75
N GLU A 1081 3.20 17.20 -32.29
CA GLU A 1081 3.39 15.90 -31.68
C GLU A 1081 4.38 15.12 -32.54
N ASP A 1082 5.52 14.75 -31.96
CA ASP A 1082 6.66 14.19 -32.71
C ASP A 1082 7.44 13.15 -31.90
N LEU A 1083 8.48 12.57 -32.51
CA LEU A 1083 9.45 11.64 -31.94
C LEU A 1083 10.86 12.27 -31.86
N VAL A 1084 10.94 13.60 -31.93
CA VAL A 1084 12.19 14.35 -31.83
C VAL A 1084 12.13 15.42 -30.74
N LEU A 1085 13.27 15.66 -30.11
CA LEU A 1085 13.48 16.75 -29.17
C LEU A 1085 14.88 17.31 -29.36
N GLY A 1086 15.03 18.63 -29.30
CA GLY A 1086 16.31 19.32 -29.23
C GLY A 1086 16.21 20.50 -28.28
N TYR A 1087 17.10 20.58 -27.30
CA TYR A 1087 17.14 21.68 -26.33
C TYR A 1087 18.58 22.08 -25.96
N GLN A 1088 18.76 23.34 -25.58
CA GLN A 1088 20.01 23.88 -25.06
C GLN A 1088 19.92 24.03 -23.53
N VAL A 1089 21.06 23.89 -22.85
CA VAL A 1089 21.23 24.22 -21.44
C VAL A 1089 22.53 25.02 -21.25
N VAL A 1090 22.49 26.10 -20.47
CA VAL A 1090 23.68 26.87 -20.07
C VAL A 1090 24.06 26.51 -18.62
N ALA A 1091 25.33 26.14 -18.39
CA ALA A 1091 25.92 25.84 -17.09
C ALA A 1091 26.36 27.12 -16.34
N SER A 1092 26.60 27.08 -15.01
CA SER A 1092 26.94 28.32 -14.25
C SER A 1092 28.31 28.90 -14.61
N ASN A 1093 29.26 28.07 -15.02
CA ASN A 1093 30.53 28.51 -15.60
C ASN A 1093 30.37 29.14 -17.01
N GLY A 1094 29.17 29.07 -17.59
CA GLY A 1094 28.86 29.57 -18.93
C GLY A 1094 29.16 28.59 -20.06
N ASP A 1095 29.52 27.33 -19.78
CA ASP A 1095 29.53 26.27 -20.79
C ASP A 1095 28.11 26.06 -21.34
N ILE A 1096 28.03 25.71 -22.62
CA ILE A 1096 26.76 25.45 -23.31
C ILE A 1096 26.68 23.97 -23.65
N TYR A 1097 25.63 23.31 -23.18
CA TYR A 1097 25.26 21.95 -23.59
C TYR A 1097 24.05 22.02 -24.52
N ALA A 1098 23.96 21.10 -25.47
CA ALA A 1098 22.74 20.92 -26.26
C ALA A 1098 22.47 19.44 -26.49
N VAL A 1099 21.24 19.02 -26.17
CA VAL A 1099 20.80 17.62 -26.18
C VAL A 1099 19.81 17.46 -27.33
N PHE A 1100 20.03 16.46 -28.18
CA PHE A 1100 19.16 16.14 -29.31
C PHE A 1100 18.83 14.65 -29.31
N VAL A 1101 17.56 14.33 -29.52
CA VAL A 1101 17.01 12.97 -29.49
C VAL A 1101 16.19 12.73 -30.74
N ASN A 1102 16.49 11.64 -31.45
CA ASN A 1102 15.68 11.08 -32.51
C ASN A 1102 15.19 9.68 -32.13
N ALA A 1103 13.94 9.58 -31.66
CA ALA A 1103 13.26 8.32 -31.37
C ALA A 1103 12.43 7.77 -32.55
N ASP A 1104 12.52 8.43 -33.71
CA ASP A 1104 11.86 8.06 -34.96
C ASP A 1104 12.55 6.83 -35.61
N LYS A 1105 11.78 6.07 -36.41
CA LYS A 1105 12.29 4.93 -37.20
C LYS A 1105 13.04 5.39 -38.49
N LYS A 1106 13.19 6.70 -38.71
CA LYS A 1106 13.90 7.34 -39.85
C LYS A 1106 14.95 8.37 -39.39
N GLU A 1107 15.81 8.78 -40.31
CA GLU A 1107 16.75 9.90 -40.12
C GLU A 1107 16.00 11.23 -39.89
N ARG A 1108 16.51 12.10 -39.01
CA ARG A 1108 15.94 13.42 -38.72
C ARG A 1108 17.00 14.52 -38.72
N ASN A 1109 16.67 15.64 -39.34
CA ASN A 1109 17.50 16.84 -39.41
C ASN A 1109 17.07 17.85 -38.35
N PHE A 1110 18.05 18.52 -37.73
CA PHE A 1110 17.86 19.54 -36.69
C PHE A 1110 18.59 20.81 -37.13
N ASN A 1111 17.83 21.78 -37.63
CA ASN A 1111 18.35 23.09 -38.03
C ASN A 1111 18.70 23.92 -36.78
N PHE A 1112 19.85 24.60 -36.78
CA PHE A 1112 20.22 25.54 -35.72
C PHE A 1112 19.70 26.97 -35.98
N GLY A 1113 19.44 27.31 -37.25
CA GLY A 1113 19.21 28.69 -37.69
C GLY A 1113 20.37 29.61 -37.28
N GLU A 1114 20.12 30.92 -37.21
CA GLU A 1114 21.09 31.87 -36.63
C GLU A 1114 21.11 31.81 -35.09
N ALA A 1115 20.01 31.44 -34.44
CA ALA A 1115 19.87 31.48 -32.98
C ALA A 1115 20.72 30.44 -32.23
N TYR A 1116 21.00 29.30 -32.84
CA TYR A 1116 21.80 28.22 -32.25
C TYR A 1116 23.08 27.89 -33.04
N LYS A 1117 23.48 28.78 -33.96
CA LYS A 1117 24.56 28.58 -34.94
C LYS A 1117 25.93 28.28 -34.30
N HIS A 1118 26.17 28.76 -33.08
CA HIS A 1118 27.36 28.44 -32.28
C HIS A 1118 27.54 26.93 -32.02
N LEU A 1119 26.45 26.14 -31.99
CA LEU A 1119 26.49 24.68 -31.82
C LEU A 1119 27.20 23.96 -32.98
N ALA A 1120 27.40 24.62 -34.13
CA ALA A 1120 28.25 24.09 -35.21
C ALA A 1120 29.71 23.88 -34.78
N GLY A 1121 30.21 24.66 -33.81
CA GLY A 1121 31.58 24.55 -33.27
C GLY A 1121 31.73 23.62 -32.06
N ALA A 1122 30.64 23.04 -31.53
CA ALA A 1122 30.67 22.21 -30.32
C ALA A 1122 31.48 20.91 -30.46
N GLU A 1123 31.92 20.32 -29.35
CA GLU A 1123 32.39 18.93 -29.26
C GLU A 1123 31.20 17.99 -29.01
N VAL A 1124 31.25 16.75 -29.52
CA VAL A 1124 30.24 15.71 -29.23
C VAL A 1124 30.71 14.92 -28.01
N VAL A 1125 29.85 14.75 -26.99
CA VAL A 1125 30.17 14.01 -25.75
C VAL A 1125 29.25 12.81 -25.49
N ALA A 1126 28.18 12.66 -26.28
CA ALA A 1126 27.40 11.43 -26.38
C ALA A 1126 26.91 11.23 -27.83
N ASP A 1127 26.80 9.97 -28.26
CA ASP A 1127 26.38 9.56 -29.60
C ASP A 1127 25.49 8.30 -29.56
N GLY A 1128 25.26 7.64 -30.70
CA GLY A 1128 24.47 6.40 -30.79
C GLY A 1128 25.11 5.14 -30.18
N ASN A 1129 26.33 5.22 -29.64
CA ASN A 1129 27.09 4.09 -29.09
C ASN A 1129 27.64 4.32 -27.67
N SER A 1130 27.95 5.57 -27.31
CA SER A 1130 28.72 5.94 -26.13
C SER A 1130 28.31 7.31 -25.55
N ALA A 1131 28.61 7.52 -24.27
CA ALA A 1131 28.40 8.80 -23.57
C ALA A 1131 29.55 9.03 -22.58
N GLY A 1132 29.80 10.28 -22.19
CA GLY A 1132 30.80 10.61 -21.18
C GLY A 1132 31.15 12.10 -21.13
N VAL A 1133 32.30 12.41 -20.54
CA VAL A 1133 32.82 13.78 -20.39
C VAL A 1133 33.83 14.18 -21.48
N SER A 1134 34.25 13.23 -22.32
CA SER A 1134 35.31 13.40 -23.34
C SER A 1134 34.73 13.61 -24.73
N ALA A 1135 35.46 14.32 -25.59
CA ALA A 1135 35.09 14.50 -26.99
C ALA A 1135 35.16 13.17 -27.77
N ILE A 1136 34.07 12.82 -28.46
CA ILE A 1136 33.98 11.67 -29.35
C ILE A 1136 34.46 12.11 -30.75
N ALA A 1137 35.63 11.62 -31.16
CA ALA A 1137 36.28 12.04 -32.41
C ALA A 1137 35.55 11.56 -33.69
N ASN A 1138 34.89 10.40 -33.62
CA ASN A 1138 34.16 9.79 -34.74
C ASN A 1138 32.73 9.40 -34.26
N PRO A 1139 31.80 10.36 -34.13
CA PRO A 1139 30.53 10.14 -33.46
C PRO A 1139 29.56 9.28 -34.31
N ALA A 1140 29.11 8.18 -33.74
CA ALA A 1140 28.25 7.20 -34.39
C ALA A 1140 26.79 7.68 -34.49
N GLY A 1141 26.27 7.74 -35.72
CA GLY A 1141 24.89 8.15 -36.01
C GLY A 1141 24.65 9.67 -35.95
N VAL A 1142 25.70 10.48 -35.84
CA VAL A 1142 25.62 11.94 -35.74
C VAL A 1142 26.41 12.60 -36.87
N THR A 1143 25.72 13.02 -37.93
CA THR A 1143 26.32 13.80 -39.02
C THR A 1143 26.15 15.29 -38.75
N ARG A 1144 27.18 16.12 -38.97
CA ARG A 1144 27.16 17.55 -38.64
C ARG A 1144 27.42 18.41 -39.87
N SER A 1145 26.83 19.61 -39.87
CA SER A 1145 26.98 20.63 -40.91
C SER A 1145 27.20 22.00 -40.28
N SER A 1146 27.48 23.03 -41.10
CA SER A 1146 27.56 24.42 -40.65
C SER A 1146 26.23 24.99 -40.12
N ASN A 1147 25.10 24.36 -40.45
CA ASN A 1147 23.75 24.91 -40.25
C ASN A 1147 22.91 24.08 -39.25
N GLY A 1148 23.41 22.95 -38.78
CA GLY A 1148 22.62 21.97 -38.04
C GLY A 1148 23.28 20.60 -37.97
N LEU A 1149 22.55 19.63 -37.43
CA LEU A 1149 22.97 18.22 -37.35
C LEU A 1149 21.88 17.27 -37.87
N THR A 1150 22.29 16.07 -38.23
CA THR A 1150 21.45 14.98 -38.73
C THR A 1150 21.67 13.77 -37.84
N LEU A 1151 20.59 13.23 -37.27
CA LEU A 1151 20.62 12.01 -36.46
C LEU A 1151 20.05 10.83 -37.24
N ALA A 1152 20.81 9.74 -37.24
CA ALA A 1152 20.34 8.43 -37.67
C ALA A 1152 19.09 7.98 -36.86
N PRO A 1153 18.31 6.99 -37.35
CA PRO A 1153 17.19 6.43 -36.60
C PRO A 1153 17.61 5.98 -35.19
N LEU A 1154 16.75 6.21 -34.20
CA LEU A 1154 16.92 5.75 -32.81
C LEU A 1154 18.28 6.14 -32.21
N THR A 1155 18.65 7.39 -32.38
CA THR A 1155 19.94 7.96 -31.96
C THR A 1155 19.71 9.25 -31.18
N ALA A 1156 20.52 9.48 -30.15
CA ALA A 1156 20.60 10.75 -29.44
C ALA A 1156 22.06 11.24 -29.42
N THR A 1157 22.25 12.53 -29.18
CA THR A 1157 23.57 13.14 -29.01
C THR A 1157 23.54 14.27 -28.00
N ILE A 1158 24.69 14.49 -27.36
CA ILE A 1158 24.92 15.65 -26.51
C ILE A 1158 26.13 16.39 -27.06
N LEU A 1159 25.92 17.67 -27.37
CA LEU A 1159 26.95 18.63 -27.76
C LEU A 1159 27.38 19.45 -26.55
N ARG A 1160 28.65 19.85 -26.51
CA ARG A 1160 29.20 20.80 -25.52
C ARG A 1160 30.03 21.90 -26.19
N ILE A 1161 29.92 23.12 -25.70
CA ILE A 1161 30.89 24.20 -25.95
C ILE A 1161 31.45 24.60 -24.59
N LYS A 1162 32.75 24.43 -24.41
CA LYS A 1162 33.47 24.98 -23.26
C LYS A 1162 33.68 26.47 -23.46
N LYS A 1163 33.29 27.28 -22.49
CA LYS A 1163 33.58 28.71 -22.49
C LYS A 1163 35.01 28.91 -21.99
N ALA A 1164 35.80 29.72 -22.70
CA ALA A 1164 37.12 30.10 -22.21
C ALA A 1164 36.97 30.85 -20.88
N SER A 1165 37.56 30.32 -19.81
CA SER A 1165 37.61 31.01 -18.52
C SER A 1165 38.31 32.37 -18.69
N PRO A 1166 37.80 33.44 -18.07
CA PRO A 1166 38.62 34.63 -17.86
C PRO A 1166 39.89 34.21 -17.13
N ALA A 1167 41.05 34.69 -17.59
CA ALA A 1167 42.28 34.51 -16.82
C ALA A 1167 42.08 35.15 -15.44
N GLN A 1168 42.39 34.42 -14.37
CA GLN A 1168 42.35 34.99 -13.03
C GLN A 1168 43.45 36.07 -12.94
N GLU A 1169 43.06 37.30 -12.63
CA GLU A 1169 44.02 38.31 -12.17
C GLU A 1169 44.62 37.81 -10.85
N GLU A 1170 45.91 37.49 -10.85
CA GLU A 1170 46.66 37.31 -9.60
C GLU A 1170 46.70 38.64 -8.85
N LYS A 1171 45.78 38.84 -7.90
CA LYS A 1171 45.91 39.91 -6.91
C LYS A 1171 46.94 39.49 -5.86
N PRO A 1172 47.88 40.37 -5.46
CA PRO A 1172 49.08 39.92 -4.77
C PRO A 1172 48.81 39.37 -3.38
N GLN A 1173 49.60 38.37 -2.97
CA GLN A 1173 49.74 38.04 -1.56
C GLN A 1173 50.55 39.14 -0.87
N ASP A 1174 50.00 39.77 0.16
CA ASP A 1174 50.74 40.68 1.03
C ASP A 1174 51.55 39.87 2.04
N THR A 1175 52.79 39.56 1.66
CA THR A 1175 53.76 38.88 2.53
C THR A 1175 54.52 39.89 3.39
N SER A 1176 54.27 39.89 4.70
CA SER A 1176 55.08 40.65 5.66
C SER A 1176 55.97 39.72 6.49
N LYS A 1177 57.27 40.07 6.57
CA LYS A 1177 58.42 39.29 7.07
C LYS A 1177 58.89 38.19 6.09
N ASP A 1178 60.19 38.04 5.82
CA ASP A 1178 61.38 38.68 6.39
C ASP A 1178 62.24 39.43 5.35
N ILE A 1179 63.11 40.31 5.85
CA ILE A 1179 64.02 41.14 5.04
C ILE A 1179 65.46 40.66 5.25
N GLN A 1180 66.16 40.28 4.16
CA GLN A 1180 67.54 40.74 3.96
C GLN A 1180 68.04 40.65 2.51
N GLN A 1181 69.04 41.49 2.24
CA GLN A 1181 69.71 41.77 0.96
C GLN A 1181 70.54 40.55 0.47
N ASN A 1182 71.00 40.44 -0.78
CA ASN A 1182 71.50 41.50 -1.66
C ASN A 1182 71.51 41.18 -3.18
N GLN A 1183 71.89 42.18 -3.97
CA GLN A 1183 72.05 42.26 -5.45
C GLN A 1183 73.26 41.45 -6.04
N PRO A 1184 73.48 41.38 -7.39
CA PRO A 1184 72.58 41.54 -8.56
C PRO A 1184 72.87 40.60 -9.79
N GLN A 1185 72.10 40.79 -10.88
CA GLN A 1185 72.48 40.66 -12.33
C GLN A 1185 72.90 39.30 -12.94
N GLY A 1186 72.01 38.74 -13.78
CA GLY A 1186 72.12 38.96 -15.23
C GLY A 1186 72.38 37.79 -16.21
N SER A 1187 71.43 37.58 -17.15
CA SER A 1187 71.62 37.02 -18.51
C SER A 1187 71.88 35.49 -18.63
N VAL A 1188 71.57 34.74 -19.72
CA VAL A 1188 70.84 35.04 -20.98
C VAL A 1188 70.39 33.76 -21.74
N LYS A 1189 69.22 33.82 -22.42
CA LYS A 1189 68.77 33.09 -23.65
C LYS A 1189 68.69 31.53 -23.81
N GLU A 1190 67.65 31.11 -24.57
CA GLU A 1190 67.63 30.12 -25.70
C GLU A 1190 67.84 28.61 -25.43
N LEU A 1191 67.31 27.64 -26.20
CA LEU A 1191 66.15 27.53 -27.13
C LEU A 1191 65.89 26.02 -27.47
N GLN A 1192 64.89 25.72 -28.32
CA GLN A 1192 64.67 24.45 -29.09
C GLN A 1192 64.16 23.23 -28.27
N LYS A 1193 63.15 22.42 -28.69
CA LYS A 1193 62.90 21.60 -29.92
C LYS A 1193 63.69 20.26 -29.90
N GLU A 1194 63.19 19.09 -30.35
CA GLU A 1194 61.92 18.73 -31.05
C GLU A 1194 61.58 17.19 -31.04
N GLN A 1195 60.37 16.85 -31.53
CA GLN A 1195 59.97 15.65 -32.33
C GLN A 1195 59.75 14.21 -31.76
N SER A 1196 58.67 13.58 -32.29
CA SER A 1196 58.43 12.14 -32.66
C SER A 1196 58.62 11.02 -31.61
N HIS A 1197 57.61 10.22 -31.19
CA HIS A 1197 56.66 9.32 -31.90
C HIS A 1197 57.05 7.80 -31.84
N SER A 1198 56.27 7.00 -31.10
CA SER A 1198 55.57 5.76 -31.53
C SER A 1198 56.32 4.52 -32.14
N PRO A 1199 55.75 3.29 -32.09
CA PRO A 1199 54.83 2.67 -31.09
C PRO A 1199 54.94 1.12 -30.89
N LYS A 1200 53.99 0.54 -30.11
CA LYS A 1200 53.40 -0.84 -30.17
C LYS A 1200 54.13 -2.10 -29.62
N LEU A 1201 53.40 -2.81 -28.71
CA LEU A 1201 53.22 -4.29 -28.55
C LEU A 1201 54.46 -5.21 -28.27
N SER A 1202 54.41 -6.33 -27.51
CA SER A 1202 53.32 -7.07 -26.83
C SER A 1202 53.79 -8.21 -25.89
N ASN A 1203 52.90 -8.66 -24.99
CA ASN A 1203 52.61 -10.07 -24.59
C ASN A 1203 53.48 -10.93 -23.61
N LYS A 1204 52.73 -11.65 -22.73
CA LYS A 1204 52.92 -13.00 -22.13
C LYS A 1204 53.52 -13.24 -20.71
N LEU A 1205 52.59 -13.58 -19.78
CA LEU A 1205 52.50 -14.73 -18.84
C LEU A 1205 53.58 -15.08 -17.77
N VAL A 1206 53.12 -15.03 -16.49
CA VAL A 1206 53.07 -16.11 -15.46
C VAL A 1206 54.38 -16.77 -14.93
N GLN A 1207 54.63 -16.63 -13.60
CA GLN A 1207 54.53 -17.73 -12.59
C GLN A 1207 54.52 -17.20 -11.12
N VAL A 1208 54.29 -18.08 -10.12
CA VAL A 1208 53.86 -17.74 -8.73
C VAL A 1208 54.46 -18.70 -7.67
N PRO A 1209 55.07 -18.17 -6.58
CA PRO A 1209 54.66 -18.42 -5.17
C PRO A 1209 54.63 -17.09 -4.36
N SER A 1210 54.46 -16.96 -3.02
CA SER A 1210 54.62 -17.85 -1.84
C SER A 1210 53.63 -17.48 -0.68
N THR A 1211 53.91 -17.86 0.59
CA THR A 1211 52.99 -17.80 1.76
C THR A 1211 53.57 -17.17 3.04
N SER A 1212 52.67 -16.66 3.92
CA SER A 1212 52.52 -16.73 5.42
C SER A 1212 53.64 -17.34 6.31
N PRO A 1213 53.74 -17.10 7.66
CA PRO A 1213 52.62 -16.94 8.64
C PRO A 1213 52.83 -16.11 9.98
N SER A 1214 51.79 -16.07 10.85
CA SER A 1214 51.70 -16.12 12.37
C SER A 1214 52.76 -15.47 13.32
N SER A 1215 52.52 -15.03 14.59
CA SER A 1215 51.35 -14.87 15.50
C SER A 1215 51.78 -14.33 16.91
N GLU A 1216 50.91 -13.64 17.69
CA GLU A 1216 50.86 -13.50 19.19
C GLU A 1216 52.09 -12.93 20.01
N SER A 1217 52.05 -12.47 21.30
CA SER A 1217 51.04 -11.75 22.13
C SER A 1217 51.65 -11.14 23.47
N GLN A 1218 50.93 -10.21 24.15
CA GLN A 1218 50.98 -9.75 25.60
C GLN A 1218 52.11 -8.91 26.29
N LYS A 1219 51.73 -7.72 26.86
CA LYS A 1219 52.03 -7.03 28.20
C LYS A 1219 53.49 -6.82 28.76
N PRO A 1220 53.81 -5.93 29.76
CA PRO A 1220 53.09 -5.51 31.01
C PRO A 1220 53.07 -3.98 31.45
N LEU A 1221 53.38 -3.58 32.73
CA LEU A 1221 52.74 -2.46 33.52
C LEU A 1221 53.63 -1.37 34.25
N ALA A 1222 52.97 -0.27 34.72
CA ALA A 1222 53.10 0.53 36.00
C ALA A 1222 53.97 1.84 36.11
N ALA A 1223 53.82 2.81 37.07
CA ALA A 1223 52.69 3.40 37.86
C ALA A 1223 53.10 4.57 38.86
N LYS A 1224 52.13 5.43 39.32
CA LYS A 1224 52.07 6.30 40.58
C LYS A 1224 52.95 7.58 40.73
N PRO A 1225 52.77 8.51 41.74
CA PRO A 1225 51.72 8.76 42.79
C PRO A 1225 51.24 10.26 43.01
N GLN A 1226 50.56 10.59 44.14
CA GLN A 1226 49.95 11.90 44.57
C GLN A 1226 50.59 12.56 45.83
N GLN A 1227 50.21 13.82 46.22
CA GLN A 1227 49.89 14.21 47.63
C GLN A 1227 49.23 15.61 47.84
N ASP A 1228 48.65 15.86 49.04
CA ASP A 1228 47.65 16.93 49.36
C ASP A 1228 47.99 17.88 50.54
N LYS A 1229 47.18 18.97 50.74
CA LYS A 1229 46.89 19.79 51.97
C LYS A 1229 46.01 21.03 51.63
N VAL A 1230 45.23 21.70 52.51
CA VAL A 1230 44.53 21.36 53.80
C VAL A 1230 43.47 22.47 54.12
N SER A 1231 42.66 22.35 55.18
CA SER A 1231 41.53 23.24 55.58
C SER A 1231 41.85 24.25 56.72
N PRO A 1232 40.91 25.14 57.18
CA PRO A 1232 39.88 24.73 58.17
C PRO A 1232 38.48 25.45 58.14
N THR A 1233 37.46 24.77 58.69
CA THR A 1233 36.21 25.25 59.37
C THR A 1233 35.35 26.41 58.77
N GLU A 1234 34.02 26.29 58.58
CA GLU A 1234 33.02 25.20 58.82
C GLU A 1234 31.75 25.43 57.93
N THR A 1235 30.46 25.05 58.13
CA THR A 1235 29.64 24.58 59.28
C THR A 1235 28.37 23.79 58.80
N ALA A 1236 27.52 23.32 59.73
CA ALA A 1236 26.13 22.83 59.64
C ALA A 1236 25.25 23.28 58.42
N SER A 1237 24.60 22.45 57.57
CA SER A 1237 23.68 21.26 57.71
C SER A 1237 22.17 21.64 57.61
N THR A 1238 21.25 20.96 56.91
CA THR A 1238 21.24 19.66 56.16
C THR A 1238 19.96 19.50 55.30
N GLU A 1239 20.01 18.69 54.21
CA GLU A 1239 18.84 18.09 53.48
C GLU A 1239 17.84 19.07 52.78
N LYS A 1240 16.96 18.72 51.81
CA LYS A 1240 16.73 17.57 50.88
C LYS A 1240 15.82 18.00 49.69
N VAL A 1241 15.76 17.16 48.64
CA VAL A 1241 14.66 17.03 47.63
C VAL A 1241 14.39 18.19 46.64
N LEU A 1242 14.16 17.80 45.38
CA LEU A 1242 13.46 18.58 44.33
C LEU A 1242 12.02 18.04 44.14
N PRO A 1243 10.95 18.86 44.24
CA PRO A 1243 9.56 18.42 44.00
C PRO A 1243 9.03 18.73 42.59
N LYS A 1244 7.94 18.04 42.22
CA LYS A 1244 7.15 18.25 40.97
C LYS A 1244 6.20 19.46 41.08
N THR A 1245 5.71 19.92 39.91
CA THR A 1245 4.36 20.53 39.63
C THR A 1245 3.92 21.84 40.31
N GLY A 1246 3.16 22.66 39.56
CA GLY A 1246 2.27 23.68 40.13
C GLY A 1246 2.11 24.94 39.27
N THR A 1247 0.95 25.14 38.66
CA THR A 1247 0.52 26.41 38.04
C THR A 1247 -0.26 27.26 39.03
N GLU A 1248 0.00 28.57 39.11
CA GLU A 1248 -1.08 29.58 39.00
C GLU A 1248 -0.55 31.01 38.76
N THR A 1249 -1.46 31.95 38.49
CA THR A 1249 -1.21 33.30 37.96
C THR A 1249 -1.20 34.41 39.01
N SER A 1250 -0.44 35.49 38.76
CA SER A 1250 -0.95 36.84 39.05
C SER A 1250 -0.34 37.92 38.14
N LEU A 1251 -1.01 39.07 38.06
CA LEU A 1251 -0.72 40.19 37.17
C LEU A 1251 0.26 41.18 37.82
N LEU A 1252 1.29 41.62 37.08
CA LEU A 1252 1.60 43.05 36.83
C LEU A 1252 2.87 43.25 35.98
N ALA A 1253 2.77 42.94 34.68
CA ALA A 1253 3.74 43.32 33.66
C ALA A 1253 3.03 43.92 32.42
N ILE A 1254 2.03 44.76 32.66
CA ILE A 1254 1.25 45.44 31.61
C ILE A 1254 1.89 46.78 31.30
N LEU A 1255 2.52 46.91 30.12
CA LEU A 1255 2.60 48.10 29.22
C LEU A 1255 3.83 47.99 28.31
N GLY A 1256 3.67 48.18 26.99
CA GLY A 1256 4.80 48.63 26.14
C GLY A 1256 5.10 47.96 24.79
N ALA A 1257 4.22 47.19 24.15
CA ALA A 1257 4.51 46.62 22.80
C ALA A 1257 3.36 46.62 21.77
N SER A 1258 2.10 46.70 22.17
CA SER A 1258 0.95 46.35 21.31
C SER A 1258 0.20 47.53 20.68
N LEU A 1259 0.87 48.67 20.44
CA LEU A 1259 0.23 49.94 20.03
C LEU A 1259 0.69 50.49 18.67
N ALA A 1260 1.55 49.77 17.94
CA ALA A 1260 2.07 50.20 16.63
C ALA A 1260 1.25 49.73 15.41
N PHE A 1261 0.47 48.65 15.53
CA PHE A 1261 -0.17 47.99 14.37
C PHE A 1261 -1.59 48.50 14.05
N LEU A 1262 -2.27 49.16 15.00
CA LEU A 1262 -3.63 49.69 14.78
C LEU A 1262 -3.69 51.08 14.10
N ALA A 1263 -2.55 51.74 13.88
CA ALA A 1263 -2.50 53.09 13.31
C ALA A 1263 -2.34 53.13 11.77
N GLY A 1264 -1.89 52.04 11.14
CA GLY A 1264 -1.57 52.03 9.71
C GLY A 1264 -2.76 51.87 8.75
N LEU A 1265 -3.91 51.39 9.24
CA LEU A 1265 -5.05 50.96 8.40
C LEU A 1265 -6.10 52.06 8.11
N LEU A 1266 -5.86 53.31 8.55
CA LEU A 1266 -6.85 54.40 8.43
C LEU A 1266 -6.44 55.56 7.49
N THR A 1267 -5.34 55.43 6.74
CA THR A 1267 -4.93 56.42 5.73
C THR A 1267 -4.32 55.80 4.48
N PHE A 1268 -5.14 55.17 3.62
CA PHE A 1268 -5.02 55.35 2.14
C PHE A 1268 -6.26 54.82 1.39
N ARG A 1269 -7.33 55.61 1.37
CA ARG A 1269 -8.36 55.53 0.32
C ARG A 1269 -8.70 56.93 -0.18
N LYS A 1270 -7.84 57.49 -1.03
CA LYS A 1270 -8.03 58.82 -1.64
C LYS A 1270 -7.44 58.87 -3.05
N LYS A 1271 -8.36 58.91 -4.03
CA LYS A 1271 -8.18 59.02 -5.49
C LYS A 1271 -7.72 57.76 -6.25
N GLN A 1272 -8.48 57.49 -7.32
CA GLN A 1272 -8.31 56.51 -8.40
C GLN A 1272 -8.22 55.05 -7.94
#